data_AF-A0A7C5ZC15-F1
#
_entry.id   AF-A0A7C5ZC15-F1
#
_cell.length_a   1.000
_cell.length_b   1.000
_cell.length_c   1.000
_cell.angle_alpha   90.00
_cell.angle_beta   90.00
_cell.angle_gamma   90.00
#
_symmetry.space_group_name_H-M   'P 1'
#
loop_
_entity.id
_entity.type
_entity.pdbx_description
1 polymer ?
#
loop_
_entity_poly.entity_id
_entity_poly.type
_entity_poly.pdbx_seq_one_letter_code
_entity_poly.pdbx_strand_id
1 'polypeptide(L)'
;MNLPRHPKAQHFHELGLISGVRSFAQLEERIAALPSEQARGAALEVFAEACLATQRVYQAREVWPGNSMPSELRQQLRLPMADMGIDGVFVTAAEEPVCYQSKFRTGRPALTWTELSTFYGLADVGPRRLVFTNCDEIARVAQERLGAIFVRGSDLDRLTLEDFAIIESWLSKRPAARKKHSPKPHQHAALNDIVGALSRWSRATALMACGSGKTLIALWTAEKLGARTVLILLPSLALVRQSLHEWLHQSNWPDIQFLCVCSDPTVQTEEDALLVRPSDLDFAVSTQPADVRRFLERSTESVRLVFSTYQSSHVVAAAVSGLPPFDFGVFDEAHKTAGRDGAKFALALKDENLPIARRLFMTATPRHYDVARKDKFGESKVVFSMDVPETYGQVAHRLPFRAAAKAGIITDYKVIISVVTSEMVTDEALRRGIVLVKGDEIKARQVANQIALKSAIEKYGVSKVFTFHSKVAAAKSFTSDGPEGIKTHLGGFHATHIEGAMSTAYRERILREFAAAPLAILSNARCLTEGVDVPAVDMVAFLSPKRSLVDIVQATGRAMRLSPETKKEVGYVLVPLYVEQARGETIEQAVLRSNFDEIWKVLQGLKEQDDLLAQTIAEMRIEKGRTGGFDDTKFRERVEVLGPELSLEILRQTISAACIEMVGETWFERYGQLSAYRDAHGDCDIPARYSTNKHLAHWVVDQRVRFRNGVLESEKIELLNRLGFKWEPRASGWRSKYLELVEYKRRFGNCMVPQDWPENPQLAKWVSRQRRVYSRRKISQERIAQLEKIAFEWTAGSETWDFRFTELCAFKEKFGHTRVRAKYSENPALGNWVASQRYDRRRNMMDQARIERLDSIGFEWDGRITASSERVVSRALERQWNEMFERFKAYATANGSKNVKIFDEATKRLNRWVLTQRAQRKRGKLSDERISLLDSVGFIWRYSARKMKNPLFTAAVDSELMAKKWDDLYAELVNFYKVHGHSNVPSDWTAQPLLARWVSNQRIAKREDRLTVSQVERMETIAFAWTAYEGDWEIMFKNLSDHLERIRSGKGRHLRPSVELMRWSLTQRQLKKRGELIPEREQRLNSVNFEWEPFSARWEEMYSRLRSYLEKNGNCRVPSKWPEDKRLANWVQKQREQKAQEKLSDGRVSKLEALNFEWSPGSSGSRSPQDAWQVMYEQLREFYGVHGHTSVPQFYPENRKLGWWVTTQRRNRKRKPLTTDQIAQLDALDFNWRPTMGRPEGMEGDAKRASRTEEHVFAKRWLERFQELSDYRAVYG
;
A
#
# COMPACT_ATOMS: atom_id res chain seq x y z
N MET A 1 -56.70 20.74 13.29
CA MET A 1 -57.90 20.40 12.50
C MET A 1 -58.04 18.88 12.48
N ASN A 2 -59.25 18.34 12.67
CA ASN A 2 -59.49 16.90 12.53
C ASN A 2 -59.50 16.56 11.04
N LEU A 3 -58.37 16.12 10.50
CA LEU A 3 -58.31 15.60 9.13
C LEU A 3 -59.25 14.39 8.99
N PRO A 4 -59.91 14.21 7.83
CA PRO A 4 -60.80 13.09 7.59
C PRO A 4 -60.02 11.77 7.61
N ARG A 5 -60.67 10.70 8.10
CA ARG A 5 -60.14 9.34 8.14
C ARG A 5 -60.97 8.43 7.26
N HIS A 6 -60.45 7.27 6.92
CA HIS A 6 -61.19 6.26 6.18
C HIS A 6 -62.57 6.01 6.82
N PRO A 7 -63.67 5.95 6.04
CA PRO A 7 -65.01 5.73 6.58
C PRO A 7 -65.13 4.46 7.45
N LYS A 8 -64.32 3.44 7.16
CA LYS A 8 -64.29 2.17 7.90
C LYS A 8 -63.27 2.13 9.06
N ALA A 9 -62.56 3.23 9.35
CA ALA A 9 -61.53 3.25 10.38
C ALA A 9 -62.07 2.88 11.77
N GLN A 10 -63.23 3.43 12.13
CA GLN A 10 -63.88 3.11 13.40
C GLN A 10 -64.41 1.67 13.43
N HIS A 11 -65.01 1.21 12.34
CA HIS A 11 -65.50 -0.17 12.21
C HIS A 11 -64.39 -1.21 12.44
N PHE A 12 -63.22 -1.06 11.80
CA PHE A 12 -62.12 -2.00 11.99
C PHE A 12 -61.44 -1.89 13.36
N HIS A 13 -61.50 -0.71 13.99
CA HIS A 13 -61.08 -0.55 15.38
C HIS A 13 -61.99 -1.34 16.34
N GLU A 14 -63.32 -1.22 16.17
CA GLU A 14 -64.32 -1.94 16.97
C GLU A 14 -64.27 -3.45 16.76
N LEU A 15 -63.96 -3.90 15.53
CA LEU A 15 -63.67 -5.31 15.23
C LEU A 15 -62.38 -5.84 15.88
N GLY A 16 -61.61 -4.99 16.56
CA GLY A 16 -60.36 -5.36 17.22
C GLY A 16 -59.26 -5.75 16.24
N LEU A 17 -59.35 -5.34 14.96
CA LEU A 17 -58.41 -5.77 13.92
C LEU A 17 -56.96 -5.38 14.25
N ILE A 18 -56.78 -4.16 14.75
CA ILE A 18 -55.47 -3.57 15.11
C ILE A 18 -55.22 -3.61 16.63
N SER A 19 -56.27 -3.81 17.44
CA SER A 19 -56.17 -3.86 18.90
C SER A 19 -55.26 -4.99 19.37
N GLY A 20 -54.27 -4.64 20.20
CA GLY A 20 -53.32 -5.60 20.79
C GLY A 20 -52.41 -6.31 19.77
N VAL A 21 -52.31 -5.80 18.54
CA VAL A 21 -51.37 -6.32 17.53
C VAL A 21 -49.95 -5.99 17.94
N ARG A 22 -49.06 -6.99 17.83
CA ARG A 22 -47.66 -6.87 18.22
C ARG A 22 -46.67 -6.88 17.05
N SER A 23 -47.11 -7.30 15.87
CA SER A 23 -46.29 -7.39 14.67
C SER A 23 -47.18 -7.31 13.43
N PHE A 24 -46.58 -6.93 12.29
CA PHE A 24 -47.32 -6.89 11.03
C PHE A 24 -47.78 -8.28 10.58
N ALA A 25 -46.99 -9.33 10.83
CA ALA A 25 -47.40 -10.71 10.55
C ALA A 25 -48.72 -11.09 11.25
N GLN A 26 -48.91 -10.67 12.51
CA GLN A 26 -50.16 -10.89 13.24
C GLN A 26 -51.32 -10.09 12.62
N LEU A 27 -51.10 -8.84 12.23
CA LEU A 27 -52.12 -8.04 11.55
C LEU A 27 -52.49 -8.64 10.19
N GLU A 28 -51.49 -9.06 9.43
CA GLU A 28 -51.65 -9.66 8.12
C GLU A 28 -52.51 -10.93 8.18
N GLU A 29 -52.30 -11.79 9.20
CA GLU A 29 -53.13 -12.97 9.44
C GLU A 29 -54.59 -12.57 9.74
N ARG A 30 -54.82 -11.56 10.59
CA ARG A 30 -56.16 -11.06 10.90
C ARG A 30 -56.85 -10.45 9.67
N ILE A 31 -56.12 -9.69 8.85
CA ILE A 31 -56.64 -9.16 7.59
C ILE A 31 -56.96 -10.33 6.65
N ALA A 32 -56.07 -11.31 6.50
CA ALA A 32 -56.28 -12.46 5.62
C ALA A 32 -57.52 -13.28 5.98
N ALA A 33 -57.92 -13.30 7.26
CA ALA A 33 -59.13 -13.99 7.75
C ALA A 33 -60.45 -13.26 7.43
N LEU A 34 -60.43 -12.03 6.89
CA LEU A 34 -61.64 -11.30 6.52
C LEU A 34 -62.34 -11.95 5.30
N PRO A 35 -63.68 -11.95 5.26
CA PRO A 35 -64.46 -12.82 4.38
C PRO A 35 -64.43 -12.44 2.89
N SER A 36 -64.07 -11.20 2.54
CA SER A 36 -64.07 -10.72 1.15
C SER A 36 -62.79 -9.97 0.78
N GLU A 37 -62.42 -9.97 -0.51
CA GLU A 37 -61.29 -9.19 -1.01
C GLU A 37 -61.47 -7.69 -0.76
N GLN A 38 -62.71 -7.18 -0.89
CA GLN A 38 -63.04 -5.78 -0.59
C GLN A 38 -62.84 -5.43 0.90
N ALA A 39 -63.19 -6.34 1.82
CA ALA A 39 -62.94 -6.12 3.24
C ALA A 39 -61.44 -6.12 3.56
N ARG A 40 -60.67 -7.03 2.92
CA ARG A 40 -59.22 -7.11 3.04
C ARG A 40 -58.51 -5.85 2.50
N GLY A 41 -58.92 -5.36 1.34
CA GLY A 41 -58.42 -4.12 0.75
C GLY A 41 -58.67 -2.92 1.66
N ALA A 42 -59.93 -2.73 2.07
CA ALA A 42 -60.30 -1.62 2.95
C ALA A 42 -59.59 -1.66 4.31
N ALA A 43 -59.32 -2.85 4.85
CA ALA A 43 -58.55 -3.00 6.09
C ALA A 43 -57.10 -2.53 5.92
N LEU A 44 -56.45 -2.88 4.80
CA LEU A 44 -55.10 -2.42 4.50
C LEU A 44 -55.07 -0.92 4.19
N GLU A 45 -56.09 -0.36 3.53
CA GLU A 45 -56.25 1.09 3.32
C GLU A 45 -56.28 1.87 4.65
N VAL A 46 -57.10 1.42 5.62
CA VAL A 46 -57.15 2.02 6.97
C VAL A 46 -55.79 1.97 7.65
N PHE A 47 -55.09 0.84 7.53
CA PHE A 47 -53.76 0.68 8.09
C PHE A 47 -52.73 1.59 7.37
N ALA A 48 -52.79 1.68 6.05
CA ALA A 48 -51.92 2.55 5.25
C ALA A 48 -52.10 4.02 5.64
N GLU A 49 -53.34 4.50 5.79
CA GLU A 49 -53.63 5.85 6.26
C GLU A 49 -53.05 6.12 7.65
N ALA A 50 -53.23 5.17 8.58
CA ALA A 50 -52.68 5.31 9.92
C ALA A 50 -51.15 5.35 9.90
N CYS A 51 -50.51 4.53 9.07
CA CYS A 51 -49.06 4.56 8.86
C CYS A 51 -48.62 5.90 8.28
N LEU A 52 -49.27 6.40 7.22
CA LEU A 52 -48.97 7.70 6.62
C LEU A 52 -49.08 8.84 7.64
N ALA A 53 -50.10 8.81 8.50
CA ALA A 53 -50.34 9.85 9.50
C ALA A 53 -49.42 9.79 10.72
N THR A 54 -48.82 8.63 11.03
CA THR A 54 -48.06 8.41 12.28
C THR A 54 -46.55 8.18 12.10
N GLN A 55 -46.14 7.75 10.90
CA GLN A 55 -44.75 7.43 10.59
C GLN A 55 -44.08 8.61 9.87
N ARG A 56 -43.05 9.17 10.50
CA ARG A 56 -42.36 10.39 10.02
C ARG A 56 -41.63 10.19 8.69
N VAL A 57 -41.32 8.95 8.30
CA VAL A 57 -40.61 8.64 7.05
C VAL A 57 -41.38 9.11 5.81
N TYR A 58 -42.72 9.14 5.87
CA TYR A 58 -43.55 9.59 4.76
C TYR A 58 -43.61 11.12 4.64
N GLN A 59 -43.15 11.85 5.66
CA GLN A 59 -43.21 13.31 5.75
C GLN A 59 -44.61 13.87 5.49
N ALA A 60 -45.67 13.09 5.76
CA ALA A 60 -47.04 13.50 5.53
C ALA A 60 -47.47 14.51 6.58
N ARG A 61 -47.93 15.67 6.13
CA ARG A 61 -48.54 16.71 6.97
C ARG A 61 -50.04 16.49 7.07
N GLU A 62 -50.66 16.18 5.93
CA GLU A 62 -52.10 15.97 5.80
C GLU A 62 -52.37 14.75 4.92
N VAL A 63 -53.31 13.89 5.33
CA VAL A 63 -53.68 12.66 4.64
C VAL A 63 -55.18 12.67 4.42
N TRP A 64 -55.61 12.39 3.18
CA TRP A 64 -57.02 12.30 2.80
C TRP A 64 -57.32 10.99 2.09
N PRO A 65 -58.24 10.17 2.64
CA PRO A 65 -58.86 9.08 1.89
C PRO A 65 -59.51 9.59 0.60
N GLY A 66 -59.53 8.77 -0.45
CA GLY A 66 -59.96 9.13 -1.81
C GLY A 66 -61.32 9.85 -1.86
N ASN A 67 -62.30 9.37 -1.08
CA ASN A 67 -63.65 9.95 -1.01
C ASN A 67 -63.73 11.30 -0.28
N SER A 68 -62.74 11.62 0.56
CA SER A 68 -62.67 12.83 1.38
C SER A 68 -61.63 13.85 0.90
N MET A 69 -61.04 13.61 -0.28
CA MET A 69 -60.07 14.49 -0.90
C MET A 69 -60.69 15.86 -1.22
N PRO A 70 -60.04 16.98 -0.86
CA PRO A 70 -60.50 18.32 -1.20
C PRO A 70 -60.66 18.51 -2.72
N SER A 71 -61.69 19.26 -3.13
CA SER A 71 -62.01 19.45 -4.55
C SER A 71 -60.89 20.16 -5.33
N GLU A 72 -60.22 21.11 -4.67
CA GLU A 72 -59.09 21.88 -5.17
C GLU A 72 -57.89 20.97 -5.43
N LEU A 73 -57.60 20.06 -4.50
CA LEU A 73 -56.51 19.11 -4.62
C LEU A 73 -56.78 18.07 -5.72
N ARG A 74 -58.04 17.61 -5.83
CA ARG A 74 -58.48 16.72 -6.89
C ARG A 74 -58.35 17.37 -8.27
N GLN A 75 -58.69 18.65 -8.38
CA GLN A 75 -58.54 19.44 -9.62
C GLN A 75 -57.06 19.67 -9.96
N GLN A 76 -56.23 20.01 -8.97
CA GLN A 76 -54.78 20.19 -9.14
C GLN A 76 -54.11 18.93 -9.70
N LEU A 77 -54.51 17.76 -9.21
CA LEU A 77 -54.00 16.46 -9.63
C LEU A 77 -54.69 15.89 -10.89
N ARG A 78 -55.71 16.59 -11.43
CA ARG A 78 -56.52 16.18 -12.59
C ARG A 78 -57.13 14.78 -12.43
N LEU A 79 -57.58 14.45 -11.23
CA LEU A 79 -58.13 13.13 -10.92
C LEU A 79 -59.64 13.07 -11.25
N PRO A 80 -60.14 11.91 -11.72
CA PRO A 80 -61.58 11.72 -11.96
C PRO A 80 -62.37 11.78 -10.65
N MET A 81 -63.67 12.12 -10.76
CA MET A 81 -64.59 12.10 -9.62
C MET A 81 -64.97 10.68 -9.18
N ALA A 82 -64.92 9.71 -10.11
CA ALA A 82 -65.13 8.30 -9.81
C ALA A 82 -63.84 7.67 -9.27
N ASP A 83 -63.97 6.74 -8.33
CA ASP A 83 -62.85 5.92 -7.88
C ASP A 83 -62.39 4.99 -9.01
N MET A 84 -61.18 5.24 -9.49
CA MET A 84 -60.53 4.51 -10.58
C MET A 84 -59.19 3.91 -10.12
N GLY A 85 -59.03 3.68 -8.80
CA GLY A 85 -57.86 3.02 -8.23
C GLY A 85 -56.85 3.95 -7.54
N ILE A 86 -57.27 5.14 -7.11
CA ILE A 86 -56.50 6.00 -6.19
C ILE A 86 -57.20 5.97 -4.84
N ASP A 87 -56.57 5.33 -3.86
CA ASP A 87 -57.18 5.11 -2.54
C ASP A 87 -57.06 6.35 -1.65
N GLY A 88 -56.13 7.25 -1.95
CA GLY A 88 -56.08 8.57 -1.34
C GLY A 88 -54.89 9.43 -1.78
N VAL A 89 -54.74 10.56 -1.12
CA VAL A 89 -53.63 11.51 -1.32
C VAL A 89 -53.12 11.99 0.03
N PHE A 90 -51.82 12.20 0.14
CA PHE A 90 -51.25 12.97 1.24
C PHE A 90 -50.42 14.12 0.71
N VAL A 91 -50.35 15.20 1.47
CA VAL A 91 -49.47 16.32 1.19
C VAL A 91 -48.29 16.25 2.14
N THR A 92 -47.09 16.29 1.56
CA THR A 92 -45.84 16.27 2.32
C THR A 92 -45.63 17.60 3.07
N ALA A 93 -44.72 17.63 4.03
CA ALA A 93 -44.28 18.87 4.70
C ALA A 93 -43.72 19.93 3.72
N ALA A 94 -43.35 19.50 2.51
CA ALA A 94 -42.90 20.31 1.40
C ALA A 94 -44.03 20.87 0.51
N GLU A 95 -45.29 20.65 0.91
CA GLU A 95 -46.51 21.01 0.16
C GLU A 95 -46.64 20.29 -1.19
N GLU A 96 -45.95 19.15 -1.34
CA GLU A 96 -46.05 18.32 -2.54
C GLU A 96 -47.13 17.25 -2.33
N PRO A 97 -48.14 17.16 -3.21
CA PRO A 97 -49.16 16.13 -3.13
C PRO A 97 -48.65 14.79 -3.70
N VAL A 98 -49.00 13.71 -3.01
CA VAL A 98 -48.59 12.35 -3.34
C VAL A 98 -49.81 11.44 -3.32
N CYS A 99 -50.20 10.94 -4.49
CA CYS A 99 -51.25 9.93 -4.60
C CYS A 99 -50.73 8.58 -4.08
N TYR A 100 -51.57 7.85 -3.35
CA TYR A 100 -51.23 6.49 -2.93
C TYR A 100 -52.29 5.46 -3.36
N GLN A 101 -51.82 4.23 -3.54
CA GLN A 101 -52.65 3.05 -3.74
C GLN A 101 -52.21 1.94 -2.78
N SER A 102 -53.16 1.28 -2.15
CA SER A 102 -53.01 0.16 -1.23
C SER A 102 -53.48 -1.15 -1.89
N LYS A 103 -52.68 -2.21 -1.79
CA LYS A 103 -53.03 -3.55 -2.31
C LYS A 103 -52.64 -4.65 -1.33
N PHE A 104 -53.64 -5.43 -0.91
CA PHE A 104 -53.46 -6.61 -0.06
C PHE A 104 -53.56 -7.91 -0.85
N ARG A 105 -52.63 -8.84 -0.64
CA ARG A 105 -52.67 -10.20 -1.20
C ARG A 105 -52.29 -11.25 -0.14
N THR A 106 -53.20 -12.18 0.15
CA THR A 106 -52.92 -13.30 1.05
C THR A 106 -51.74 -14.12 0.51
N GLY A 107 -50.75 -14.42 1.36
CA GLY A 107 -49.55 -15.18 0.99
C GLY A 107 -48.45 -14.37 0.29
N ARG A 108 -48.58 -13.04 0.20
CA ARG A 108 -47.59 -12.11 -0.37
C ARG A 108 -47.09 -12.44 -1.81
N PRO A 109 -47.96 -12.84 -2.77
CA PRO A 109 -47.53 -13.01 -4.16
C PRO A 109 -47.05 -11.68 -4.76
N ALA A 110 -46.22 -11.73 -5.80
CA ALA A 110 -45.75 -10.53 -6.48
C ALA A 110 -46.92 -9.71 -7.07
N LEU A 111 -46.92 -8.39 -6.86
CA LEU A 111 -47.90 -7.50 -7.49
C LEU A 111 -47.60 -7.35 -8.98
N THR A 112 -48.62 -7.54 -9.81
CA THR A 112 -48.49 -7.50 -11.28
C THR A 112 -48.65 -6.07 -11.82
N TRP A 113 -48.15 -5.85 -13.05
CA TRP A 113 -48.33 -4.56 -13.74
C TRP A 113 -49.80 -4.27 -14.03
N THR A 114 -50.59 -5.29 -14.37
CA THR A 114 -52.03 -5.15 -14.65
C THR A 114 -52.76 -4.51 -13.48
N GLU A 115 -52.44 -4.90 -12.25
CA GLU A 115 -53.04 -4.37 -11.02
C GLU A 115 -52.68 -2.91 -10.74
N LEU A 116 -51.51 -2.45 -11.21
CA LEU A 116 -50.97 -1.11 -10.92
C LEU A 116 -51.15 -0.12 -12.09
N SER A 117 -51.35 -0.62 -13.31
CA SER A 117 -51.32 0.18 -14.55
C SER A 117 -52.28 1.38 -14.53
N THR A 118 -53.51 1.20 -14.05
CA THR A 118 -54.51 2.28 -13.94
C THR A 118 -54.07 3.36 -12.97
N PHE A 119 -53.56 2.99 -11.79
CA PHE A 119 -53.04 3.93 -10.80
C PHE A 119 -51.87 4.74 -11.37
N TYR A 120 -50.94 4.08 -12.05
CA TYR A 120 -49.81 4.78 -12.68
C TYR A 120 -50.24 5.74 -13.79
N GLY A 121 -51.29 5.41 -14.55
CA GLY A 121 -51.84 6.29 -15.58
C GLY A 121 -52.51 7.54 -14.98
N LEU A 122 -53.22 7.40 -13.86
CA LEU A 122 -53.93 8.51 -13.21
C LEU A 122 -52.99 9.37 -12.35
N ALA A 123 -52.03 8.76 -11.66
CA ALA A 123 -51.11 9.44 -10.75
C ALA A 123 -49.91 10.08 -11.46
N ASP A 124 -49.91 10.19 -12.79
CA ASP A 124 -48.76 10.67 -13.57
C ASP A 124 -48.58 12.20 -13.54
N VAL A 125 -49.58 12.94 -13.06
CA VAL A 125 -49.56 14.40 -12.96
C VAL A 125 -48.70 14.89 -11.77
N GLY A 126 -48.55 14.08 -10.73
CA GLY A 126 -47.77 14.41 -9.53
C GLY A 126 -46.28 14.07 -9.65
N PRO A 127 -45.39 14.75 -8.90
CA PRO A 127 -43.96 14.44 -8.93
C PRO A 127 -43.63 13.08 -8.28
N ARG A 128 -44.54 12.57 -7.43
CA ARG A 128 -44.36 11.33 -6.67
C ARG A 128 -45.68 10.56 -6.52
N ARG A 129 -45.56 9.25 -6.37
CA ARG A 129 -46.66 8.31 -6.13
C ARG A 129 -46.22 7.23 -5.15
N LEU A 130 -47.13 6.72 -4.34
CA LEU A 130 -46.83 5.69 -3.34
C LEU A 130 -47.67 4.43 -3.58
N VAL A 131 -47.02 3.27 -3.61
CA VAL A 131 -47.70 1.97 -3.59
C VAL A 131 -47.47 1.35 -2.21
N PHE A 132 -48.56 1.07 -1.49
CA PHE A 132 -48.56 0.46 -0.17
C PHE A 132 -49.07 -0.97 -0.28
N THR A 133 -48.28 -1.96 0.14
CA THR A 133 -48.66 -3.36 -0.02
C THR A 133 -48.03 -4.26 1.02
N ASN A 134 -48.67 -5.40 1.29
CA ASN A 134 -48.06 -6.48 2.07
C ASN A 134 -47.15 -7.39 1.21
N CYS A 135 -47.14 -7.25 -0.11
CA CYS A 135 -46.28 -8.03 -0.99
C CYS A 135 -44.81 -7.56 -0.92
N ASP A 136 -43.87 -8.48 -1.08
CA ASP A 136 -42.43 -8.16 -1.07
C ASP A 136 -41.89 -7.86 -2.48
N GLU A 137 -42.56 -8.38 -3.51
CA GLU A 137 -42.20 -8.21 -4.91
C GLU A 137 -43.25 -7.44 -5.69
N ILE A 138 -42.78 -6.61 -6.62
CA ILE A 138 -43.59 -5.72 -7.45
C ILE A 138 -43.07 -5.81 -8.88
N ALA A 139 -43.95 -5.78 -9.88
CA ALA A 139 -43.58 -5.84 -11.28
C ALA A 139 -42.46 -4.86 -11.65
N ARG A 140 -41.44 -5.34 -12.37
CA ARG A 140 -40.25 -4.55 -12.76
C ARG A 140 -40.62 -3.25 -13.48
N VAL A 141 -41.63 -3.30 -14.35
CA VAL A 141 -42.13 -2.13 -15.09
C VAL A 141 -42.61 -1.01 -14.16
N ALA A 142 -43.22 -1.35 -13.01
CA ALA A 142 -43.63 -0.36 -12.02
C ALA A 142 -42.40 0.24 -11.29
N GLN A 143 -41.40 -0.58 -10.99
CA GLN A 143 -40.17 -0.19 -10.29
C GLN A 143 -39.27 0.73 -11.14
N GLU A 144 -39.26 0.56 -12.46
CA GLU A 144 -38.45 1.36 -13.40
C GLU A 144 -39.04 2.75 -13.69
N ARG A 145 -40.30 3.01 -13.29
CA ARG A 145 -40.94 4.32 -13.49
C ARG A 145 -40.53 5.32 -12.41
N LEU A 146 -40.18 6.53 -12.85
CA LEU A 146 -39.76 7.62 -11.96
C LEU A 146 -40.86 8.06 -10.99
N GLY A 147 -40.43 8.47 -9.80
CA GLY A 147 -41.28 9.06 -8.77
C GLY A 147 -42.10 8.06 -7.94
N ALA A 148 -41.93 6.75 -8.13
CA ALA A 148 -42.62 5.74 -7.33
C ALA A 148 -41.88 5.43 -6.01
N ILE A 149 -42.64 5.42 -4.91
CA ILE A 149 -42.22 4.97 -3.59
C ILE A 149 -42.98 3.68 -3.28
N PHE A 150 -42.28 2.67 -2.75
CA PHE A 150 -42.87 1.37 -2.43
C PHE A 150 -42.75 1.09 -0.95
N VAL A 151 -43.90 0.89 -0.29
CA VAL A 151 -43.97 0.31 1.05
C VAL A 151 -44.40 -1.14 0.90
N ARG A 152 -43.48 -2.06 1.17
CA ARG A 152 -43.66 -3.52 1.00
C ARG A 152 -43.91 -4.22 2.33
N GLY A 153 -44.31 -5.50 2.27
CA GLY A 153 -44.44 -6.34 3.45
C GLY A 153 -43.21 -6.31 4.34
N SER A 154 -42.00 -6.43 3.75
CA SER A 154 -40.73 -6.35 4.48
C SER A 154 -40.49 -5.00 5.18
N ASP A 155 -41.05 -3.91 4.67
CA ASP A 155 -41.02 -2.60 5.31
C ASP A 155 -41.96 -2.54 6.52
N LEU A 156 -43.16 -3.11 6.37
CA LEU A 156 -44.17 -3.17 7.42
C LEU A 156 -43.76 -4.13 8.55
N ASP A 157 -43.00 -5.17 8.24
CA ASP A 157 -42.46 -6.10 9.22
C ASP A 157 -41.44 -5.47 10.18
N ARG A 158 -40.90 -4.28 9.86
CA ARG A 158 -40.03 -3.51 10.77
C ARG A 158 -40.78 -2.71 11.81
N LEU A 159 -42.10 -2.56 11.67
CA LEU A 159 -42.91 -1.83 12.64
C LEU A 159 -42.79 -2.48 14.02
N THR A 160 -42.43 -1.67 14.99
CA THR A 160 -42.21 -2.09 16.37
C THR A 160 -43.55 -2.16 17.14
N LEU A 161 -43.52 -2.79 18.32
CA LEU A 161 -44.66 -2.75 19.26
C LEU A 161 -45.15 -1.32 19.52
N GLU A 162 -44.22 -0.37 19.57
CA GLU A 162 -44.50 1.03 19.81
C GLU A 162 -45.18 1.69 18.60
N ASP A 163 -44.75 1.35 17.38
CA ASP A 163 -45.41 1.79 16.15
C ASP A 163 -46.88 1.36 16.11
N PHE A 164 -47.17 0.10 16.44
CA PHE A 164 -48.54 -0.40 16.53
C PHE A 164 -49.36 0.32 17.60
N ALA A 165 -48.78 0.60 18.77
CA ALA A 165 -49.45 1.36 19.83
C ALA A 165 -49.79 2.80 19.40
N ILE A 166 -48.93 3.44 18.62
CA ILE A 166 -49.16 4.79 18.07
C ILE A 166 -50.24 4.75 16.99
N ILE A 167 -50.18 3.78 16.10
CA ILE A 167 -51.18 3.55 15.06
C ILE A 167 -52.56 3.33 15.70
N GLU A 168 -52.64 2.48 16.73
CA GLU A 168 -53.86 2.22 17.49
C GLU A 168 -54.36 3.50 18.18
N SER A 169 -53.48 4.24 18.86
CA SER A 169 -53.85 5.49 19.52
C SER A 169 -54.36 6.53 18.53
N TRP A 170 -53.73 6.63 17.35
CA TRP A 170 -54.21 7.48 16.26
C TRP A 170 -55.62 7.05 15.86
N LEU A 171 -55.86 5.76 15.58
CA LEU A 171 -57.18 5.24 15.24
C LEU A 171 -58.23 5.54 16.33
N SER A 172 -57.87 5.44 17.61
CA SER A 172 -58.74 5.76 18.74
C SER A 172 -58.83 7.25 19.11
N LYS A 173 -58.19 8.15 18.35
CA LYS A 173 -58.11 9.61 18.64
C LYS A 173 -57.49 9.93 20.01
N ARG A 174 -56.58 9.09 20.49
CA ARG A 174 -55.83 9.30 21.72
C ARG A 174 -54.45 9.88 21.40
N PRO A 175 -53.90 10.75 22.26
CA PRO A 175 -52.52 11.17 22.12
C PRO A 175 -51.60 9.97 22.33
N ALA A 176 -50.70 9.74 21.37
CA ALA A 176 -49.62 8.78 21.51
C ALA A 176 -48.29 9.52 21.51
N ALA A 177 -47.42 9.18 22.46
CA ALA A 177 -46.06 9.68 22.53
C ALA A 177 -45.09 8.52 22.38
N ARG A 178 -44.05 8.72 21.55
CA ARG A 178 -42.95 7.76 21.43
C ARG A 178 -42.06 7.81 22.67
N LYS A 179 -41.71 6.65 23.22
CA LYS A 179 -40.70 6.49 24.27
C LYS A 179 -39.32 6.59 23.64
N LYS A 180 -38.65 7.72 23.85
CA LYS A 180 -37.30 7.97 23.34
C LYS A 180 -36.24 7.25 24.15
N HIS A 181 -35.16 6.85 23.49
CA HIS A 181 -33.97 6.35 24.18
C HIS A 181 -33.30 7.45 25.00
N SER A 182 -32.82 7.07 26.19
CA SER A 182 -31.94 7.90 27.00
C SER A 182 -30.48 7.46 26.81
N PRO A 183 -29.51 8.39 26.72
CA PRO A 183 -28.11 8.00 26.53
C PRO A 183 -27.58 7.18 27.71
N LYS A 184 -26.93 6.06 27.42
CA LYS A 184 -26.19 5.25 28.40
C LYS A 184 -24.99 6.04 28.97
N PRO A 185 -24.39 5.63 30.11
CA PRO A 185 -23.29 6.37 30.75
C PRO A 185 -22.12 6.70 29.80
N HIS A 186 -21.67 5.75 28.99
CA HIS A 186 -20.59 5.98 28.01
C HIS A 186 -21.00 6.92 26.87
N GLN A 187 -22.29 6.92 26.50
CA GLN A 187 -22.83 7.83 25.48
C GLN A 187 -22.96 9.24 26.04
N HIS A 188 -23.33 9.39 27.31
CA HIS A 188 -23.30 10.68 28.01
C HIS A 188 -21.89 11.28 28.05
N ALA A 189 -20.88 10.48 28.39
CA ALA A 189 -19.48 10.91 28.36
C ALA A 189 -19.05 11.36 26.96
N ALA A 190 -19.28 10.51 25.95
CA ALA A 190 -18.98 10.83 24.55
C ALA A 190 -19.67 12.12 24.08
N LEU A 191 -20.95 12.27 24.40
CA LEU A 191 -21.74 13.44 24.03
C LEU A 191 -21.19 14.73 24.66
N ASN A 192 -20.82 14.70 25.94
CA ASN A 192 -20.25 15.85 26.61
C ASN A 192 -18.88 16.24 26.04
N ASP A 193 -18.02 15.26 25.78
CA ASP A 193 -16.69 15.49 25.19
C ASP A 193 -16.80 16.08 23.77
N ILE A 194 -17.68 15.50 22.93
CA ILE A 194 -17.90 15.93 21.55
C ILE A 194 -18.51 17.35 21.51
N VAL A 195 -19.57 17.60 22.28
CA VAL A 195 -20.21 18.93 22.33
C VAL A 195 -19.24 19.98 22.90
N GLY A 196 -18.47 19.62 23.93
CA GLY A 196 -17.44 20.49 24.50
C GLY A 196 -16.34 20.84 23.48
N ALA A 197 -15.90 19.87 22.67
CA ALA A 197 -14.93 20.10 21.61
C ALA A 197 -15.52 20.97 20.48
N LEU A 198 -16.73 20.67 20.00
CA LEU A 198 -17.39 21.40 18.91
C LEU A 198 -17.88 22.81 19.30
N SER A 199 -17.94 23.10 20.60
CA SER A 199 -18.17 24.45 21.11
C SER A 199 -16.91 25.33 21.03
N ARG A 200 -15.72 24.71 20.97
CA ARG A 200 -14.42 25.40 20.91
C ARG A 200 -13.79 25.37 19.51
N TRP A 201 -14.02 24.30 18.77
CA TRP A 201 -13.41 24.02 17.47
C TRP A 201 -14.47 23.67 16.43
N SER A 202 -14.22 24.00 15.16
CA SER A 202 -15.15 23.66 14.06
C SER A 202 -15.08 22.19 13.63
N ARG A 203 -14.11 21.41 14.13
CA ARG A 203 -13.87 20.01 13.74
C ARG A 203 -13.53 19.16 14.96
N ALA A 204 -14.14 17.99 15.06
CA ALA A 204 -13.87 17.02 16.11
C ALA A 204 -13.92 15.59 15.57
N THR A 205 -13.03 14.73 16.07
CA THR A 205 -13.03 13.29 15.78
C THR A 205 -13.47 12.50 17.00
N ALA A 206 -14.39 11.54 16.82
CA ALA A 206 -14.78 10.56 17.82
C ALA A 206 -14.38 9.15 17.37
N LEU A 207 -13.46 8.54 18.11
CA LEU A 207 -12.98 7.18 17.86
C LEU A 207 -13.72 6.20 18.76
N MET A 208 -14.65 5.43 18.20
CA MET A 208 -15.55 4.59 19.00
C MET A 208 -15.74 3.21 18.38
N ALA A 209 -15.66 2.18 19.23
CA ALA A 209 -15.91 0.79 18.86
C ALA A 209 -17.26 0.59 18.13
N CYS A 210 -17.31 -0.39 17.22
CA CYS A 210 -18.57 -0.79 16.58
C CYS A 210 -19.58 -1.28 17.63
N GLY A 211 -20.86 -0.95 17.47
CA GLY A 211 -21.90 -1.30 18.44
C GLY A 211 -22.06 -0.36 19.64
N SER A 212 -21.23 0.68 19.79
CA SER A 212 -21.31 1.64 20.92
C SER A 212 -22.47 2.65 20.85
N GLY A 213 -23.21 2.70 19.73
CA GLY A 213 -24.34 3.63 19.52
C GLY A 213 -23.96 4.96 18.86
N LYS A 214 -22.97 4.95 17.96
CA LYS A 214 -22.48 6.15 17.22
C LYS A 214 -23.60 6.96 16.57
N THR A 215 -24.54 6.31 15.90
CA THR A 215 -25.67 6.95 15.19
C THR A 215 -26.52 7.82 16.12
N LEU A 216 -26.80 7.36 17.34
CA LEU A 216 -27.57 8.14 18.32
C LEU A 216 -26.76 9.27 18.95
N ILE A 217 -25.47 9.04 19.20
CA ILE A 217 -24.56 10.10 19.68
C ILE A 217 -24.51 11.25 18.67
N ALA A 218 -24.46 10.95 17.36
CA ALA A 218 -24.48 11.96 16.32
C ALA A 218 -25.79 12.77 16.33
N LEU A 219 -26.94 12.10 16.47
CA LEU A 219 -28.25 12.76 16.61
C LEU A 219 -28.29 13.67 17.84
N TRP A 220 -27.99 13.15 19.03
CA TRP A 220 -28.04 13.92 20.26
C TRP A 220 -27.01 15.06 20.28
N THR A 221 -25.89 14.91 19.58
CA THR A 221 -24.93 16.00 19.37
C THR A 221 -25.56 17.11 18.55
N ALA A 222 -26.23 16.78 17.44
CA ALA A 222 -26.93 17.77 16.62
C ALA A 222 -28.02 18.51 17.41
N GLU A 223 -28.80 17.77 18.22
CA GLU A 223 -29.84 18.33 19.09
C GLU A 223 -29.25 19.26 20.16
N LYS A 224 -28.19 18.84 20.87
CA LYS A 224 -27.53 19.67 21.90
C LYS A 224 -26.84 20.91 21.33
N LEU A 225 -26.35 20.84 20.09
CA LEU A 225 -25.78 22.00 19.41
C LEU A 225 -26.85 22.97 18.88
N GLY A 226 -28.13 22.61 18.95
CA GLY A 226 -29.23 23.41 18.42
C GLY A 226 -29.21 23.53 16.89
N ALA A 227 -28.64 22.55 16.19
CA ALA A 227 -28.50 22.58 14.74
C ALA A 227 -29.85 22.52 14.04
N ARG A 228 -30.08 23.39 13.05
CA ARG A 228 -31.29 23.45 12.22
C ARG A 228 -31.07 22.93 10.81
N THR A 229 -29.87 23.03 10.26
CA THR A 229 -29.47 22.41 8.98
C THR A 229 -28.35 21.41 9.22
N VAL A 230 -28.68 20.12 9.07
CA VAL A 230 -27.74 19.02 9.35
C VAL A 230 -27.47 18.22 8.09
N LEU A 231 -26.18 17.99 7.79
CA LEU A 231 -25.74 17.08 6.74
C LEU A 231 -25.19 15.80 7.36
N ILE A 232 -25.67 14.65 6.92
CA ILE A 232 -25.20 13.33 7.35
C ILE A 232 -24.61 12.61 6.14
N LEU A 233 -23.31 12.35 6.16
CA LEU A 233 -22.57 11.65 5.12
C LEU A 233 -22.27 10.21 5.54
N LEU A 234 -22.71 9.27 4.71
CA LEU A 234 -22.60 7.83 4.95
C LEU A 234 -22.01 7.13 3.71
N PRO A 235 -21.42 5.92 3.84
CA PRO A 235 -20.75 5.29 2.71
C PRO A 235 -21.62 4.45 1.79
N SER A 236 -22.82 4.06 2.22
CA SER A 236 -23.73 3.21 1.45
C SER A 236 -25.18 3.57 1.69
N LEU A 237 -26.03 3.24 0.72
CA LEU A 237 -27.46 3.51 0.75
C LEU A 237 -28.19 2.72 1.86
N ALA A 238 -27.68 1.54 2.22
CA ALA A 238 -28.20 0.77 3.35
C ALA A 238 -27.99 1.50 4.68
N LEU A 239 -26.81 2.12 4.89
CA LEU A 239 -26.56 2.92 6.08
C LEU A 239 -27.37 4.23 6.08
N VAL A 240 -27.64 4.82 4.91
CA VAL A 240 -28.58 5.96 4.77
C VAL A 240 -29.96 5.55 5.28
N ARG A 241 -30.53 4.45 4.78
CA ARG A 241 -31.84 3.94 5.21
C ARG A 241 -31.86 3.65 6.70
N GLN A 242 -30.86 2.94 7.22
CA GLN A 242 -30.77 2.64 8.66
C GLN A 242 -30.70 3.90 9.51
N SER A 243 -29.83 4.84 9.16
CA SER A 243 -29.62 6.06 9.96
C SER A 243 -30.81 7.02 9.88
N LEU A 244 -31.47 7.11 8.72
CA LEU A 244 -32.69 7.90 8.55
C LEU A 244 -33.79 7.40 9.49
N HIS A 245 -34.11 6.10 9.43
CA HIS A 245 -35.14 5.50 10.27
C HIS A 245 -34.84 5.69 11.77
N GLU A 246 -33.60 5.43 12.19
CA GLU A 246 -33.17 5.62 13.59
C GLU A 246 -33.33 7.09 14.03
N TRP A 247 -32.89 8.06 13.20
CA TRP A 247 -32.99 9.48 13.53
C TRP A 247 -34.43 9.97 13.61
N LEU A 248 -35.28 9.55 12.67
CA LEU A 248 -36.71 9.91 12.69
C LEU A 248 -37.40 9.33 13.93
N HIS A 249 -37.06 8.09 14.31
CA HIS A 249 -37.63 7.40 15.47
C HIS A 249 -37.18 8.04 16.78
N GLN A 250 -35.90 8.37 16.92
CA GLN A 250 -35.29 8.76 18.19
C GLN A 250 -35.13 10.26 18.41
N SER A 251 -35.37 11.09 17.40
CA SER A 251 -35.22 12.54 17.55
C SER A 251 -36.28 13.14 18.48
N ASN A 252 -35.84 14.11 19.28
CA ASN A 252 -36.65 15.00 20.12
C ASN A 252 -37.13 16.25 19.37
N TRP A 253 -36.67 16.49 18.14
CA TRP A 253 -37.18 17.61 17.34
C TRP A 253 -38.65 17.39 16.99
N PRO A 254 -39.54 18.37 17.29
CA PRO A 254 -40.97 18.22 17.07
C PRO A 254 -41.30 18.11 15.58
N ASP A 255 -40.60 18.88 14.74
CA ASP A 255 -40.78 18.89 13.29
C ASP A 255 -39.44 18.75 12.56
N ILE A 256 -39.41 17.81 11.61
CA ILE A 256 -38.23 17.43 10.83
C ILE A 256 -38.65 17.29 9.38
N GLN A 257 -37.90 17.91 8.49
CA GLN A 257 -37.92 17.63 7.06
C GLN A 257 -36.61 17.00 6.65
N PHE A 258 -36.65 16.04 5.74
CA PHE A 258 -35.45 15.38 5.25
C PHE A 258 -35.41 15.23 3.73
N LEU A 259 -34.19 15.21 3.20
CA LEU A 259 -33.88 14.89 1.82
C LEU A 259 -32.75 13.87 1.77
N CYS A 260 -32.92 12.81 0.99
CA CYS A 260 -31.89 11.82 0.73
C CYS A 260 -31.25 12.05 -0.65
N VAL A 261 -29.93 12.26 -0.70
CA VAL A 261 -29.17 12.59 -1.91
C VAL A 261 -28.22 11.46 -2.26
N CYS A 262 -28.61 10.62 -3.22
CA CYS A 262 -27.94 9.36 -3.53
C CYS A 262 -27.97 9.09 -5.04
N SER A 263 -26.82 9.06 -5.69
CA SER A 263 -26.69 8.60 -7.09
C SER A 263 -26.89 7.09 -7.22
N ASP A 264 -27.62 6.67 -8.25
CA ASP A 264 -27.88 5.28 -8.68
C ASP A 264 -26.60 4.41 -8.68
N PRO A 265 -26.64 3.11 -8.29
CA PRO A 265 -25.46 2.32 -8.00
C PRO A 265 -24.98 1.56 -9.25
N THR A 266 -24.13 2.19 -10.07
CA THR A 266 -23.33 1.46 -11.09
C THR A 266 -21.87 1.86 -11.10
N VAL A 267 -21.31 2.29 -9.97
CA VAL A 267 -19.86 2.59 -9.85
C VAL A 267 -19.25 2.02 -8.57
N GLN A 268 -19.58 0.78 -8.23
CA GLN A 268 -18.61 -0.13 -7.63
C GLN A 268 -18.34 -1.22 -8.66
N THR A 269 -17.14 -1.22 -9.22
CA THR A 269 -16.64 -2.20 -10.19
C THR A 269 -16.44 -3.61 -9.61
N GLU A 270 -17.03 -3.91 -8.46
CA GLU A 270 -16.94 -5.22 -7.80
C GLU A 270 -18.33 -5.87 -7.80
N GLU A 271 -18.46 -7.01 -8.48
CA GLU A 271 -19.73 -7.73 -8.74
C GLU A 271 -20.50 -8.17 -7.48
N ASP A 272 -19.89 -8.13 -6.29
CA ASP A 272 -20.42 -8.72 -5.04
C ASP A 272 -20.86 -7.70 -3.97
N ALA A 273 -20.84 -6.39 -4.25
CA ALA A 273 -21.25 -5.37 -3.28
C ALA A 273 -22.78 -5.36 -3.04
N LEU A 274 -23.21 -4.91 -1.84
CA LEU A 274 -24.62 -4.75 -1.52
C LEU A 274 -25.28 -3.71 -2.45
N LEU A 275 -26.08 -4.17 -3.40
CA LEU A 275 -26.76 -3.31 -4.36
C LEU A 275 -28.16 -2.98 -3.83
N VAL A 276 -28.30 -1.78 -3.27
CA VAL A 276 -29.60 -1.22 -2.88
C VAL A 276 -30.04 -0.28 -4.00
N ARG A 277 -31.17 -0.57 -4.63
CA ARG A 277 -31.72 0.28 -5.70
C ARG A 277 -32.53 1.43 -5.10
N PRO A 278 -32.69 2.57 -5.79
CA PRO A 278 -33.65 3.59 -5.37
C PRO A 278 -35.06 3.04 -5.16
N SER A 279 -35.50 2.11 -6.01
CA SER A 279 -36.79 1.41 -5.89
C SER A 279 -36.87 0.48 -4.67
N ASP A 280 -35.76 0.18 -4.00
CA ASP A 280 -35.71 -0.63 -2.78
C ASP A 280 -35.94 0.19 -1.49
N LEU A 281 -36.15 1.50 -1.62
CA LEU A 281 -36.32 2.40 -0.49
C LEU A 281 -37.79 2.72 -0.27
N ASP A 282 -38.14 2.87 1.01
CA ASP A 282 -39.45 3.30 1.49
C ASP A 282 -39.56 4.84 1.58
N PHE A 283 -38.61 5.56 0.97
CA PHE A 283 -38.55 7.02 0.91
C PHE A 283 -37.95 7.50 -0.42
N ALA A 284 -38.21 8.77 -0.76
CA ALA A 284 -37.71 9.39 -1.99
C ALA A 284 -36.22 9.73 -1.89
N VAL A 285 -35.50 9.52 -3.00
CA VAL A 285 -34.11 9.96 -3.19
C VAL A 285 -34.00 10.93 -4.35
N SER A 286 -33.10 11.89 -4.23
CA SER A 286 -32.76 12.83 -5.30
C SER A 286 -31.31 12.62 -5.77
N THR A 287 -31.10 12.88 -7.06
CA THR A 287 -29.79 12.92 -7.72
C THR A 287 -29.45 14.30 -8.27
N GLN A 288 -30.33 15.28 -8.09
CA GLN A 288 -30.26 16.58 -8.75
C GLN A 288 -29.88 17.70 -7.76
N PRO A 289 -28.89 18.54 -8.05
CA PRO A 289 -28.54 19.69 -7.19
C PRO A 289 -29.69 20.67 -6.99
N ALA A 290 -30.58 20.79 -7.99
CA ALA A 290 -31.74 21.68 -7.93
C ALA A 290 -32.71 21.32 -6.79
N ASP A 291 -32.92 20.02 -6.55
CA ASP A 291 -33.80 19.56 -5.46
C ASP A 291 -33.21 19.90 -4.09
N VAL A 292 -31.89 19.73 -3.95
CA VAL A 292 -31.16 20.07 -2.72
C VAL A 292 -31.24 21.57 -2.44
N ARG A 293 -31.02 22.40 -3.48
CA ARG A 293 -31.12 23.86 -3.35
C ARG A 293 -32.53 24.27 -2.95
N ARG A 294 -33.56 23.79 -3.66
CA ARG A 294 -34.96 24.09 -3.34
C ARG A 294 -35.32 23.67 -1.91
N PHE A 295 -34.82 22.53 -1.45
CA PHE A 295 -35.02 22.05 -0.08
C PHE A 295 -34.40 22.99 0.96
N LEU A 296 -33.19 23.50 0.72
CA LEU A 296 -32.49 24.38 1.66
C LEU A 296 -33.00 25.83 1.65
N GLU A 297 -33.45 26.34 0.50
CA GLU A 297 -33.96 27.72 0.35
C GLU A 297 -35.39 27.92 0.89
N ARG A 298 -36.18 26.84 1.04
CA ARG A 298 -37.55 26.90 1.57
C ARG A 298 -37.56 27.51 2.98
N SER A 299 -38.35 28.58 3.17
CA SER A 299 -38.60 29.13 4.51
C SER A 299 -39.41 28.13 5.35
N THR A 300 -38.85 27.67 6.46
CA THR A 300 -39.52 26.75 7.39
C THR A 300 -38.90 26.87 8.79
N GLU A 301 -39.72 26.58 9.81
CA GLU A 301 -39.28 26.42 11.20
C GLU A 301 -38.77 24.99 11.49
N SER A 302 -39.05 24.02 10.61
CA SER A 302 -38.62 22.63 10.75
C SER A 302 -37.10 22.48 10.68
N VAL A 303 -36.57 21.48 11.39
CA VAL A 303 -35.16 21.07 11.24
C VAL A 303 -34.98 20.37 9.89
N ARG A 304 -33.98 20.77 9.11
CA ARG A 304 -33.67 20.22 7.79
C ARG A 304 -32.52 19.22 7.88
N LEU A 305 -32.78 17.99 7.49
CA LEU A 305 -31.79 16.91 7.45
C LEU A 305 -31.48 16.52 6.00
N VAL A 306 -30.22 16.59 5.62
CA VAL A 306 -29.75 16.07 4.33
C VAL A 306 -28.95 14.80 4.60
N PHE A 307 -29.48 13.65 4.21
CA PHE A 307 -28.73 12.39 4.22
C PHE A 307 -28.12 12.18 2.85
N SER A 308 -26.82 11.92 2.77
CA SER A 308 -26.16 11.72 1.49
C SER A 308 -25.10 10.63 1.56
N THR A 309 -24.94 9.89 0.46
CA THR A 309 -23.77 9.03 0.33
C THR A 309 -22.53 9.86 0.02
N TYR A 310 -21.34 9.46 0.47
CA TYR A 310 -20.11 10.19 0.15
C TYR A 310 -19.90 10.38 -1.36
N GLN A 311 -20.33 9.41 -2.17
CA GLN A 311 -20.29 9.45 -3.64
C GLN A 311 -21.12 10.62 -4.19
N SER A 312 -22.22 10.96 -3.52
CA SER A 312 -23.19 11.99 -3.92
C SER A 312 -22.93 13.34 -3.26
N SER A 313 -21.86 13.47 -2.47
CA SER A 313 -21.47 14.73 -1.83
C SER A 313 -21.26 15.87 -2.84
N HIS A 314 -20.87 15.55 -4.08
CA HIS A 314 -20.74 16.52 -5.17
C HIS A 314 -22.08 17.15 -5.60
N VAL A 315 -23.18 16.40 -5.50
CA VAL A 315 -24.54 16.90 -5.77
C VAL A 315 -24.92 17.95 -4.73
N VAL A 316 -24.62 17.66 -3.45
CA VAL A 316 -24.86 18.59 -2.35
C VAL A 316 -23.95 19.82 -2.49
N ALA A 317 -22.67 19.63 -2.78
CA ALA A 317 -21.70 20.71 -2.98
C ALA A 317 -22.12 21.68 -4.10
N ALA A 318 -22.58 21.14 -5.24
CA ALA A 318 -23.07 21.95 -6.35
C ALA A 318 -24.32 22.79 -5.98
N ALA A 319 -25.16 22.27 -5.07
CA ALA A 319 -26.39 22.94 -4.66
C ALA A 319 -26.15 24.13 -3.71
N VAL A 320 -25.18 24.01 -2.79
CA VAL A 320 -24.99 24.94 -1.68
C VAL A 320 -24.17 26.20 -1.99
N SER A 321 -23.71 26.35 -3.23
CA SER A 321 -22.99 27.58 -3.63
C SER A 321 -23.83 28.84 -3.39
N GLY A 322 -23.33 29.76 -2.56
CA GLY A 322 -24.04 30.99 -2.19
C GLY A 322 -25.14 30.83 -1.13
N LEU A 323 -25.32 29.63 -0.56
CA LEU A 323 -26.20 29.42 0.59
C LEU A 323 -25.42 29.50 1.92
N PRO A 324 -26.10 29.77 3.04
CA PRO A 324 -25.49 29.64 4.37
C PRO A 324 -24.92 28.23 4.59
N PRO A 325 -23.83 28.10 5.37
CA PRO A 325 -23.27 26.79 5.68
C PRO A 325 -24.27 25.93 6.46
N PHE A 326 -24.16 24.60 6.33
CA PHE A 326 -24.84 23.70 7.24
C PHE A 326 -24.36 23.96 8.68
N ASP A 327 -25.27 23.98 9.65
CA ASP A 327 -24.92 24.18 11.06
C ASP A 327 -24.04 23.04 11.58
N PHE A 328 -24.30 21.81 11.11
CA PHE A 328 -23.60 20.62 11.57
C PHE A 328 -23.49 19.55 10.47
N GLY A 329 -22.31 18.93 10.37
CA GLY A 329 -22.03 17.83 9.46
C GLY A 329 -21.52 16.60 10.21
N VAL A 330 -22.14 15.45 9.96
CA VAL A 330 -21.74 14.15 10.50
C VAL A 330 -21.08 13.34 9.38
N PHE A 331 -19.87 12.88 9.63
CA PHE A 331 -19.10 12.03 8.73
C PHE A 331 -18.99 10.65 9.39
N ASP A 332 -19.91 9.75 9.06
CA ASP A 332 -19.89 8.37 9.58
C ASP A 332 -18.96 7.49 8.74
N GLU A 333 -18.30 6.53 9.38
CA GLU A 333 -17.21 5.74 8.78
C GLU A 333 -16.16 6.63 8.07
N ALA A 334 -15.77 7.72 8.75
CA ALA A 334 -14.93 8.80 8.21
C ALA A 334 -13.57 8.33 7.67
N HIS A 335 -13.09 7.15 8.05
CA HIS A 335 -11.86 6.56 7.53
C HIS A 335 -11.87 6.38 6.00
N LYS A 336 -13.05 6.29 5.38
CA LYS A 336 -13.21 6.24 3.92
C LYS A 336 -12.84 7.54 3.21
N THR A 337 -12.76 8.65 3.94
CA THR A 337 -12.41 9.97 3.40
C THR A 337 -10.90 10.24 3.34
N ALA A 338 -10.07 9.42 4.01
CA ALA A 338 -8.62 9.61 4.11
C ALA A 338 -7.83 9.22 2.84
N GLY A 339 -8.48 8.81 1.75
CA GLY A 339 -7.86 8.40 0.48
C GLY A 339 -7.09 9.52 -0.26
N ARG A 340 -6.52 9.21 -1.45
CA ARG A 340 -5.74 10.19 -2.24
C ARG A 340 -6.53 11.49 -2.48
N ASP A 341 -5.87 12.62 -2.32
CA ASP A 341 -6.41 13.95 -2.68
C ASP A 341 -7.02 13.93 -4.09
N GLY A 342 -8.27 14.38 -4.20
CA GLY A 342 -9.05 14.37 -5.44
C GLY A 342 -10.02 13.19 -5.62
N ALA A 343 -10.02 12.20 -4.71
CA ALA A 343 -11.08 11.18 -4.69
C ALA A 343 -12.44 11.79 -4.33
N LYS A 344 -13.53 11.26 -4.91
CA LYS A 344 -14.92 11.72 -4.67
C LYS A 344 -15.29 11.85 -3.17
N PHE A 345 -14.64 11.07 -2.29
CA PHE A 345 -14.88 11.07 -0.85
C PHE A 345 -14.18 12.19 -0.07
N ALA A 346 -13.12 12.79 -0.61
CA ALA A 346 -12.39 13.88 0.03
C ALA A 346 -13.03 15.26 -0.24
N LEU A 347 -13.98 15.34 -1.20
CA LEU A 347 -14.62 16.60 -1.60
C LEU A 347 -15.24 17.33 -0.41
N ALA A 348 -15.99 16.61 0.42
CA ALA A 348 -16.73 17.13 1.57
C ALA A 348 -15.83 17.57 2.75
N LEU A 349 -14.53 17.27 2.72
CA LEU A 349 -13.60 17.65 3.79
C LEU A 349 -13.26 19.14 3.77
N LYS A 350 -13.31 19.78 2.60
CA LYS A 350 -12.92 21.18 2.40
C LYS A 350 -14.12 22.12 2.51
N ASP A 351 -13.97 23.16 3.32
CA ASP A 351 -14.99 24.20 3.50
C ASP A 351 -15.34 24.93 2.19
N GLU A 352 -14.36 25.12 1.32
CA GLU A 352 -14.53 25.74 -0.01
C GLU A 352 -15.48 24.96 -0.93
N ASN A 353 -15.51 23.62 -0.79
CA ASN A 353 -16.35 22.76 -1.61
C ASN A 353 -17.74 22.58 -0.99
N LEU A 354 -17.79 22.40 0.34
CA LEU A 354 -19.00 22.09 1.06
C LEU A 354 -18.99 22.83 2.40
N PRO A 355 -19.62 24.02 2.47
CA PRO A 355 -19.63 24.86 3.66
C PRO A 355 -20.41 24.19 4.82
N ILE A 356 -19.72 23.88 5.91
CA ILE A 356 -20.29 23.27 7.12
C ILE A 356 -19.61 23.92 8.33
N ALA A 357 -20.40 24.50 9.23
CA ALA A 357 -19.89 25.25 10.38
C ALA A 357 -19.18 24.35 11.39
N ARG A 358 -19.72 23.16 11.67
CA ARG A 358 -19.15 22.17 12.61
C ARG A 358 -19.15 20.77 12.01
N ARG A 359 -18.02 20.06 12.05
CA ARG A 359 -17.88 18.70 11.53
C ARG A 359 -17.52 17.71 12.62
N LEU A 360 -18.30 16.63 12.72
CA LEU A 360 -18.02 15.47 13.56
C LEU A 360 -17.61 14.30 12.67
N PHE A 361 -16.38 13.80 12.87
CA PHE A 361 -15.86 12.62 12.20
C PHE A 361 -15.94 11.42 13.13
N MET A 362 -16.63 10.36 12.71
CA MET A 362 -16.82 9.16 13.53
C MET A 362 -16.23 7.95 12.81
N THR A 363 -15.42 7.17 13.51
CA THR A 363 -14.89 5.91 12.99
C THR A 363 -14.47 4.99 14.13
N ALA A 364 -14.40 3.68 13.86
CA ALA A 364 -13.72 2.73 14.75
C ALA A 364 -12.24 2.55 14.40
N THR A 365 -11.84 2.85 13.15
CA THR A 365 -10.51 2.56 12.60
C THR A 365 -9.94 3.80 11.91
N PRO A 366 -9.10 4.62 12.57
CA PRO A 366 -8.62 5.88 12.00
C PRO A 366 -7.47 5.73 10.98
N ARG A 367 -6.85 4.55 10.89
CA ARG A 367 -5.66 4.29 10.07
C ARG A 367 -5.88 3.11 9.13
N HIS A 368 -5.27 3.16 7.95
CA HIS A 368 -5.20 2.04 7.01
C HIS A 368 -3.77 1.75 6.59
N TYR A 369 -3.39 0.47 6.64
CA TYR A 369 -2.06 -0.02 6.29
C TYR A 369 -2.07 -0.83 5.00
N ASP A 370 -1.04 -0.66 4.16
CA ASP A 370 -0.80 -1.45 2.95
C ASP A 370 0.02 -2.64 3.40
N VAL A 371 -0.69 -3.71 3.71
CA VAL A 371 -0.10 -4.92 4.28
C VAL A 371 0.89 -5.58 3.32
N ALA A 372 0.73 -5.39 2.00
CA ALA A 372 1.62 -5.94 0.97
C ALA A 372 2.92 -5.12 0.80
N ARG A 373 2.97 -3.89 1.33
CA ARG A 373 4.14 -3.01 1.23
C ARG A 373 4.75 -2.77 2.59
N LYS A 374 5.73 -3.61 2.92
CA LYS A 374 6.61 -3.39 4.06
C LYS A 374 7.74 -2.42 3.70
N ASP A 375 8.11 -1.56 4.63
CA ASP A 375 9.27 -0.68 4.48
C ASP A 375 10.60 -1.46 4.60
N LYS A 376 11.73 -0.76 4.50
CA LYS A 376 13.08 -1.35 4.60
C LYS A 376 13.37 -2.06 5.94
N PHE A 377 12.49 -1.93 6.93
CA PHE A 377 12.59 -2.51 8.25
C PHE A 377 11.50 -3.56 8.53
N GLY A 378 10.60 -3.83 7.58
CA GLY A 378 9.53 -4.80 7.74
C GLY A 378 8.23 -4.22 8.31
N GLU A 379 8.12 -2.88 8.46
CA GLU A 379 6.91 -2.22 8.95
C GLU A 379 5.90 -2.04 7.81
N SER A 380 4.64 -2.42 8.02
CA SER A 380 3.57 -2.18 7.04
C SER A 380 3.39 -0.67 6.81
N LYS A 381 3.41 -0.24 5.55
CA LYS A 381 3.31 1.17 5.22
C LYS A 381 1.87 1.66 5.42
N VAL A 382 1.67 2.70 6.22
CA VAL A 382 0.38 3.42 6.28
C VAL A 382 0.02 3.90 4.86
N VAL A 383 -1.13 3.46 4.35
CA VAL A 383 -1.67 3.95 3.07
C VAL A 383 -2.24 5.34 3.30
N PHE A 384 -3.11 5.47 4.31
CA PHE A 384 -3.87 6.67 4.64
C PHE A 384 -4.18 6.71 6.14
N SER A 385 -4.25 7.91 6.73
CA SER A 385 -4.53 8.12 8.16
C SER A 385 -5.40 9.35 8.38
N MET A 386 -6.27 9.30 9.40
CA MET A 386 -7.02 10.43 9.92
C MET A 386 -6.22 11.28 10.93
N ASP A 387 -4.95 10.99 11.19
CA ASP A 387 -4.06 11.74 12.09
C ASP A 387 -3.60 13.10 11.49
N VAL A 388 -4.53 13.84 10.89
CA VAL A 388 -4.30 15.17 10.33
C VAL A 388 -5.29 16.12 11.02
N PRO A 389 -4.92 16.69 12.18
CA PRO A 389 -5.81 17.53 13.00
C PRO A 389 -6.39 18.72 12.23
N GLU A 390 -5.69 19.22 11.21
CA GLU A 390 -6.16 20.30 10.34
C GLU A 390 -7.40 19.89 9.53
N THR A 391 -7.48 18.62 9.13
CA THR A 391 -8.57 18.07 8.32
C THR A 391 -9.69 17.49 9.18
N TYR A 392 -9.33 16.71 10.21
CA TYR A 392 -10.28 15.91 11.00
C TYR A 392 -10.56 16.48 12.39
N GLY A 393 -9.88 17.56 12.78
CA GLY A 393 -9.95 18.08 14.14
C GLY A 393 -9.24 17.18 15.15
N GLN A 394 -9.25 17.61 16.41
CA GLN A 394 -8.68 16.82 17.50
C GLN A 394 -9.59 15.62 17.84
N VAL A 395 -9.01 14.55 18.38
CA VAL A 395 -9.79 13.44 18.93
C VAL A 395 -10.49 13.93 20.21
N ALA A 396 -11.78 14.23 20.10
CA ALA A 396 -12.59 14.71 21.21
C ALA A 396 -12.94 13.59 22.19
N HIS A 397 -13.21 12.38 21.68
CA HIS A 397 -13.55 11.22 22.50
C HIS A 397 -12.94 9.94 21.94
N ARG A 398 -12.48 9.06 22.83
CA ARG A 398 -11.91 7.74 22.48
C ARG A 398 -12.52 6.65 23.35
N LEU A 399 -13.26 5.73 22.71
CA LEU A 399 -13.81 4.51 23.30
C LEU A 399 -13.31 3.29 22.52
N PRO A 400 -12.11 2.78 22.82
CA PRO A 400 -11.54 1.62 22.13
C PRO A 400 -12.30 0.34 22.47
N PHE A 401 -12.10 -0.72 21.68
CA PHE A 401 -12.84 -1.99 21.82
C PHE A 401 -12.82 -2.53 23.25
N ARG A 402 -11.63 -2.61 23.86
CA ARG A 402 -11.46 -3.15 25.22
C ARG A 402 -12.21 -2.36 26.28
N ALA A 403 -12.18 -1.03 26.20
CA ALA A 403 -12.91 -0.18 27.14
C ALA A 403 -14.42 -0.42 27.01
N ALA A 404 -14.91 -0.61 25.78
CA ALA A 404 -16.29 -0.95 25.53
C ALA A 404 -16.66 -2.36 26.05
N ALA A 405 -15.84 -3.38 25.80
CA ALA A 405 -16.07 -4.74 26.25
C ALA A 405 -16.05 -4.83 27.79
N LYS A 406 -15.05 -4.23 28.45
CA LYS A 406 -14.94 -4.19 29.92
C LYS A 406 -16.11 -3.48 30.58
N ALA A 407 -16.67 -2.46 29.91
CA ALA A 407 -17.85 -1.75 30.38
C ALA A 407 -19.18 -2.47 30.07
N GLY A 408 -19.13 -3.68 29.48
CA GLY A 408 -20.32 -4.43 29.09
C GLY A 408 -21.16 -3.73 28.01
N ILE A 409 -20.54 -2.91 27.17
CA ILE A 409 -21.19 -2.20 26.04
C ILE A 409 -21.26 -3.11 24.80
N ILE A 410 -20.24 -3.94 24.63
CA ILE A 410 -20.10 -4.99 23.62
C ILE A 410 -19.60 -6.26 24.31
N THR A 411 -19.68 -7.40 23.64
CA THR A 411 -19.14 -8.66 24.14
C THR A 411 -17.64 -8.75 23.86
N ASP A 412 -16.92 -9.58 24.62
CA ASP A 412 -15.53 -9.87 24.28
C ASP A 412 -15.45 -10.79 23.05
N TYR A 413 -14.25 -11.10 22.57
CA TYR A 413 -14.06 -11.96 21.42
C TYR A 413 -12.99 -13.04 21.60
N LYS A 414 -13.13 -14.12 20.81
CA LYS A 414 -12.11 -15.16 20.65
C LYS A 414 -11.94 -15.52 19.18
N VAL A 415 -10.70 -15.47 18.70
CA VAL A 415 -10.30 -15.94 17.37
C VAL A 415 -10.01 -17.43 17.44
N ILE A 416 -10.60 -18.19 16.53
CA ILE A 416 -10.44 -19.64 16.43
C ILE A 416 -9.72 -19.93 15.11
N ILE A 417 -8.50 -20.42 15.20
CA ILE A 417 -7.73 -20.93 14.06
C ILE A 417 -7.95 -22.44 14.01
N SER A 418 -8.70 -22.93 13.03
CA SER A 418 -8.99 -24.36 12.90
C SER A 418 -8.09 -25.00 11.87
N VAL A 419 -7.11 -25.77 12.33
CA VAL A 419 -6.16 -26.51 11.50
C VAL A 419 -6.82 -27.78 10.98
N VAL A 420 -6.85 -27.94 9.66
CA VAL A 420 -7.38 -29.14 8.99
C VAL A 420 -6.31 -29.71 8.07
N THR A 421 -5.89 -30.95 8.31
CA THR A 421 -4.86 -31.61 7.50
C THR A 421 -5.45 -32.27 6.26
N SER A 422 -4.61 -32.52 5.25
CA SER A 422 -4.99 -33.30 4.07
C SER A 422 -5.49 -34.72 4.39
N GLU A 423 -5.02 -35.33 5.49
CA GLU A 423 -5.50 -36.62 5.98
C GLU A 423 -6.94 -36.53 6.48
N MET A 424 -7.26 -35.54 7.32
CA MET A 424 -8.63 -35.31 7.79
C MET A 424 -9.61 -35.06 6.64
N VAL A 425 -9.18 -34.31 5.62
CA VAL A 425 -9.98 -34.08 4.41
C VAL A 425 -10.21 -35.37 3.63
N THR A 426 -9.17 -36.20 3.49
CA THR A 426 -9.25 -37.48 2.77
C THR A 426 -10.18 -38.45 3.49
N ASP A 427 -10.04 -38.58 4.81
CA ASP A 427 -10.88 -39.45 5.64
C ASP A 427 -12.35 -39.02 5.60
N GLU A 428 -12.64 -37.73 5.71
CA GLU A 428 -14.02 -37.24 5.64
C GLU A 428 -14.60 -37.40 4.23
N ALA A 429 -13.82 -37.10 3.19
CA ALA A 429 -14.26 -37.31 1.81
C ALA A 429 -14.58 -38.78 1.53
N LEU A 430 -13.74 -39.71 2.00
CA LEU A 430 -13.96 -41.16 1.89
C LEU A 430 -15.22 -41.61 2.63
N ARG A 431 -15.42 -41.16 3.88
CA ARG A 431 -16.63 -41.48 4.66
C ARG A 431 -17.92 -41.03 3.97
N ARG A 432 -17.84 -40.00 3.13
CA ARG A 432 -19.00 -39.34 2.50
C ARG A 432 -19.14 -39.66 1.00
N GLY A 433 -18.27 -40.50 0.45
CA GLY A 433 -18.30 -40.84 -0.98
C GLY A 433 -17.95 -39.68 -1.91
N ILE A 434 -17.25 -38.65 -1.41
CA ILE A 434 -16.77 -37.53 -2.23
C ILE A 434 -15.48 -37.97 -2.94
N VAL A 435 -15.50 -37.97 -4.27
CA VAL A 435 -14.32 -38.32 -5.09
C VAL A 435 -13.43 -37.08 -5.24
N LEU A 436 -12.35 -37.02 -4.46
CA LEU A 436 -11.29 -36.04 -4.64
C LEU A 436 -10.35 -36.49 -5.76
N VAL A 437 -10.38 -35.78 -6.89
CA VAL A 437 -9.44 -36.03 -8.00
C VAL A 437 -8.13 -35.31 -7.69
N LYS A 438 -6.99 -35.97 -7.93
CA LYS A 438 -5.66 -35.40 -7.69
C LYS A 438 -5.49 -34.10 -8.50
N GLY A 439 -5.36 -32.97 -7.81
CA GLY A 439 -5.28 -31.63 -8.40
C GLY A 439 -6.53 -30.76 -8.19
N ASP A 440 -7.60 -31.29 -7.59
CA ASP A 440 -8.82 -30.53 -7.25
C ASP A 440 -8.69 -29.82 -5.89
N GLU A 441 -7.78 -28.85 -5.79
CA GLU A 441 -7.51 -28.07 -4.56
C GLU A 441 -8.75 -27.33 -4.04
N ILE A 442 -9.66 -26.93 -4.95
CA ILE A 442 -10.87 -26.19 -4.60
C ILE A 442 -11.81 -27.06 -3.75
N LYS A 443 -12.07 -28.31 -4.17
CA LYS A 443 -12.92 -29.22 -3.40
C LYS A 443 -12.29 -29.64 -2.08
N ALA A 444 -10.99 -29.93 -2.07
CA ALA A 444 -10.28 -30.26 -0.83
C ALA A 444 -10.40 -29.13 0.21
N ARG A 445 -10.24 -27.88 -0.24
CA ARG A 445 -10.39 -26.71 0.61
C ARG A 445 -11.82 -26.49 1.10
N GLN A 446 -12.82 -26.79 0.27
CA GLN A 446 -14.22 -26.71 0.68
C GLN A 446 -14.55 -27.73 1.78
N VAL A 447 -14.09 -28.98 1.63
CA VAL A 447 -14.21 -30.01 2.68
C VAL A 447 -13.48 -29.57 3.95
N ALA A 448 -12.27 -29.00 3.82
CA ALA A 448 -11.55 -28.45 4.96
C ALA A 448 -12.33 -27.34 5.68
N ASN A 449 -12.98 -26.44 4.95
CA ASN A 449 -13.81 -25.39 5.52
C ASN A 449 -15.03 -25.95 6.27
N GLN A 450 -15.66 -27.01 5.75
CA GLN A 450 -16.79 -27.69 6.41
C GLN A 450 -16.35 -28.35 7.72
N ILE A 451 -15.23 -29.08 7.70
CA ILE A 451 -14.64 -29.70 8.89
C ILE A 451 -14.30 -28.63 9.93
N ALA A 452 -13.62 -27.56 9.52
CA ALA A 452 -13.22 -26.47 10.40
C ALA A 452 -14.43 -25.81 11.09
N LEU A 453 -15.48 -25.52 10.31
CA LEU A 453 -16.69 -24.91 10.85
C LEU A 453 -17.44 -25.85 11.80
N LYS A 454 -17.59 -27.13 11.43
CA LYS A 454 -18.24 -28.14 12.27
C LYS A 454 -17.53 -28.26 13.62
N SER A 455 -16.22 -28.47 13.61
CA SER A 455 -15.41 -28.62 14.83
C SER A 455 -15.49 -27.41 15.75
N ALA A 456 -15.51 -26.20 15.18
CA ALA A 456 -15.65 -24.97 15.95
C ALA A 456 -17.06 -24.82 16.56
N ILE A 457 -18.11 -25.15 15.80
CA ILE A 457 -19.50 -25.10 16.28
C ILE A 457 -19.70 -26.08 17.43
N GLU A 458 -19.24 -27.32 17.28
CA GLU A 458 -19.40 -28.38 18.30
C GLU A 458 -18.65 -28.04 19.58
N LYS A 459 -17.39 -27.55 19.49
CA LYS A 459 -16.58 -27.23 20.67
C LYS A 459 -17.13 -26.05 21.47
N TYR A 460 -17.73 -25.06 20.81
CA TYR A 460 -18.15 -23.79 21.43
C TYR A 460 -19.66 -23.63 21.58
N GLY A 461 -20.46 -24.62 21.16
CA GLY A 461 -21.91 -24.58 21.28
C GLY A 461 -22.55 -23.42 20.49
N VAL A 462 -21.99 -23.10 19.33
CA VAL A 462 -22.36 -21.91 18.54
C VAL A 462 -23.67 -22.16 17.80
N SER A 463 -24.63 -21.23 17.90
CA SER A 463 -25.99 -21.41 17.34
C SER A 463 -26.26 -20.60 16.07
N LYS A 464 -25.68 -19.38 15.99
CA LYS A 464 -25.91 -18.45 14.87
C LYS A 464 -24.60 -18.06 14.20
N VAL A 465 -24.45 -18.39 12.92
CA VAL A 465 -23.18 -18.21 12.18
C VAL A 465 -23.35 -17.43 10.89
N PHE A 466 -22.50 -16.42 10.70
CA PHE A 466 -22.27 -15.80 9.39
C PHE A 466 -20.99 -16.36 8.76
N THR A 467 -21.08 -16.84 7.52
CA THR A 467 -19.92 -17.31 6.76
C THR A 467 -19.62 -16.37 5.59
N PHE A 468 -18.36 -15.97 5.46
CA PHE A 468 -17.88 -15.07 4.43
C PHE A 468 -17.03 -15.82 3.41
N HIS A 469 -17.39 -15.67 2.14
CA HIS A 469 -16.74 -16.31 1.00
C HIS A 469 -16.22 -15.27 0.01
N SER A 470 -15.27 -15.65 -0.84
CA SER A 470 -14.68 -14.74 -1.83
C SER A 470 -15.48 -14.65 -3.14
N LYS A 471 -16.42 -15.56 -3.36
CA LYS A 471 -17.27 -15.65 -4.56
C LYS A 471 -18.68 -16.05 -4.16
N VAL A 472 -19.69 -15.45 -4.81
CA VAL A 472 -21.10 -15.84 -4.66
C VAL A 472 -21.34 -17.33 -4.92
N ALA A 473 -20.76 -17.88 -6.01
CA ALA A 473 -20.94 -19.29 -6.37
C ALA A 473 -20.47 -20.25 -5.25
N ALA A 474 -19.37 -19.93 -4.59
CA ALA A 474 -18.85 -20.73 -3.47
C ALA A 474 -19.77 -20.63 -2.25
N ALA A 475 -20.27 -19.43 -1.93
CA ALA A 475 -21.23 -19.24 -0.84
C ALA A 475 -22.55 -20.01 -1.07
N LYS A 476 -23.06 -20.02 -2.31
CA LYS A 476 -24.25 -20.78 -2.69
C LYS A 476 -24.04 -22.29 -2.60
N SER A 477 -22.94 -22.81 -3.17
CA SER A 477 -22.59 -24.23 -3.06
C SER A 477 -22.48 -24.66 -1.60
N PHE A 478 -21.85 -23.84 -0.75
CA PHE A 478 -21.65 -24.12 0.68
C PHE A 478 -22.95 -24.30 1.47
N THR A 479 -24.06 -23.67 1.08
CA THR A 479 -25.36 -23.82 1.77
C THR A 479 -26.38 -24.62 0.97
N SER A 480 -25.97 -25.22 -0.14
CA SER A 480 -26.83 -26.07 -0.96
C SER A 480 -27.21 -27.37 -0.26
N ASP A 481 -28.18 -28.10 -0.80
CA ASP A 481 -28.56 -29.44 -0.31
C ASP A 481 -27.72 -30.56 -0.95
N GLY A 482 -26.74 -30.21 -1.80
CA GLY A 482 -25.84 -31.17 -2.43
C GLY A 482 -24.74 -31.70 -1.49
N PRO A 483 -23.88 -32.62 -1.96
CA PRO A 483 -22.76 -33.17 -1.19
C PRO A 483 -21.78 -32.10 -0.69
N GLU A 484 -21.71 -30.97 -1.38
CA GLU A 484 -20.87 -29.81 -1.10
C GLU A 484 -21.47 -28.84 -0.05
N GLY A 485 -22.70 -29.09 0.39
CA GLY A 485 -23.44 -28.26 1.34
C GLY A 485 -23.11 -28.56 2.80
N ILE A 486 -23.05 -27.52 3.63
CA ILE A 486 -22.73 -27.63 5.06
C ILE A 486 -23.79 -28.40 5.85
N LYS A 487 -25.03 -28.47 5.36
CA LYS A 487 -26.12 -29.24 6.01
C LYS A 487 -25.78 -30.74 6.11
N THR A 488 -24.90 -31.26 5.25
CA THR A 488 -24.42 -32.64 5.33
C THR A 488 -23.56 -32.90 6.59
N HIS A 489 -22.94 -31.85 7.13
CA HIS A 489 -22.16 -31.87 8.36
C HIS A 489 -22.96 -31.40 9.57
N LEU A 490 -23.92 -30.50 9.36
CA LEU A 490 -24.69 -29.81 10.39
C LEU A 490 -26.19 -29.88 10.09
N GLY A 491 -26.75 -31.10 10.07
CA GLY A 491 -28.13 -31.35 9.65
C GLY A 491 -29.22 -30.66 10.49
N GLY A 492 -28.90 -30.26 11.73
CA GLY A 492 -29.80 -29.48 12.58
C GLY A 492 -29.84 -27.98 12.29
N PHE A 493 -28.97 -27.47 11.42
CA PHE A 493 -28.88 -26.03 11.14
C PHE A 493 -29.72 -25.65 9.91
N HIS A 494 -30.48 -24.57 10.05
CA HIS A 494 -31.04 -23.86 8.91
C HIS A 494 -29.92 -23.12 8.17
N ALA A 495 -29.47 -23.66 7.02
CA ALA A 495 -28.45 -23.03 6.19
C ALA A 495 -29.07 -22.34 4.96
N THR A 496 -28.76 -21.06 4.77
CA THR A 496 -29.26 -20.23 3.67
C THR A 496 -28.21 -19.24 3.18
N HIS A 497 -28.45 -18.61 2.03
CA HIS A 497 -27.50 -17.75 1.33
C HIS A 497 -28.08 -16.37 1.04
N ILE A 498 -27.23 -15.34 1.11
CA ILE A 498 -27.56 -13.97 0.73
C ILE A 498 -26.46 -13.37 -0.17
N GLU A 499 -26.87 -12.66 -1.23
CA GLU A 499 -25.99 -11.99 -2.19
C GLU A 499 -26.44 -10.55 -2.48
N GLY A 500 -25.53 -9.73 -3.01
CA GLY A 500 -25.79 -8.32 -3.28
C GLY A 500 -26.85 -8.05 -4.35
N ALA A 501 -27.04 -8.97 -5.31
CA ALA A 501 -28.00 -8.83 -6.40
C ALA A 501 -29.47 -9.03 -5.98
N MET A 502 -29.72 -9.64 -4.81
CA MET A 502 -31.05 -9.85 -4.27
C MET A 502 -31.72 -8.51 -3.89
N SER A 503 -33.02 -8.40 -4.14
CA SER A 503 -33.82 -7.24 -3.71
C SER A 503 -33.74 -7.07 -2.19
N THR A 504 -33.86 -5.83 -1.73
CA THR A 504 -33.75 -5.58 -0.29
C THR A 504 -34.84 -6.28 0.52
N ALA A 505 -36.06 -6.39 0.00
CA ALA A 505 -37.15 -7.12 0.64
C ALA A 505 -36.84 -8.62 0.82
N TYR A 506 -36.29 -9.26 -0.21
CA TYR A 506 -35.90 -10.68 -0.15
C TYR A 506 -34.77 -10.92 0.86
N ARG A 507 -33.79 -10.01 0.91
CA ARG A 507 -32.70 -10.04 1.89
C ARG A 507 -33.20 -9.91 3.33
N GLU A 508 -34.12 -9.00 3.58
CA GLU A 508 -34.74 -8.80 4.90
C GLU A 508 -35.54 -10.03 5.36
N ARG A 509 -36.24 -10.71 4.45
CA ARG A 509 -36.92 -11.98 4.74
C ARG A 509 -35.93 -13.05 5.21
N ILE A 510 -34.84 -13.26 4.47
CA ILE A 510 -33.79 -14.23 4.83
C ILE A 510 -33.15 -13.91 6.19
N LEU A 511 -32.88 -12.63 6.46
CA LEU A 511 -32.30 -12.20 7.75
C LEU A 511 -33.24 -12.47 8.92
N ARG A 512 -34.56 -12.31 8.73
CA ARG A 512 -35.56 -12.64 9.75
C ARG A 512 -35.69 -14.14 9.97
N GLU A 513 -35.69 -14.94 8.91
CA GLU A 513 -35.67 -16.40 9.00
C GLU A 513 -34.43 -16.88 9.77
N PHE A 514 -33.26 -16.30 9.46
CA PHE A 514 -32.03 -16.55 10.21
C PHE A 514 -32.14 -16.16 11.68
N ALA A 515 -32.72 -15.00 11.99
CA ALA A 515 -32.90 -14.53 13.37
C ALA A 515 -33.86 -15.43 14.16
N ALA A 516 -34.96 -15.89 13.54
CA ALA A 516 -35.97 -16.73 14.18
C ALA A 516 -35.53 -18.19 14.38
N ALA A 517 -34.76 -18.76 13.44
CA ALA A 517 -34.38 -20.18 13.50
C ALA A 517 -33.36 -20.47 14.62
N PRO A 518 -33.57 -21.41 15.55
CA PRO A 518 -32.69 -21.59 16.72
C PRO A 518 -31.23 -21.89 16.36
N LEU A 519 -31.01 -22.73 15.34
CA LEU A 519 -29.69 -23.04 14.78
C LEU A 519 -29.66 -22.58 13.32
N ALA A 520 -28.79 -21.62 12.98
CA ALA A 520 -28.78 -21.04 11.65
C ALA A 520 -27.39 -20.67 11.13
N ILE A 521 -27.18 -20.87 9.83
CA ILE A 521 -25.97 -20.49 9.09
C ILE A 521 -26.39 -19.63 7.89
N LEU A 522 -25.83 -18.43 7.78
CA LEU A 522 -26.04 -17.54 6.64
C LEU A 522 -24.72 -17.32 5.90
N SER A 523 -24.65 -17.80 4.65
CA SER A 523 -23.49 -17.58 3.79
C SER A 523 -23.63 -16.31 2.96
N ASN A 524 -22.53 -15.60 2.75
CA ASN A 524 -22.51 -14.42 1.89
C ASN A 524 -21.17 -14.19 1.19
N ALA A 525 -21.21 -13.41 0.11
CA ALA A 525 -20.06 -12.78 -0.50
C ALA A 525 -20.20 -11.25 -0.32
N ARG A 526 -19.48 -10.69 0.66
CA ARG A 526 -19.37 -9.25 0.98
C ARG A 526 -20.65 -8.45 1.28
N CYS A 527 -21.86 -8.99 1.11
CA CYS A 527 -23.09 -8.20 1.32
C CYS A 527 -23.50 -8.01 2.80
N LEU A 528 -22.96 -8.79 3.75
CA LEU A 528 -23.29 -8.65 5.18
C LEU A 528 -22.33 -7.76 5.97
N THR A 529 -21.47 -6.99 5.31
CA THR A 529 -20.50 -6.11 5.99
C THR A 529 -21.14 -4.84 6.52
N GLU A 530 -22.03 -4.20 5.75
CA GLU A 530 -22.67 -2.92 6.05
C GLU A 530 -24.21 -3.03 6.07
N GLY A 531 -24.87 -2.17 6.87
CA GLY A 531 -26.34 -2.01 6.81
C GLY A 531 -27.17 -3.21 7.31
N VAL A 532 -26.56 -4.15 8.04
CA VAL A 532 -27.25 -5.30 8.63
C VAL A 532 -27.09 -5.29 10.15
N ASP A 533 -28.22 -5.34 10.87
CA ASP A 533 -28.23 -5.40 12.33
C ASP A 533 -28.87 -6.71 12.82
N VAL A 534 -28.04 -7.71 13.11
CA VAL A 534 -28.47 -8.98 13.70
C VAL A 534 -27.60 -9.26 14.93
N PRO A 535 -27.98 -8.75 16.12
CA PRO A 535 -27.19 -8.94 17.33
C PRO A 535 -27.07 -10.41 17.77
N ALA A 536 -28.00 -11.27 17.37
CA ALA A 536 -28.03 -12.69 17.71
C ALA A 536 -26.86 -13.53 17.14
N VAL A 537 -26.05 -13.00 16.21
CA VAL A 537 -24.94 -13.73 15.60
C VAL A 537 -23.84 -14.04 16.63
N ASP A 538 -23.53 -15.31 16.84
CA ASP A 538 -22.49 -15.75 17.80
C ASP A 538 -21.11 -15.81 17.16
N MET A 539 -21.05 -16.22 15.88
CA MET A 539 -19.80 -16.47 15.17
C MET A 539 -19.79 -15.86 13.77
N VAL A 540 -18.63 -15.32 13.41
CA VAL A 540 -18.28 -14.93 12.05
C VAL A 540 -17.14 -15.82 11.56
N ALA A 541 -17.33 -16.53 10.45
CA ALA A 541 -16.34 -17.41 9.85
C ALA A 541 -15.85 -16.85 8.51
N PHE A 542 -14.54 -16.65 8.38
CA PHE A 542 -13.90 -16.28 7.13
C PHE A 542 -13.41 -17.56 6.43
N LEU A 543 -14.25 -18.12 5.55
CA LEU A 543 -13.96 -19.37 4.84
C LEU A 543 -13.18 -19.15 3.53
N SER A 544 -12.91 -17.89 3.18
CA SER A 544 -12.12 -17.49 2.02
C SER A 544 -11.47 -16.13 2.26
N PRO A 545 -10.38 -15.79 1.54
CA PRO A 545 -9.62 -14.59 1.85
C PRO A 545 -10.38 -13.32 1.48
N LYS A 546 -10.62 -12.44 2.46
CA LYS A 546 -11.00 -11.05 2.21
C LYS A 546 -9.78 -10.22 1.80
N ARG A 547 -10.02 -9.19 1.00
CA ARG A 547 -8.98 -8.22 0.55
C ARG A 547 -8.95 -6.95 1.41
N SER A 548 -10.08 -6.57 1.99
CA SER A 548 -10.26 -5.33 2.77
C SER A 548 -10.18 -5.59 4.27
N LEU A 549 -9.29 -4.90 4.98
CA LEU A 549 -9.21 -4.90 6.45
C LEU A 549 -10.47 -4.30 7.09
N VAL A 550 -11.03 -3.25 6.48
CA VAL A 550 -12.30 -2.62 6.92
C VAL A 550 -13.42 -3.65 6.96
N ASP A 551 -13.54 -4.46 5.90
CA ASP A 551 -14.62 -5.45 5.78
C ASP A 551 -14.47 -6.58 6.79
N ILE A 552 -13.24 -6.87 7.23
CA ILE A 552 -12.96 -7.83 8.29
C ILE A 552 -13.44 -7.24 9.61
N VAL A 553 -13.00 -6.02 9.94
CA VAL A 553 -13.37 -5.29 11.15
C VAL A 553 -14.89 -5.12 11.29
N GLN A 554 -15.56 -4.70 10.22
CA GLN A 554 -17.01 -4.50 10.23
C GLN A 554 -17.76 -5.83 10.34
N ALA A 555 -17.24 -6.89 9.72
CA ALA A 555 -17.81 -8.23 9.84
C ALA A 555 -17.65 -8.80 11.25
N THR A 556 -16.44 -8.75 11.84
CA THR A 556 -16.20 -9.26 13.20
C THR A 556 -17.02 -8.49 14.23
N GLY A 557 -17.16 -7.17 14.09
CA GLY A 557 -18.00 -6.34 14.95
C GLY A 557 -19.48 -6.74 15.02
N ARG A 558 -19.99 -7.56 14.09
CA ARG A 558 -21.36 -8.12 14.15
C ARG A 558 -21.49 -9.16 15.25
N ALA A 559 -20.51 -10.05 15.38
CA ALA A 559 -20.49 -11.06 16.44
C ALA A 559 -20.31 -10.44 17.83
N MET A 560 -19.76 -9.22 17.92
CA MET A 560 -19.46 -8.57 19.21
C MET A 560 -20.61 -7.74 19.79
N ARG A 561 -21.75 -7.62 19.08
CA ARG A 561 -22.92 -6.89 19.58
C ARG A 561 -23.59 -7.66 20.72
N LEU A 562 -24.02 -6.97 21.78
CA LEU A 562 -24.85 -7.58 22.82
C LEU A 562 -26.16 -8.10 22.24
N SER A 563 -26.58 -9.29 22.65
CA SER A 563 -27.87 -9.87 22.30
C SER A 563 -28.67 -10.12 23.58
N PRO A 564 -29.82 -9.44 23.77
CA PRO A 564 -30.71 -9.74 24.90
C PRO A 564 -31.25 -11.18 24.86
N GLU A 565 -31.41 -11.73 23.66
CA GLU A 565 -31.98 -13.06 23.42
C GLU A 565 -30.98 -14.17 23.77
N THR A 566 -29.75 -14.08 23.24
CA THR A 566 -28.75 -15.14 23.43
C THR A 566 -27.90 -14.94 24.68
N LYS A 567 -27.90 -13.73 25.27
CA LYS A 567 -27.06 -13.33 26.42
C LYS A 567 -25.58 -13.71 26.26
N LYS A 568 -25.12 -13.79 25.00
CA LYS A 568 -23.74 -14.20 24.70
C LYS A 568 -22.75 -13.24 25.35
N GLU A 569 -21.67 -13.78 25.90
CA GLU A 569 -20.60 -13.02 26.54
C GLU A 569 -19.35 -12.91 25.66
N VAL A 570 -19.23 -13.82 24.69
CA VAL A 570 -18.09 -13.92 23.76
C VAL A 570 -18.61 -14.07 22.34
N GLY A 571 -18.09 -13.26 21.41
CA GLY A 571 -18.25 -13.44 19.98
C GLY A 571 -17.06 -14.17 19.37
N TYR A 572 -17.32 -15.08 18.44
CA TYR A 572 -16.29 -15.93 17.85
C TYR A 572 -15.91 -15.51 16.43
N VAL A 573 -14.62 -15.57 16.12
CA VAL A 573 -14.10 -15.34 14.77
C VAL A 573 -13.36 -16.58 14.29
N LEU A 574 -13.92 -17.32 13.35
CA LEU A 574 -13.31 -18.55 12.81
C LEU A 574 -12.48 -18.26 11.56
N VAL A 575 -11.26 -18.80 11.52
CA VAL A 575 -10.36 -18.79 10.36
C VAL A 575 -9.80 -20.22 10.15
N PRO A 576 -10.22 -20.92 9.09
CA PRO A 576 -9.66 -22.23 8.75
C PRO A 576 -8.20 -22.13 8.27
N LEU A 577 -7.36 -23.08 8.67
CA LEU A 577 -6.00 -23.29 8.15
C LEU A 577 -5.91 -24.67 7.53
N TYR A 578 -5.97 -24.73 6.20
CA TYR A 578 -5.77 -25.99 5.48
C TYR A 578 -4.26 -26.28 5.33
N VAL A 579 -3.83 -27.43 5.83
CA VAL A 579 -2.42 -27.86 5.85
C VAL A 579 -2.26 -29.12 5.01
N GLU A 580 -1.61 -28.98 3.87
CA GLU A 580 -1.22 -30.13 3.05
C GLU A 580 0.04 -30.75 3.62
N GLN A 581 -0.04 -31.96 4.16
CA GLN A 581 1.12 -32.66 4.72
C GLN A 581 1.67 -33.65 3.70
N ALA A 582 2.92 -33.46 3.28
CA ALA A 582 3.59 -34.41 2.40
C ALA A 582 3.99 -35.68 3.16
N ARG A 583 4.17 -36.79 2.44
CA ARG A 583 4.57 -38.07 3.05
C ARG A 583 5.94 -37.95 3.72
N GLY A 584 5.97 -38.13 5.04
CA GLY A 584 7.19 -38.00 5.86
C GLY A 584 7.53 -36.57 6.31
N GLU A 585 6.71 -35.58 5.96
CA GLU A 585 6.81 -34.21 6.49
C GLU A 585 6.15 -34.14 7.88
N THR A 586 6.76 -33.44 8.83
CA THR A 586 6.12 -33.22 10.14
C THR A 586 5.00 -32.17 10.02
N ILE A 587 4.03 -32.19 10.92
CA ILE A 587 2.94 -31.21 10.90
C ILE A 587 3.45 -29.77 11.08
N GLU A 588 4.52 -29.59 11.84
CA GLU A 588 5.23 -28.30 12.02
C GLU A 588 5.74 -27.75 10.69
N GLN A 589 6.44 -28.60 9.93
CA GLN A 589 7.00 -28.23 8.62
C GLN A 589 5.89 -27.88 7.64
N ALA A 590 4.81 -28.67 7.63
CA ALA A 590 3.65 -28.43 6.78
C ALA A 590 2.94 -27.12 7.15
N VAL A 591 2.79 -26.82 8.44
CA VAL A 591 2.22 -25.55 8.93
C VAL A 591 3.10 -24.37 8.52
N LEU A 592 4.41 -24.42 8.72
CA LEU A 592 5.33 -23.32 8.34
C LEU A 592 5.34 -23.06 6.83
N ARG A 593 5.07 -24.08 6.00
CA ARG A 593 4.92 -23.96 4.55
C ARG A 593 3.54 -23.44 4.14
N SER A 594 2.53 -23.54 5.01
CA SER A 594 1.15 -23.17 4.71
C SER A 594 0.97 -21.66 4.58
N ASN A 595 -0.06 -21.25 3.82
CA ASN A 595 -0.35 -19.83 3.63
C ASN A 595 -1.18 -19.27 4.80
N PHE A 596 -0.61 -18.31 5.53
CA PHE A 596 -1.24 -17.64 6.66
C PHE A 596 -1.89 -16.28 6.32
N ASP A 597 -1.98 -15.90 5.05
CA ASP A 597 -2.49 -14.59 4.62
C ASP A 597 -3.86 -14.25 5.23
N GLU A 598 -4.73 -15.24 5.44
CA GLU A 598 -6.07 -15.06 6.01
C GLU A 598 -6.05 -14.78 7.50
N ILE A 599 -5.33 -15.62 8.25
CA ILE A 599 -5.14 -15.48 9.69
C ILE A 599 -4.51 -14.12 9.98
N TRP A 600 -3.46 -13.78 9.23
CA TRP A 600 -2.75 -12.52 9.36
C TRP A 600 -3.68 -11.32 9.16
N LYS A 601 -4.48 -11.29 8.09
CA LYS A 601 -5.42 -10.18 7.84
C LYS A 601 -6.48 -10.03 8.92
N VAL A 602 -6.99 -11.15 9.45
CA VAL A 602 -7.97 -11.13 10.53
C VAL A 602 -7.35 -10.59 11.82
N LEU A 603 -6.18 -11.09 12.21
CA LEU A 603 -5.46 -10.62 13.40
C LEU A 603 -5.03 -9.16 13.27
N GLN A 604 -4.60 -8.71 12.09
CA GLN A 604 -4.26 -7.31 11.84
C GLN A 604 -5.48 -6.39 12.00
N GLY A 605 -6.63 -6.77 11.42
CA GLY A 605 -7.86 -5.99 11.57
C GLY A 605 -8.31 -5.89 13.03
N LEU A 606 -8.20 -6.98 13.79
CA LEU A 606 -8.50 -6.98 15.23
C LEU A 606 -7.49 -6.17 16.04
N LYS A 607 -6.19 -6.25 15.72
CA LYS A 607 -5.12 -5.47 16.36
C LYS A 607 -5.36 -3.96 16.24
N GLU A 608 -5.96 -3.50 15.13
CA GLU A 608 -6.29 -2.07 14.95
C GLU A 608 -7.41 -1.56 15.87
N GLN A 609 -8.23 -2.46 16.42
CA GLN A 609 -9.32 -2.11 17.33
C GLN A 609 -9.02 -2.46 18.79
N ASP A 610 -8.20 -3.48 19.03
CA ASP A 610 -7.83 -3.98 20.35
C ASP A 610 -6.37 -3.67 20.70
N ASP A 611 -6.20 -2.59 21.48
CA ASP A 611 -4.92 -2.19 22.05
C ASP A 611 -4.26 -3.32 22.89
N LEU A 612 -5.03 -4.23 23.51
CA LEU A 612 -4.46 -5.35 24.29
C LEU A 612 -3.86 -6.42 23.39
N LEU A 613 -4.53 -6.84 22.32
CA LEU A 613 -3.93 -7.76 21.35
C LEU A 613 -2.65 -7.15 20.75
N ALA A 614 -2.66 -5.85 20.44
CA ALA A 614 -1.47 -5.14 19.98
C ALA A 614 -0.33 -5.18 21.02
N GLN A 615 -0.65 -4.89 22.28
CA GLN A 615 0.29 -4.93 23.40
C GLN A 615 0.84 -6.34 23.64
N THR A 616 -0.02 -7.36 23.69
CA THR A 616 0.39 -8.76 23.90
C THR A 616 1.37 -9.20 22.82
N ILE A 617 1.09 -8.91 21.54
CA ILE A 617 2.00 -9.24 20.43
C ILE A 617 3.31 -8.45 20.54
N ALA A 618 3.26 -7.19 20.97
CA ALA A 618 4.45 -6.38 21.21
C ALA A 618 5.30 -6.95 22.35
N GLU A 619 4.71 -7.31 23.48
CA GLU A 619 5.38 -7.95 24.63
C GLU A 619 6.10 -9.25 24.21
N MET A 620 5.40 -10.12 23.47
CA MET A 620 5.98 -11.36 22.93
C MET A 620 7.16 -11.09 21.98
N ARG A 621 7.06 -10.06 21.12
CA ARG A 621 8.17 -9.64 20.24
C ARG A 621 9.36 -9.13 21.03
N ILE A 622 9.13 -8.32 22.07
CA ILE A 622 10.20 -7.81 22.96
C ILE A 622 10.90 -8.97 23.64
N GLU A 623 10.15 -9.92 24.20
CA GLU A 623 10.72 -11.09 24.87
C GLU A 623 11.54 -11.94 23.90
N LYS A 624 11.00 -12.21 22.71
CA LYS A 624 11.72 -12.91 21.64
C LYS A 624 13.03 -12.24 21.29
N GLY A 625 13.03 -10.91 21.18
CA GLY A 625 14.25 -10.14 20.95
C GLY A 625 15.25 -10.24 22.11
N ARG A 626 14.78 -10.35 23.34
CA ARG A 626 15.61 -10.36 24.56
C ARG A 626 16.19 -11.74 24.89
N THR A 627 15.37 -12.80 24.79
CA THR A 627 15.71 -14.16 25.26
C THR A 627 15.84 -15.18 24.13
N GLY A 628 15.34 -14.88 22.93
CA GLY A 628 15.23 -15.82 21.81
C GLY A 628 13.92 -16.63 21.77
N GLY A 629 13.11 -16.60 22.85
CA GLY A 629 11.79 -17.23 22.97
C GLY A 629 10.72 -16.26 23.47
N PHE A 630 9.48 -16.69 23.61
CA PHE A 630 8.38 -15.84 24.08
C PHE A 630 7.33 -16.65 24.86
N ASP A 631 6.65 -16.01 25.81
CA ASP A 631 5.46 -16.55 26.46
C ASP A 631 4.19 -16.19 25.67
N ASP A 632 3.43 -17.19 25.23
CA ASP A 632 2.18 -17.00 24.50
C ASP A 632 0.90 -17.19 25.33
N THR A 633 1.00 -17.31 26.65
CA THR A 633 -0.15 -17.52 27.55
C THR A 633 -1.25 -16.47 27.35
N LYS A 634 -0.91 -15.18 27.38
CA LYS A 634 -1.87 -14.08 27.16
C LYS A 634 -2.43 -14.05 25.72
N PHE A 635 -1.65 -14.52 24.75
CA PHE A 635 -2.10 -14.60 23.36
C PHE A 635 -3.14 -15.70 23.17
N ARG A 636 -2.95 -16.84 23.84
CA ARG A 636 -3.88 -17.99 23.83
C ARG A 636 -5.25 -17.66 24.43
N GLU A 637 -5.34 -16.71 25.35
CA GLU A 637 -6.64 -16.22 25.86
C GLU A 637 -7.53 -15.66 24.72
N ARG A 638 -6.91 -15.10 23.68
CA ARG A 638 -7.57 -14.44 22.54
C ARG A 638 -7.59 -15.27 21.27
N VAL A 639 -6.57 -16.09 21.05
CA VAL A 639 -6.40 -16.90 19.85
C VAL A 639 -6.31 -18.37 20.26
N GLU A 640 -7.38 -19.11 20.01
CA GLU A 640 -7.39 -20.57 20.16
C GLU A 640 -7.01 -21.23 18.85
N VAL A 641 -6.15 -22.25 18.93
CA VAL A 641 -5.91 -23.20 17.84
C VAL A 641 -6.71 -24.47 18.09
N LEU A 642 -7.48 -24.92 17.09
CA LEU A 642 -8.10 -26.24 17.02
C LEU A 642 -7.34 -27.10 16.02
N GLY A 643 -7.13 -28.37 16.33
CA GLY A 643 -6.42 -29.30 15.46
C GLY A 643 -6.31 -30.69 16.09
N PRO A 644 -5.55 -31.60 15.47
CA PRO A 644 -5.37 -32.96 15.98
C PRO A 644 -4.73 -32.98 17.38
N GLU A 645 -5.34 -33.72 18.32
CA GLU A 645 -4.96 -33.72 19.75
C GLU A 645 -3.48 -34.04 19.99
N LEU A 646 -2.96 -35.07 19.32
CA LEU A 646 -1.56 -35.53 19.46
C LEU A 646 -0.52 -34.46 19.09
N SER A 647 -0.93 -33.42 18.36
CA SER A 647 -0.06 -32.34 17.88
C SER A 647 -0.47 -30.95 18.37
N LEU A 648 -1.48 -30.85 19.23
CA LEU A 648 -2.15 -29.57 19.51
C LEU A 648 -1.21 -28.53 20.12
N GLU A 649 -0.35 -28.93 21.06
CA GLU A 649 0.58 -28.00 21.70
C GLU A 649 1.66 -27.50 20.72
N ILE A 650 2.17 -28.41 19.88
CA ILE A 650 3.13 -28.09 18.82
C ILE A 650 2.51 -27.15 17.78
N LEU A 651 1.27 -27.40 17.37
CA LEU A 651 0.51 -26.55 16.46
C LEU A 651 0.29 -25.18 17.06
N ARG A 652 -0.11 -25.09 18.34
CA ARG A 652 -0.26 -23.84 19.07
C ARG A 652 1.02 -23.02 19.04
N GLN A 653 2.14 -23.61 19.46
CA GLN A 653 3.42 -22.91 19.48
C GLN A 653 3.88 -22.46 18.09
N THR A 654 3.76 -23.33 17.08
CA THR A 654 4.14 -23.00 15.69
C THR A 654 3.28 -21.88 15.11
N ILE A 655 1.96 -21.92 15.33
CA ILE A 655 1.02 -20.91 14.84
C ILE A 655 1.20 -19.60 15.59
N SER A 656 1.38 -19.62 16.91
CA SER A 656 1.73 -18.44 17.71
C SER A 656 2.99 -17.78 17.16
N ALA A 657 4.06 -18.56 16.93
CA ALA A 657 5.30 -18.06 16.35
C ALA A 657 5.09 -17.42 14.96
N ALA A 658 4.34 -18.09 14.07
CA ALA A 658 4.02 -17.56 12.75
C ALA A 658 3.20 -16.26 12.84
N CYS A 659 2.18 -16.21 13.70
CA CYS A 659 1.34 -15.03 13.90
C CYS A 659 2.16 -13.83 14.38
N ILE A 660 3.02 -13.99 15.38
CA ILE A 660 3.87 -12.91 15.89
C ILE A 660 4.86 -12.43 14.81
N GLU A 661 5.40 -13.35 13.99
CA GLU A 661 6.31 -12.97 12.91
C GLU A 661 5.63 -12.13 11.82
N MET A 662 4.37 -12.43 11.52
CA MET A 662 3.61 -11.70 10.52
C MET A 662 3.03 -10.39 11.06
N VAL A 663 2.49 -10.42 12.29
CA VAL A 663 1.73 -9.32 12.96
C VAL A 663 2.56 -8.39 13.81
N GLY A 664 3.58 -8.93 14.46
CA GLY A 664 4.43 -8.16 15.35
C GLY A 664 5.35 -7.25 14.56
N GLU A 665 5.46 -6.00 15.01
CA GLU A 665 6.42 -5.06 14.45
C GLU A 665 7.84 -5.49 14.82
N THR A 666 8.72 -5.49 13.84
CA THR A 666 10.16 -5.80 14.03
C THR A 666 10.84 -4.81 14.97
N TRP A 667 10.28 -3.61 15.13
CA TRP A 667 10.74 -2.60 16.09
C TRP A 667 10.80 -3.15 17.52
N PHE A 668 9.76 -3.85 17.97
CA PHE A 668 9.68 -4.40 19.32
C PHE A 668 10.72 -5.51 19.56
N GLU A 669 11.00 -6.33 18.55
CA GLU A 669 12.07 -7.32 18.63
C GLU A 669 13.45 -6.65 18.73
N ARG A 670 13.71 -5.59 17.97
CA ARG A 670 14.96 -4.81 18.07
C ARG A 670 15.09 -4.12 19.43
N TYR A 671 13.98 -3.63 19.98
CA TYR A 671 13.94 -3.11 21.34
C TYR A 671 14.30 -4.19 22.37
N GLY A 672 13.76 -5.40 22.25
CA GLY A 672 14.14 -6.56 23.08
C GLY A 672 15.64 -6.89 22.99
N GLN A 673 16.20 -6.90 21.77
CA GLN A 673 17.62 -7.11 21.54
C GLN A 673 18.48 -5.98 22.14
N LEU A 674 18.01 -4.73 22.09
CA LEU A 674 18.66 -3.60 22.76
C LEU A 674 18.59 -3.72 24.29
N SER A 675 17.49 -4.23 24.84
CA SER A 675 17.37 -4.52 26.27
C SER A 675 18.40 -5.58 26.69
N ALA A 676 18.50 -6.70 25.94
CA ALA A 676 19.51 -7.72 26.20
C ALA A 676 20.94 -7.17 26.07
N TYR A 677 21.19 -6.30 25.10
CA TYR A 677 22.47 -5.61 24.96
C TYR A 677 22.78 -4.75 26.19
N ARG A 678 21.81 -3.95 26.66
CA ARG A 678 21.95 -3.15 27.89
C ARG A 678 22.21 -4.04 29.10
N ASP A 679 21.49 -5.14 29.24
CA ASP A 679 21.68 -6.07 30.36
C ASP A 679 23.12 -6.64 30.37
N ALA A 680 23.69 -6.89 29.19
CA ALA A 680 25.05 -7.41 29.04
C ALA A 680 26.15 -6.33 29.15
N HIS A 681 25.90 -5.10 28.73
CA HIS A 681 26.92 -4.05 28.56
C HIS A 681 26.74 -2.81 29.46
N GLY A 682 25.62 -2.72 30.19
CA GLY A 682 25.30 -1.62 31.11
C GLY A 682 24.72 -0.36 30.45
N ASP A 683 24.76 -0.24 29.12
CA ASP A 683 24.20 0.90 28.38
C ASP A 683 23.58 0.52 27.01
N CYS A 684 22.91 1.49 26.39
CA CYS A 684 22.29 1.35 25.07
C CYS A 684 23.16 1.93 23.93
N ASP A 685 24.43 2.27 24.18
CA ASP A 685 25.32 2.94 23.23
C ASP A 685 26.07 1.93 22.36
N ILE A 686 25.35 1.37 21.39
CA ILE A 686 25.91 0.38 20.46
C ILE A 686 27.01 1.00 19.58
N PRO A 687 28.24 0.43 19.55
CA PRO A 687 29.31 0.89 18.68
C PRO A 687 28.96 0.78 17.20
N ALA A 688 29.43 1.74 16.38
CA ALA A 688 29.18 1.76 14.94
C ALA A 688 29.72 0.54 14.17
N ARG A 689 30.60 -0.25 14.79
CA ARG A 689 31.15 -1.50 14.24
C ARG A 689 30.76 -2.73 15.07
N TYR A 690 29.61 -2.72 15.73
CA TYR A 690 29.10 -3.88 16.45
C TYR A 690 28.94 -5.08 15.50
N SER A 691 29.83 -6.05 15.61
CA SER A 691 29.97 -7.18 14.68
C SER A 691 28.89 -8.23 14.88
N THR A 692 28.42 -8.41 16.11
CA THR A 692 27.43 -9.42 16.51
C THR A 692 26.06 -9.17 15.88
N ASN A 693 25.60 -7.92 15.82
CA ASN A 693 24.32 -7.57 15.20
C ASN A 693 24.36 -6.18 14.55
N LYS A 694 24.82 -6.14 13.29
CA LYS A 694 24.89 -4.90 12.50
C LYS A 694 23.52 -4.25 12.28
N HIS A 695 22.44 -5.04 12.25
CA HIS A 695 21.09 -4.54 12.06
C HIS A 695 20.62 -3.74 13.28
N LEU A 696 20.92 -4.20 14.49
CA LEU A 696 20.61 -3.49 15.73
C LEU A 696 21.35 -2.14 15.82
N ALA A 697 22.64 -2.12 15.46
CA ALA A 697 23.42 -0.88 15.43
C ALA A 697 22.85 0.17 14.46
N HIS A 698 22.46 -0.25 13.26
CA HIS A 698 21.79 0.63 12.29
C HIS A 698 20.42 1.09 12.78
N TRP A 699 19.65 0.20 13.40
CA TRP A 699 18.33 0.52 13.93
C TRP A 699 18.40 1.58 15.03
N VAL A 700 19.35 1.49 15.98
CA VAL A 700 19.59 2.51 17.02
C VAL A 700 19.89 3.89 16.41
N VAL A 701 20.69 3.94 15.34
CA VAL A 701 20.97 5.19 14.64
C VAL A 701 19.72 5.74 13.96
N ASP A 702 18.91 4.88 13.34
CA ASP A 702 17.65 5.26 12.69
C ASP A 702 16.64 5.82 13.71
N GLN A 703 16.52 5.22 14.91
CA GLN A 703 15.66 5.74 15.97
C GLN A 703 16.00 7.19 16.34
N ARG A 704 17.30 7.49 16.50
CA ARG A 704 17.78 8.87 16.78
C ARG A 704 17.45 9.85 15.64
N VAL A 705 17.46 9.39 14.39
CA VAL A 705 17.08 10.21 13.22
C VAL A 705 15.57 10.43 13.18
N ARG A 706 14.76 9.37 13.38
CA ARG A 706 13.30 9.45 13.41
C ARG A 706 12.81 10.38 14.52
N PHE A 707 13.41 10.30 15.71
CA PHE A 707 13.12 11.23 16.81
C PHE A 707 13.44 12.68 16.46
N ARG A 708 14.61 12.96 15.88
CA ARG A 708 14.99 14.33 15.48
C ARG A 708 14.05 14.91 14.42
N ASN A 709 13.54 14.07 13.53
CA ASN A 709 12.62 14.47 12.47
C ASN A 709 11.15 14.53 12.93
N GLY A 710 10.86 14.21 14.20
CA GLY A 710 9.49 14.22 14.74
C GLY A 710 8.57 13.13 14.18
N VAL A 711 9.13 12.05 13.63
CA VAL A 711 8.36 10.96 12.99
C VAL A 711 8.32 9.67 13.81
N LEU A 712 8.89 9.67 15.02
CA LEU A 712 8.84 8.53 15.92
C LEU A 712 7.63 8.63 16.85
N GLU A 713 6.87 7.53 16.98
CA GLU A 713 5.69 7.47 17.82
C GLU A 713 6.04 7.69 19.31
N SER A 714 5.15 8.36 20.04
CA SER A 714 5.33 8.71 21.45
C SER A 714 5.53 7.50 22.36
N GLU A 715 4.82 6.40 22.12
CA GLU A 715 4.98 5.14 22.87
C GLU A 715 6.40 4.56 22.70
N LYS A 716 6.93 4.55 21.47
CA LYS A 716 8.27 4.07 21.15
C LYS A 716 9.35 4.95 21.81
N ILE A 717 9.12 6.26 21.88
CA ILE A 717 9.98 7.20 22.60
C ILE A 717 10.00 6.87 24.09
N GLU A 718 8.82 6.65 24.69
CA GLU A 718 8.69 6.36 26.11
C GLU A 718 9.39 5.04 26.48
N LEU A 719 9.19 3.98 25.69
CA LEU A 719 9.88 2.69 25.86
C LEU A 719 11.40 2.87 25.84
N LEU A 720 11.93 3.57 24.84
CA LEU A 720 13.38 3.83 24.74
C LEU A 720 13.88 4.67 25.93
N ASN A 721 13.12 5.68 26.36
CA ASN A 721 13.47 6.47 27.55
C ASN A 721 13.54 5.61 28.82
N ARG A 722 12.60 4.66 29.00
CA ARG A 722 12.61 3.73 30.13
C ARG A 722 13.84 2.81 30.14
N LEU A 723 14.40 2.45 28.98
CA LEU A 723 15.67 1.73 28.89
C LEU A 723 16.90 2.60 29.21
N GLY A 724 16.75 3.92 29.38
CA GLY A 724 17.88 4.84 29.49
C GLY A 724 18.55 5.13 28.14
N PHE A 725 17.80 5.03 27.05
CA PHE A 725 18.30 5.30 25.70
C PHE A 725 18.73 6.76 25.53
N LYS A 726 20.01 6.96 25.16
CA LYS A 726 20.54 8.31 24.92
C LYS A 726 20.26 8.74 23.48
N TRP A 727 19.40 9.76 23.32
CA TRP A 727 19.10 10.37 22.02
C TRP A 727 20.32 11.12 21.43
N GLU A 728 21.17 11.69 22.29
CA GLU A 728 22.40 12.39 21.92
C GLU A 728 23.66 11.79 22.56
N PRO A 729 24.18 10.66 22.05
CA PRO A 729 25.36 9.99 22.63
C PRO A 729 26.65 10.86 22.58
N ARG A 730 26.71 11.85 21.67
CA ARG A 730 27.90 12.70 21.46
C ARG A 730 28.17 13.70 22.60
N ALA A 731 27.25 13.88 23.56
CA ALA A 731 27.49 14.69 24.74
C ALA A 731 28.55 14.07 25.67
N SER A 732 28.67 12.72 25.72
CA SER A 732 29.64 12.05 26.60
C SER A 732 31.09 12.14 26.09
N GLY A 733 31.31 12.07 24.77
CA GLY A 733 32.66 12.17 24.18
C GLY A 733 33.30 13.56 24.33
N TRP A 734 32.49 14.62 24.39
CA TRP A 734 32.99 15.96 24.71
C TRP A 734 33.35 16.07 26.20
N ARG A 735 32.49 15.55 27.09
CA ARG A 735 32.72 15.57 28.55
C ARG A 735 33.93 14.73 28.96
N SER A 736 34.13 13.56 28.35
CA SER A 736 35.31 12.72 28.58
C SER A 736 36.60 13.44 28.18
N LYS A 737 36.66 14.06 26.99
CA LYS A 737 37.84 14.85 26.55
C LYS A 737 38.04 16.12 27.36
N TYR A 738 36.96 16.74 27.84
CA TYR A 738 37.04 17.84 28.79
C TYR A 738 37.67 17.39 30.11
N LEU A 739 37.26 16.25 30.69
CA LEU A 739 37.87 15.71 31.91
C LEU A 739 39.36 15.34 31.71
N GLU A 740 39.72 14.76 30.56
CA GLU A 740 41.13 14.53 30.22
C GLU A 740 41.93 15.84 30.14
N LEU A 741 41.33 16.94 29.67
CA LEU A 741 41.95 18.27 29.67
C LEU A 741 42.05 18.87 31.08
N VAL A 742 41.08 18.61 31.96
CA VAL A 742 41.17 19.01 33.38
C VAL A 742 42.35 18.33 34.05
N GLU A 743 42.54 17.03 33.80
CA GLU A 743 43.67 16.28 34.35
C GLU A 743 45.00 16.73 33.75
N TYR A 744 45.03 17.05 32.44
CA TYR A 744 46.19 17.69 31.82
C TYR A 744 46.54 19.02 32.49
N LYS A 745 45.54 19.88 32.74
CA LYS A 745 45.74 21.16 33.44
C LYS A 745 46.26 20.94 34.86
N ARG A 746 45.75 19.93 35.57
CA ARG A 746 46.25 19.58 36.90
C ARG A 746 47.72 19.16 36.85
N ARG A 747 48.13 18.39 35.84
CA ARG A 747 49.50 17.86 35.69
C ARG A 747 50.51 18.90 35.18
N PHE A 748 50.10 19.82 34.30
CA PHE A 748 51.01 20.73 33.59
C PHE A 748 50.72 22.22 33.82
N GLY A 749 49.73 22.55 34.67
CA GLY A 749 49.38 23.92 35.07
C GLY A 749 48.59 24.74 34.05
N ASN A 750 48.48 24.27 32.79
CA ASN A 750 47.83 25.00 31.70
C ASN A 750 47.02 24.07 30.78
N CYS A 751 46.24 24.64 29.86
CA CYS A 751 45.48 23.90 28.85
C CYS A 751 46.19 23.82 27.49
N MET A 752 47.50 24.09 27.43
CA MET A 752 48.29 24.20 26.20
C MET A 752 48.86 22.85 25.77
N VAL A 753 47.95 21.99 25.32
CA VAL A 753 48.30 20.65 24.86
C VAL A 753 49.16 20.70 23.57
N PRO A 754 50.39 20.15 23.55
CA PRO A 754 51.24 20.10 22.36
C PRO A 754 50.58 19.35 21.21
N GLN A 755 50.75 19.82 19.97
CA GLN A 755 50.17 19.19 18.78
C GLN A 755 50.60 17.72 18.60
N ASP A 756 51.84 17.42 18.99
CA ASP A 756 52.47 16.11 18.85
C ASP A 756 52.59 15.36 20.19
N TRP A 757 51.69 15.62 21.14
CA TRP A 757 51.74 14.99 22.47
C TRP A 757 51.68 13.46 22.37
N PRO A 758 52.76 12.72 22.71
CA PRO A 758 52.85 11.28 22.45
C PRO A 758 51.91 10.45 23.31
N GLU A 759 51.66 10.86 24.55
CA GLU A 759 50.83 10.09 25.50
C GLU A 759 49.33 10.16 25.13
N ASN A 760 48.85 11.26 24.54
CA ASN A 760 47.46 11.39 24.11
C ASN A 760 47.27 12.31 22.89
N PRO A 761 47.60 11.82 21.68
CA PRO A 761 47.46 12.61 20.43
C PRO A 761 46.01 12.99 20.10
N GLN A 762 45.03 12.27 20.68
CA GLN A 762 43.61 12.53 20.46
C GLN A 762 43.13 13.77 21.23
N LEU A 763 43.68 14.02 22.43
CA LEU A 763 43.38 15.22 23.21
C LEU A 763 43.94 16.48 22.53
N ALA A 764 45.16 16.43 21.99
CA ALA A 764 45.76 17.53 21.22
C ALA A 764 44.92 17.95 20.01
N LYS A 765 44.46 16.97 19.22
CA LYS A 765 43.55 17.20 18.09
C LYS A 765 42.20 17.75 18.53
N TRP A 766 41.69 17.32 19.68
CA TRP A 766 40.42 17.79 20.24
C TRP A 766 40.49 19.24 20.72
N VAL A 767 41.54 19.64 21.46
CA VAL A 767 41.80 21.03 21.91
C VAL A 767 41.90 21.98 20.72
N SER A 768 42.66 21.59 19.70
CA SER A 768 42.82 22.34 18.45
C SER A 768 41.50 22.53 17.72
N ARG A 769 40.66 21.49 17.73
CA ARG A 769 39.32 21.55 17.17
C ARG A 769 38.40 22.50 17.94
N GLN A 770 38.48 22.56 19.28
CA GLN A 770 37.67 23.50 20.08
C GLN A 770 38.03 24.95 19.73
N ARG A 771 39.31 25.29 19.69
CA ARG A 771 39.80 26.63 19.28
C ARG A 771 39.30 27.02 17.88
N ARG A 772 39.34 26.08 16.93
CA ARG A 772 38.86 26.29 15.55
C ARG A 772 37.34 26.46 15.41
N VAL A 773 36.57 25.77 16.25
CA VAL A 773 35.10 25.85 16.20
C VAL A 773 34.60 27.11 16.91
N TYR A 774 35.30 27.56 17.96
CA TYR A 774 35.09 28.85 18.63
C TYR A 774 35.36 30.03 17.68
N SER A 775 36.50 30.03 16.96
CA SER A 775 36.81 31.10 15.98
C SER A 775 35.83 31.18 14.80
N ARG A 776 35.07 30.10 14.55
CA ARG A 776 34.01 30.05 13.53
C ARG A 776 32.60 30.30 14.09
N ARG A 777 32.47 30.68 15.36
CA ARG A 777 31.19 30.91 16.07
C ARG A 777 30.23 29.72 16.01
N LYS A 778 30.74 28.48 16.14
CA LYS A 778 29.96 27.22 16.01
C LYS A 778 29.98 26.34 17.27
N ILE A 779 30.29 26.90 18.43
CA ILE A 779 30.29 26.21 19.73
C ILE A 779 29.16 26.76 20.61
N SER A 780 28.55 25.92 21.44
CA SER A 780 27.44 26.33 22.32
C SER A 780 27.93 27.14 23.52
N GLN A 781 27.08 28.03 24.03
CA GLN A 781 27.40 28.91 25.15
C GLN A 781 27.78 28.12 26.42
N GLU A 782 27.10 27.01 26.70
CA GLU A 782 27.42 26.12 27.83
C GLU A 782 28.84 25.53 27.77
N ARG A 783 29.32 25.21 26.56
CA ARG A 783 30.67 24.64 26.37
C ARG A 783 31.76 25.70 26.48
N ILE A 784 31.46 26.93 26.07
CA ILE A 784 32.33 28.09 26.29
C ILE A 784 32.51 28.28 27.80
N ALA A 785 31.40 28.38 28.54
CA ALA A 785 31.42 28.56 29.99
C ALA A 785 32.20 27.45 30.72
N GLN A 786 32.06 26.19 30.30
CA GLN A 786 32.81 25.07 30.89
C GLN A 786 34.33 25.16 30.61
N LEU A 787 34.74 25.53 29.41
CA LEU A 787 36.16 25.69 29.07
C LEU A 787 36.76 26.93 29.75
N GLU A 788 36.02 28.04 29.83
CA GLU A 788 36.44 29.24 30.56
C GLU A 788 36.61 28.98 32.07
N LYS A 789 35.79 28.11 32.66
CA LYS A 789 35.92 27.68 34.07
C LYS A 789 37.29 27.06 34.38
N ILE A 790 37.95 26.48 33.39
CA ILE A 790 39.31 25.93 33.52
C ILE A 790 40.37 26.85 32.92
N ALA A 791 40.08 28.14 32.75
CA ALA A 791 40.98 29.12 32.14
C ALA A 791 41.52 28.64 30.77
N PHE A 792 40.66 28.03 29.96
CA PHE A 792 41.05 27.52 28.65
C PHE A 792 41.41 28.67 27.70
N GLU A 793 42.67 28.73 27.30
CA GLU A 793 43.15 29.73 26.33
C GLU A 793 42.63 29.44 24.91
N TRP A 794 41.80 30.37 24.41
CA TRP A 794 41.24 30.32 23.05
C TRP A 794 42.26 30.72 21.98
N THR A 795 43.25 31.54 22.33
CA THR A 795 44.34 32.02 21.47
C THR A 795 45.68 31.52 22.01
N ALA A 796 46.34 30.63 21.29
CA ALA A 796 47.68 30.17 21.66
C ALA A 796 48.71 31.27 21.34
N GLY A 797 49.27 31.96 22.35
CA GLY A 797 50.51 32.73 22.17
C GLY A 797 50.70 34.05 22.92
N SER A 798 50.48 34.12 24.24
CA SER A 798 50.86 35.32 25.01
C SER A 798 52.23 35.29 25.70
N GLU A 799 52.95 34.17 25.74
CA GLU A 799 54.29 34.11 26.38
C GLU A 799 55.49 34.09 25.42
N THR A 800 55.28 34.25 24.11
CA THR A 800 56.36 34.14 23.10
C THR A 800 56.86 35.48 22.55
N TRP A 801 56.29 36.62 22.91
CA TRP A 801 56.67 37.90 22.30
C TRP A 801 57.97 38.48 22.91
N ASP A 802 58.06 38.58 24.23
CA ASP A 802 59.24 39.16 24.91
C ASP A 802 60.51 38.35 24.66
N PHE A 803 60.42 37.02 24.69
CA PHE A 803 61.56 36.15 24.40
C PHE A 803 62.12 36.38 22.98
N ARG A 804 61.23 36.52 21.99
CA ARG A 804 61.62 36.77 20.59
C ARG A 804 62.13 38.20 20.37
N PHE A 805 61.65 39.17 21.15
CA PHE A 805 62.18 40.53 21.16
C PHE A 805 63.63 40.57 21.70
N THR A 806 63.93 39.82 22.75
CA THR A 806 65.31 39.69 23.27
C THR A 806 66.25 39.05 22.25
N GLU A 807 65.83 37.99 21.55
CA GLU A 807 66.61 37.38 20.46
C GLU A 807 66.89 38.36 19.31
N LEU A 808 65.94 39.27 19.01
CA LEU A 808 66.11 40.31 18.00
C LEU A 808 67.11 41.39 18.43
N CYS A 809 67.14 41.75 19.72
CA CYS A 809 68.13 42.68 20.27
C CYS A 809 69.54 42.10 20.13
N ALA A 810 69.73 40.84 20.52
CA ALA A 810 71.02 40.13 20.36
C ALA A 810 71.43 40.01 18.87
N PHE A 811 70.46 39.78 17.97
CA PHE A 811 70.73 39.78 16.53
C PHE A 811 71.20 41.15 16.02
N LYS A 812 70.58 42.25 16.49
CA LYS A 812 70.97 43.62 16.11
C LYS A 812 72.38 43.93 16.61
N GLU A 813 72.71 43.54 17.82
CA GLU A 813 74.04 43.75 18.40
C GLU A 813 75.13 43.00 17.61
N LYS A 814 74.83 41.78 17.15
CA LYS A 814 75.75 40.96 16.35
C LYS A 814 75.91 41.40 14.90
N PHE A 815 74.86 41.89 14.25
CA PHE A 815 74.84 42.16 12.80
C PHE A 815 74.60 43.63 12.42
N GLY A 816 74.47 44.52 13.41
CA GLY A 816 74.29 45.96 13.22
C GLY A 816 72.92 46.40 12.70
N HIS A 817 72.01 45.47 12.42
CA HIS A 817 70.69 45.76 11.84
C HIS A 817 69.60 44.81 12.35
N THR A 818 68.33 45.19 12.23
CA THR A 818 67.17 44.37 12.65
C THR A 818 66.56 43.54 11.50
N ARG A 819 67.24 43.46 10.34
CA ARG A 819 66.78 42.76 9.13
C ARG A 819 67.03 41.24 9.18
N VAL A 820 66.22 40.51 9.95
CA VAL A 820 66.25 39.04 9.97
C VAL A 820 65.48 38.47 8.77
N ARG A 821 66.08 37.56 7.99
CA ARG A 821 65.39 36.86 6.89
C ARG A 821 64.38 35.84 7.42
N ALA A 822 63.23 35.67 6.77
CA ALA A 822 62.17 34.74 7.20
C ALA A 822 62.62 33.26 7.30
N LYS A 823 63.70 32.89 6.60
CA LYS A 823 64.38 31.59 6.70
C LYS A 823 65.82 31.74 7.17
N TYR A 824 66.04 32.48 8.25
CA TYR A 824 67.35 32.59 8.88
C TYR A 824 67.77 31.21 9.39
N SER A 825 68.86 30.66 8.85
CA SER A 825 69.25 29.25 9.03
C SER A 825 69.62 28.91 10.48
N GLU A 826 70.16 29.88 11.23
CA GLU A 826 70.54 29.68 12.63
C GLU A 826 69.34 29.78 13.58
N ASN A 827 68.34 30.62 13.25
CA ASN A 827 67.11 30.71 14.03
C ASN A 827 65.89 31.04 13.13
N PRO A 828 65.29 30.02 12.49
CA PRO A 828 64.15 30.22 11.59
C PRO A 828 62.91 30.77 12.29
N ALA A 829 62.78 30.55 13.60
CA ALA A 829 61.66 31.02 14.40
C ALA A 829 61.72 32.53 14.61
N LEU A 830 62.91 33.10 14.89
CA LEU A 830 63.12 34.55 14.96
C LEU A 830 62.82 35.23 13.60
N GLY A 831 63.27 34.63 12.50
CA GLY A 831 63.02 35.15 11.16
C GLY A 831 61.53 35.22 10.79
N ASN A 832 60.77 34.17 11.12
CA ASN A 832 59.32 34.17 10.91
C ASN A 832 58.59 35.14 11.84
N TRP A 833 59.06 35.28 13.08
CA TRP A 833 58.48 36.20 14.06
C TRP A 833 58.66 37.67 13.65
N VAL A 834 59.86 38.07 13.21
CA VAL A 834 60.16 39.42 12.66
C VAL A 834 59.29 39.73 11.43
N ALA A 835 59.06 38.73 10.57
CA ALA A 835 58.17 38.88 9.41
C ALA A 835 56.69 39.06 9.81
N SER A 836 56.24 38.39 10.87
CA SER A 836 54.90 38.57 11.44
C SER A 836 54.73 39.97 12.03
N GLN A 837 55.72 40.51 12.75
CA GLN A 837 55.63 41.86 13.33
C GLN A 837 55.41 42.93 12.24
N ARG A 838 56.16 42.84 11.13
CA ARG A 838 55.99 43.74 9.97
C ARG A 838 54.65 43.54 9.25
N TYR A 839 54.06 42.34 9.32
CA TYR A 839 52.75 42.05 8.74
C TYR A 839 51.61 42.62 9.60
N ASP A 840 51.68 42.46 10.92
CA ASP A 840 50.65 42.90 11.86
C ASP A 840 50.59 44.43 11.96
N ARG A 841 51.74 45.13 11.88
CA ARG A 841 51.79 46.61 11.80
C ARG A 841 51.12 47.16 10.53
N ARG A 842 51.29 46.51 9.38
CA ARG A 842 50.67 46.92 8.10
C ARG A 842 49.15 46.77 8.06
N ARG A 843 48.58 46.01 8.98
CA ARG A 843 47.12 45.80 9.10
C ARG A 843 46.49 46.52 10.29
N ASN A 844 47.25 47.38 10.99
CA ASN A 844 46.82 48.05 12.21
C ASN A 844 46.33 47.07 13.29
N MET A 845 46.93 45.87 13.38
CA MET A 845 46.56 44.82 14.35
C MET A 845 47.56 44.68 15.49
N MET A 846 48.56 45.57 15.58
CA MET A 846 49.59 45.57 16.61
C MET A 846 49.28 46.64 17.67
N ASP A 847 49.47 46.31 18.95
CA ASP A 847 49.33 47.27 20.04
C ASP A 847 50.45 48.33 20.02
N GLN A 848 50.13 49.49 20.58
CA GLN A 848 51.01 50.68 20.55
C GLN A 848 52.30 50.48 21.36
N ALA A 849 52.25 49.73 22.47
CA ALA A 849 53.40 49.46 23.32
C ALA A 849 54.46 48.59 22.62
N ARG A 850 54.04 47.61 21.79
CA ARG A 850 54.95 46.77 20.98
C ARG A 850 55.59 47.52 19.83
N ILE A 851 54.87 48.48 19.25
CA ILE A 851 55.39 49.36 18.20
C ILE A 851 56.51 50.22 18.78
N GLU A 852 56.25 50.91 19.89
CA GLU A 852 57.23 51.76 20.58
C GLU A 852 58.46 50.97 21.02
N ARG A 853 58.27 49.73 21.49
CA ARG A 853 59.38 48.87 21.92
C ARG A 853 60.24 48.40 20.75
N LEU A 854 59.66 48.09 19.60
CA LEU A 854 60.40 47.78 18.37
C LEU A 854 61.08 49.05 17.80
N ASP A 855 60.41 50.19 17.80
CA ASP A 855 60.99 51.47 17.38
C ASP A 855 62.20 51.86 18.24
N SER A 856 62.17 51.58 19.55
CA SER A 856 63.28 51.87 20.48
C SER A 856 64.60 51.18 20.11
N ILE A 857 64.54 50.04 19.42
CA ILE A 857 65.72 49.32 18.92
C ILE A 857 65.98 49.63 17.44
N GLY A 858 65.43 50.71 16.88
CA GLY A 858 65.57 51.06 15.47
C GLY A 858 65.07 49.94 14.56
N PHE A 859 63.96 49.30 14.93
CA PHE A 859 63.41 48.20 14.15
C PHE A 859 62.94 48.68 12.78
N GLU A 860 63.50 48.09 11.75
CA GLU A 860 63.22 48.50 10.39
C GLU A 860 61.92 47.86 9.91
N TRP A 861 60.84 48.64 9.91
CA TRP A 861 59.50 48.17 9.52
C TRP A 861 59.38 47.85 8.03
N ASP A 862 60.07 48.61 7.19
CA ASP A 862 60.11 48.40 5.75
C ASP A 862 61.40 47.66 5.38
N GLY A 863 61.36 46.32 5.44
CA GLY A 863 62.47 45.46 5.03
C GLY A 863 62.73 45.44 3.52
N ARG A 864 62.71 46.61 2.86
CA ARG A 864 62.92 46.75 1.43
C ARG A 864 64.41 46.95 1.10
N ILE A 865 64.81 46.17 0.11
CA ILE A 865 66.03 46.29 -0.67
C ILE A 865 66.11 47.70 -1.28
N THR A 866 67.26 48.35 -1.16
CA THR A 866 67.60 49.60 -1.85
C THR A 866 67.52 49.43 -3.37
N ALA A 867 67.18 50.51 -4.06
CA ALA A 867 66.73 50.66 -5.46
C ALA A 867 67.64 50.12 -6.60
N SER A 868 68.55 49.18 -6.34
CA SER A 868 69.45 48.57 -7.33
C SER A 868 69.31 47.05 -7.48
N SER A 869 68.47 46.35 -6.69
CA SER A 869 68.24 44.90 -6.84
C SER A 869 66.79 44.43 -7.02
N GLU A 870 65.84 45.37 -7.16
CA GLU A 870 64.49 45.08 -7.68
C GLU A 870 64.49 44.66 -9.15
N ARG A 871 65.53 45.01 -9.92
CA ARG A 871 65.71 44.54 -11.30
C ARG A 871 66.15 43.08 -11.43
N VAL A 872 66.68 42.44 -10.39
CA VAL A 872 67.20 41.05 -10.51
C VAL A 872 66.17 40.01 -10.06
N VAL A 873 65.35 40.30 -9.04
CA VAL A 873 64.28 39.38 -8.60
C VAL A 873 63.05 39.46 -9.53
N SER A 874 62.76 40.62 -10.12
CA SER A 874 61.75 40.76 -11.19
C SER A 874 62.14 39.95 -12.43
N ARG A 875 63.41 40.02 -12.87
CA ARG A 875 63.89 39.27 -14.04
C ARG A 875 63.92 37.75 -13.85
N ALA A 876 64.17 37.25 -12.64
CA ALA A 876 64.17 35.81 -12.37
C ALA A 876 62.75 35.22 -12.33
N LEU A 877 61.79 35.94 -11.75
CA LEU A 877 60.36 35.55 -11.73
C LEU A 877 59.71 35.75 -13.11
N GLU A 878 60.08 36.78 -13.87
CA GLU A 878 59.69 36.93 -15.27
C GLU A 878 60.31 35.85 -16.16
N ARG A 879 61.59 35.50 -15.99
CA ARG A 879 62.21 34.38 -16.72
C ARG A 879 61.48 33.07 -16.45
N GLN A 880 61.20 32.73 -15.19
CA GLN A 880 60.48 31.50 -14.87
C GLN A 880 59.04 31.50 -15.41
N TRP A 881 58.36 32.66 -15.38
CA TRP A 881 57.01 32.76 -15.93
C TRP A 881 57.02 32.64 -17.46
N ASN A 882 57.95 33.33 -18.14
CA ASN A 882 58.13 33.27 -19.59
C ASN A 882 58.59 31.89 -20.06
N GLU A 883 59.44 31.19 -19.30
CA GLU A 883 59.86 29.82 -19.62
C GLU A 883 58.69 28.84 -19.53
N MET A 884 57.87 28.94 -18.48
CA MET A 884 56.67 28.10 -18.35
C MET A 884 55.59 28.47 -19.39
N PHE A 885 55.52 29.74 -19.78
CA PHE A 885 54.65 30.22 -20.86
C PHE A 885 55.08 29.69 -22.23
N GLU A 886 56.37 29.73 -22.58
CA GLU A 886 56.89 29.16 -23.82
C GLU A 886 56.76 27.62 -23.84
N ARG A 887 56.97 26.94 -22.70
CA ARG A 887 56.67 25.50 -22.58
C ARG A 887 55.19 25.21 -22.81
N PHE A 888 54.30 26.06 -22.30
CA PHE A 888 52.85 25.94 -22.54
C PHE A 888 52.50 26.20 -24.01
N LYS A 889 53.11 27.22 -24.62
CA LYS A 889 52.93 27.55 -26.04
C LYS A 889 53.41 26.40 -26.94
N ALA A 890 54.61 25.87 -26.72
CA ALA A 890 55.13 24.71 -27.44
C ALA A 890 54.24 23.47 -27.26
N TYR A 891 53.79 23.19 -26.03
CA TYR A 891 52.84 22.11 -25.76
C TYR A 891 51.52 22.30 -26.52
N ALA A 892 50.98 23.52 -26.52
CA ALA A 892 49.72 23.86 -27.18
C ALA A 892 49.83 23.75 -28.71
N THR A 893 50.96 24.13 -29.29
CA THR A 893 51.24 23.98 -30.73
C THR A 893 51.39 22.51 -31.12
N ALA A 894 52.14 21.71 -30.33
CA ALA A 894 52.41 20.31 -30.64
C ALA A 894 51.22 19.37 -30.43
N ASN A 895 50.41 19.60 -29.39
CA ASN A 895 49.32 18.69 -29.00
C ASN A 895 47.93 19.17 -29.39
N GLY A 896 47.81 20.33 -30.04
CA GLY A 896 46.55 20.97 -30.45
C GLY A 896 45.61 21.38 -29.31
N SER A 897 45.91 20.96 -28.07
CA SER A 897 45.09 21.19 -26.88
C SER A 897 45.72 22.28 -26.02
N LYS A 898 45.02 23.42 -25.90
CA LYS A 898 45.37 24.55 -25.00
C LYS A 898 45.04 24.26 -23.52
N ASN A 899 44.82 22.98 -23.19
CA ASN A 899 44.66 22.46 -21.83
C ASN A 899 45.63 21.28 -21.63
N VAL A 900 46.44 21.34 -20.58
CA VAL A 900 47.54 20.39 -20.36
C VAL A 900 47.00 19.09 -19.76
N LYS A 901 47.04 17.99 -20.50
CA LYS A 901 46.75 16.64 -19.99
C LYS A 901 48.00 16.12 -19.25
N ILE A 902 47.81 15.49 -18.10
CA ILE A 902 48.91 14.99 -17.26
C ILE A 902 49.18 13.53 -17.64
N PHE A 903 50.38 13.24 -18.11
CA PHE A 903 50.84 11.89 -18.39
C PHE A 903 52.30 11.64 -17.99
N ASP A 904 53.05 12.70 -17.70
CA ASP A 904 54.40 12.66 -17.13
C ASP A 904 54.61 13.81 -16.13
N GLU A 905 55.78 13.84 -15.47
CA GLU A 905 56.05 14.84 -14.43
C GLU A 905 56.25 16.26 -15.01
N ALA A 906 56.66 16.36 -16.28
CA ALA A 906 56.81 17.63 -16.98
C ALA A 906 55.44 18.28 -17.27
N THR A 907 54.49 17.54 -17.81
CA THR A 907 53.11 17.95 -18.06
C THR A 907 52.32 18.16 -16.77
N LYS A 908 52.65 17.44 -15.71
CA LYS A 908 52.09 17.69 -14.37
C LYS A 908 52.54 19.05 -13.79
N ARG A 909 53.83 19.39 -13.91
CA ARG A 909 54.36 20.69 -13.50
C ARG A 909 53.73 21.83 -14.31
N LEU A 910 53.58 21.63 -15.62
CA LEU A 910 52.92 22.57 -16.51
C LEU A 910 51.42 22.73 -16.19
N ASN A 911 50.69 21.64 -15.94
CA ASN A 911 49.28 21.68 -15.54
C ASN A 911 49.08 22.44 -14.22
N ARG A 912 49.93 22.20 -13.22
CA ARG A 912 49.88 22.93 -11.94
C ARG A 912 50.12 24.43 -12.13
N TRP A 913 51.05 24.81 -13.02
CA TRP A 913 51.29 26.21 -13.36
C TRP A 913 50.08 26.86 -14.06
N VAL A 914 49.46 26.17 -15.02
CA VAL A 914 48.21 26.60 -15.71
C VAL A 914 47.07 26.85 -14.72
N LEU A 915 46.83 25.90 -13.78
CA LEU A 915 45.80 26.06 -12.74
C LEU A 915 46.09 27.25 -11.82
N THR A 916 47.36 27.53 -11.56
CA THR A 916 47.78 28.68 -10.75
C THR A 916 47.46 30.00 -11.44
N GLN A 917 47.70 30.13 -12.75
CA GLN A 917 47.33 31.35 -13.48
C GLN A 917 45.81 31.58 -13.43
N ARG A 918 45.00 30.56 -13.68
CA ARG A 918 43.52 30.64 -13.59
C ARG A 918 43.04 31.14 -12.23
N ALA A 919 43.63 30.62 -11.16
CA ALA A 919 43.31 31.04 -9.80
C ALA A 919 43.73 32.50 -9.52
N GLN A 920 44.88 32.95 -10.03
CA GLN A 920 45.35 34.33 -9.86
C GLN A 920 44.47 35.33 -10.63
N ARG A 921 44.04 35.03 -11.86
CA ARG A 921 43.10 35.89 -12.62
C ARG A 921 41.75 36.00 -11.91
N LYS A 922 41.19 34.89 -11.41
CA LYS A 922 39.92 34.91 -10.64
C LYS A 922 40.01 35.78 -9.38
N ARG A 923 41.21 35.91 -8.80
CA ARG A 923 41.48 36.73 -7.61
C ARG A 923 41.89 38.18 -7.94
N GLY A 924 41.92 38.57 -9.23
CA GLY A 924 42.33 39.91 -9.68
C GLY A 924 43.81 40.21 -9.48
N LYS A 925 44.68 39.20 -9.39
CA LYS A 925 46.12 39.34 -9.05
C LYS A 925 47.07 39.09 -10.22
N LEU A 926 46.55 38.94 -11.44
CA LEU A 926 47.36 38.72 -12.63
C LEU A 926 47.37 40.01 -13.47
N SER A 927 48.55 40.46 -13.91
CA SER A 927 48.67 41.68 -14.71
C SER A 927 48.02 41.53 -16.08
N ASP A 928 47.51 42.64 -16.62
CA ASP A 928 46.85 42.67 -17.92
C ASP A 928 47.77 42.24 -19.06
N GLU A 929 49.07 42.55 -18.96
CA GLU A 929 50.10 42.09 -19.91
C GLU A 929 50.22 40.55 -19.96
N ARG A 930 50.19 39.88 -18.81
CA ARG A 930 50.23 38.41 -18.72
C ARG A 930 48.92 37.76 -19.16
N ILE A 931 47.80 38.43 -18.91
CA ILE A 931 46.50 38.02 -19.44
C ILE A 931 46.55 38.10 -20.97
N SER A 932 47.06 39.19 -21.53
CA SER A 932 47.19 39.39 -22.98
C SER A 932 48.15 38.39 -23.64
N LEU A 933 49.29 38.06 -23.00
CA LEU A 933 50.21 37.02 -23.49
C LEU A 933 49.56 35.62 -23.48
N LEU A 934 48.85 35.27 -22.41
CA LEU A 934 48.14 34.00 -22.33
C LEU A 934 46.97 33.95 -23.33
N ASP A 935 46.25 35.05 -23.50
CA ASP A 935 45.16 35.15 -24.46
C ASP A 935 45.68 35.08 -25.91
N SER A 936 46.87 35.61 -26.21
CA SER A 936 47.46 35.57 -27.56
C SER A 936 47.84 34.16 -28.02
N VAL A 937 48.12 33.24 -27.10
CA VAL A 937 48.28 31.80 -27.39
C VAL A 937 46.97 31.02 -27.22
N GLY A 938 45.88 31.69 -26.86
CA GLY A 938 44.52 31.16 -26.69
C GLY A 938 44.28 30.39 -25.39
N PHE A 939 44.90 30.82 -24.30
CA PHE A 939 44.77 30.19 -22.98
C PHE A 939 43.34 30.22 -22.43
N ILE A 940 42.84 29.07 -21.93
CA ILE A 940 41.46 28.94 -21.42
C ILE A 940 41.41 29.25 -19.92
N TRP A 941 40.59 30.22 -19.49
CA TRP A 941 40.58 30.72 -18.11
C TRP A 941 39.54 30.08 -17.15
N ARG A 942 38.37 29.64 -17.63
CA ARG A 942 37.32 29.04 -16.79
C ARG A 942 37.31 27.51 -16.91
N TYR A 943 37.34 26.81 -15.76
CA TYR A 943 37.30 25.34 -15.66
C TYR A 943 36.22 24.90 -14.64
N SER A 944 35.28 24.04 -15.05
CA SER A 944 34.18 23.53 -14.22
C SER A 944 34.30 22.02 -13.96
N ALA A 945 34.80 21.64 -12.77
CA ALA A 945 35.00 20.24 -12.36
C ALA A 945 33.76 19.58 -11.70
N ARG A 946 32.54 19.92 -12.13
CA ARG A 946 31.32 19.19 -11.74
C ARG A 946 30.38 19.03 -12.93
N LYS A 947 30.69 18.02 -13.75
CA LYS A 947 29.75 17.17 -14.51
C LYS A 947 30.58 16.31 -15.46
N MET A 948 30.90 15.09 -15.04
CA MET A 948 31.05 13.98 -15.99
C MET A 948 29.95 12.99 -15.67
N LYS A 949 28.84 13.14 -16.40
CA LYS A 949 28.00 12.07 -16.95
C LYS A 949 26.98 12.69 -17.92
N ASN A 950 27.48 13.31 -19.00
CA ASN A 950 26.93 13.17 -20.35
C ASN A 950 27.86 13.89 -21.36
N PRO A 951 28.39 13.27 -22.43
CA PRO A 951 29.56 13.79 -23.16
C PRO A 951 29.30 14.85 -24.26
N LEU A 952 28.11 15.44 -24.39
CA LEU A 952 27.73 16.09 -25.66
C LEU A 952 27.65 17.64 -25.73
N PHE A 953 27.83 18.42 -24.66
CA PHE A 953 27.65 19.89 -24.73
C PHE A 953 28.67 20.69 -23.90
N THR A 954 29.23 21.76 -24.47
CA THR A 954 30.39 22.52 -23.95
C THR A 954 30.00 23.88 -23.36
N ALA A 955 30.91 24.48 -22.56
CA ALA A 955 30.71 25.76 -21.88
C ALA A 955 30.55 26.99 -22.83
N ALA A 956 30.83 26.84 -24.13
CA ALA A 956 30.61 27.89 -25.14
C ALA A 956 29.11 28.13 -25.39
N VAL A 957 28.32 27.06 -25.42
CA VAL A 957 26.86 27.09 -25.66
C VAL A 957 26.14 27.83 -24.52
N ASP A 958 26.54 27.63 -23.26
CA ASP A 958 25.91 28.31 -22.11
C ASP A 958 26.23 29.83 -22.07
N SER A 959 27.31 30.31 -22.71
CA SER A 959 27.65 31.74 -22.81
C SER A 959 26.84 32.45 -23.89
N GLU A 960 26.66 31.81 -25.03
CA GLU A 960 25.93 32.33 -26.19
C GLU A 960 24.41 32.36 -25.91
N LEU A 961 23.91 31.37 -25.15
CA LEU A 961 22.53 31.32 -24.65
C LEU A 961 22.18 32.51 -23.75
N MET A 962 23.14 32.98 -22.95
CA MET A 962 22.95 34.12 -22.04
C MET A 962 23.02 35.47 -22.78
N ALA A 963 23.52 35.49 -24.01
CA ALA A 963 23.60 36.69 -24.84
C ALA A 963 22.37 36.91 -25.74
N LYS A 964 21.68 35.83 -26.16
CA LYS A 964 20.43 35.93 -26.94
C LYS A 964 19.22 36.28 -26.06
N LYS A 965 18.34 37.15 -26.55
CA LYS A 965 17.11 37.52 -25.82
C LYS A 965 16.08 36.39 -25.92
N TRP A 966 15.15 36.35 -24.96
CA TRP A 966 14.10 35.33 -24.90
C TRP A 966 13.28 35.26 -26.20
N ASP A 967 12.99 36.42 -26.80
CA ASP A 967 12.22 36.52 -28.05
C ASP A 967 12.96 35.92 -29.26
N ASP A 968 14.28 36.03 -29.31
CA ASP A 968 15.09 35.49 -30.42
C ASP A 968 15.02 33.96 -30.44
N LEU A 969 15.15 33.34 -29.26
CA LEU A 969 15.08 31.89 -29.10
C LEU A 969 13.65 31.36 -29.23
N TYR A 970 12.64 32.16 -28.86
CA TYR A 970 11.24 31.84 -29.14
C TYR A 970 10.95 31.84 -30.65
N ALA A 971 11.44 32.82 -31.41
CA ALA A 971 11.27 32.85 -32.87
C ALA A 971 11.95 31.64 -33.55
N GLU A 972 13.12 31.23 -33.07
CA GLU A 972 13.79 30.00 -33.53
C GLU A 972 12.95 28.74 -33.22
N LEU A 973 12.30 28.68 -32.05
CA LEU A 973 11.39 27.59 -31.70
C LEU A 973 10.17 27.52 -32.62
N VAL A 974 9.60 28.68 -32.99
CA VAL A 974 8.47 28.75 -33.93
C VAL A 974 8.87 28.22 -35.30
N ASN A 975 10.08 28.56 -35.77
CA ASN A 975 10.61 28.02 -37.03
C ASN A 975 10.85 26.50 -36.94
N PHE A 976 11.37 26.01 -35.81
CA PHE A 976 11.49 24.58 -35.57
C PHE A 976 10.12 23.88 -35.63
N TYR A 977 9.11 24.45 -34.97
CA TYR A 977 7.74 23.92 -34.99
C TYR A 977 7.18 23.86 -36.41
N LYS A 978 7.36 24.91 -37.23
CA LYS A 978 6.89 24.93 -38.61
C LYS A 978 7.52 23.85 -39.49
N VAL A 979 8.79 23.54 -39.27
CA VAL A 979 9.53 22.56 -40.08
C VAL A 979 9.28 21.13 -39.61
N HIS A 980 9.23 20.91 -38.28
CA HIS A 980 9.18 19.58 -37.68
C HIS A 980 7.79 19.19 -37.17
N GLY A 981 6.82 20.10 -37.21
CA GLY A 981 5.44 19.88 -36.77
C GLY A 981 5.25 19.78 -35.26
N HIS A 982 6.33 19.86 -34.46
CA HIS A 982 6.24 19.76 -33.00
C HIS A 982 7.29 20.63 -32.31
N SER A 983 7.02 20.97 -31.04
CA SER A 983 7.85 21.86 -30.23
C SER A 983 8.90 21.12 -29.38
N ASN A 984 8.99 19.79 -29.50
CA ASN A 984 9.90 18.98 -28.69
C ASN A 984 11.33 18.96 -29.26
N VAL A 985 12.06 20.04 -28.99
CA VAL A 985 13.46 20.15 -29.39
C VAL A 985 14.31 19.14 -28.59
N PRO A 986 15.00 18.18 -29.23
CA PRO A 986 15.80 17.18 -28.52
C PRO A 986 16.89 17.82 -27.68
N SER A 987 17.06 17.39 -26.42
CA SER A 987 18.09 17.94 -25.53
C SER A 987 19.52 17.77 -26.04
N ASP A 988 19.70 16.87 -27.02
CA ASP A 988 20.95 16.58 -27.70
C ASP A 988 20.98 17.03 -29.17
N TRP A 989 20.09 17.95 -29.55
CA TRP A 989 20.02 18.42 -30.93
C TRP A 989 21.27 19.21 -31.33
N THR A 990 22.05 18.63 -32.23
CA THR A 990 23.37 19.15 -32.63
C THR A 990 23.29 20.28 -33.64
N ALA A 991 22.20 20.37 -34.41
CA ALA A 991 22.03 21.41 -35.42
C ALA A 991 21.80 22.80 -34.79
N GLN A 992 21.02 22.88 -33.71
CA GLN A 992 20.85 24.10 -32.91
C GLN A 992 20.85 23.79 -31.40
N PRO A 993 22.04 23.62 -30.79
CA PRO A 993 22.18 23.20 -29.40
C PRO A 993 21.71 24.25 -28.39
N LEU A 994 21.71 25.54 -28.78
CA LEU A 994 21.21 26.64 -27.96
C LEU A 994 19.70 26.55 -27.73
N LEU A 995 18.95 26.32 -28.80
CA LEU A 995 17.50 26.19 -28.74
C LEU A 995 17.07 24.97 -27.90
N ALA A 996 17.75 23.83 -28.06
CA ALA A 996 17.53 22.62 -27.26
C ALA A 996 17.71 22.84 -25.75
N ARG A 997 18.79 23.55 -25.39
CA ARG A 997 19.11 23.92 -24.01
C ARG A 997 18.06 24.88 -23.46
N TRP A 998 17.66 25.86 -24.26
CA TRP A 998 16.67 26.87 -23.89
C TRP A 998 15.28 26.26 -23.62
N VAL A 999 14.77 25.43 -24.53
CA VAL A 999 13.47 24.72 -24.38
C VAL A 999 13.43 23.88 -23.11
N SER A 1000 14.52 23.17 -22.81
CA SER A 1000 14.63 22.39 -21.57
C SER A 1000 14.56 23.28 -20.32
N ASN A 1001 15.17 24.47 -20.36
CA ASN A 1001 15.12 25.43 -19.27
C ASN A 1001 13.72 26.04 -19.10
N GLN A 1002 12.96 26.29 -20.17
CA GLN A 1002 11.58 26.80 -20.07
C GLN A 1002 10.65 25.81 -19.35
N ARG A 1003 10.78 24.50 -19.63
CA ARG A 1003 10.02 23.44 -18.92
C ARG A 1003 10.33 23.42 -17.42
N ILE A 1004 11.60 23.58 -17.05
CA ILE A 1004 12.01 23.67 -15.65
C ILE A 1004 11.47 24.95 -15.00
N ALA A 1005 11.56 26.09 -15.70
CA ALA A 1005 11.05 27.36 -15.23
C ALA A 1005 9.53 27.34 -15.00
N LYS A 1006 8.74 26.67 -15.86
CA LYS A 1006 7.29 26.50 -15.66
C LYS A 1006 6.97 25.67 -14.42
N ARG A 1007 7.70 24.58 -14.17
CA ARG A 1007 7.52 23.73 -12.97
C ARG A 1007 7.87 24.45 -11.67
N GLU A 1008 8.81 25.40 -11.74
CA GLU A 1008 9.26 26.21 -10.61
C GLU A 1008 8.54 27.57 -10.52
N ASP A 1009 7.50 27.78 -11.33
CA ASP A 1009 6.68 29.00 -11.42
C ASP A 1009 7.49 30.29 -11.68
N ARG A 1010 8.52 30.20 -12.53
CA ARG A 1010 9.43 31.30 -12.89
C ARG A 1010 9.14 31.96 -14.25
N LEU A 1011 8.04 31.61 -14.92
CA LEU A 1011 7.64 32.20 -16.21
C LEU A 1011 6.48 33.19 -16.03
N THR A 1012 6.48 34.27 -16.80
CA THR A 1012 5.36 35.22 -16.81
C THR A 1012 4.15 34.66 -17.56
N VAL A 1013 2.94 35.12 -17.23
CA VAL A 1013 1.69 34.70 -17.88
C VAL A 1013 1.76 34.87 -19.40
N SER A 1014 2.25 36.03 -19.87
CA SER A 1014 2.42 36.31 -21.30
C SER A 1014 3.41 35.37 -22.00
N GLN A 1015 4.49 34.93 -21.33
CA GLN A 1015 5.43 33.96 -21.91
C GLN A 1015 4.81 32.56 -22.02
N VAL A 1016 3.99 32.17 -21.04
CA VAL A 1016 3.27 30.89 -21.07
C VAL A 1016 2.25 30.88 -22.21
N GLU A 1017 1.42 31.93 -22.31
CA GLU A 1017 0.43 32.07 -23.39
C GLU A 1017 1.09 32.00 -24.77
N ARG A 1018 2.22 32.70 -24.98
CA ARG A 1018 2.96 32.62 -26.25
C ARG A 1018 3.42 31.18 -26.54
N MET A 1019 4.01 30.48 -25.58
CA MET A 1019 4.40 29.09 -25.79
C MET A 1019 3.22 28.15 -26.09
N GLU A 1020 2.06 28.38 -25.48
CA GLU A 1020 0.86 27.60 -25.76
C GLU A 1020 0.33 27.82 -27.19
N THR A 1021 0.53 29.00 -27.80
CA THR A 1021 0.11 29.25 -29.20
C THR A 1021 0.77 28.34 -30.24
N ILE A 1022 1.95 27.78 -29.95
CA ILE A 1022 2.63 26.80 -30.83
C ILE A 1022 2.56 25.38 -30.28
N ALA A 1023 1.54 25.09 -29.47
CA ALA A 1023 1.36 23.81 -28.79
C ALA A 1023 2.67 23.34 -28.12
N PHE A 1024 3.28 24.23 -27.32
CA PHE A 1024 4.54 23.92 -26.66
C PHE A 1024 4.39 22.77 -25.67
N ALA A 1025 5.17 21.71 -25.86
CA ALA A 1025 5.16 20.54 -25.00
C ALA A 1025 5.84 20.88 -23.66
N TRP A 1026 5.04 21.28 -22.66
CA TRP A 1026 5.51 21.64 -21.31
C TRP A 1026 6.11 20.47 -20.56
N THR A 1027 5.60 19.27 -20.81
CA THR A 1027 6.26 18.03 -20.46
C THR A 1027 6.99 17.48 -21.69
N ALA A 1028 8.10 16.75 -21.51
CA ALA A 1028 8.85 16.18 -22.64
C ALA A 1028 8.04 15.17 -23.49
N TYR A 1029 6.77 14.93 -23.13
CA TYR A 1029 5.93 13.82 -23.57
C TYR A 1029 4.65 14.25 -24.29
N GLU A 1030 4.43 15.55 -24.52
CA GLU A 1030 3.24 16.08 -25.19
C GLU A 1030 3.59 16.72 -26.54
N GLY A 1031 4.34 15.99 -27.39
CA GLY A 1031 4.61 16.38 -28.78
C GLY A 1031 3.95 15.40 -29.76
N ASP A 1032 3.29 15.93 -30.80
CA ASP A 1032 2.35 15.27 -31.72
C ASP A 1032 2.46 13.76 -31.89
N TRP A 1033 1.52 13.06 -31.24
CA TRP A 1033 1.43 11.60 -31.18
C TRP A 1033 1.14 10.96 -32.55
N GLU A 1034 0.35 11.63 -33.39
CA GLU A 1034 -0.05 11.12 -34.72
C GLU A 1034 1.12 10.98 -35.68
N ILE A 1035 2.03 11.95 -35.69
CA ILE A 1035 3.21 11.93 -36.56
C ILE A 1035 4.13 10.78 -36.17
N MET A 1036 4.34 10.58 -34.86
CA MET A 1036 5.22 9.53 -34.34
C MET A 1036 4.62 8.14 -34.51
N PHE A 1037 3.30 8.01 -34.37
CA PHE A 1037 2.59 6.77 -34.65
C PHE A 1037 2.67 6.40 -36.14
N LYS A 1038 2.50 7.38 -37.05
CA LYS A 1038 2.67 7.17 -38.49
C LYS A 1038 4.09 6.72 -38.82
N ASN A 1039 5.11 7.40 -38.28
CA ASN A 1039 6.52 7.01 -38.47
C ASN A 1039 6.82 5.61 -37.93
N LEU A 1040 6.17 5.19 -36.84
CA LEU A 1040 6.28 3.83 -36.30
C LEU A 1040 5.68 2.80 -37.25
N SER A 1041 4.47 3.08 -37.74
CA SER A 1041 3.75 2.20 -38.66
C SER A 1041 4.55 1.97 -39.93
N ASP A 1042 5.01 3.04 -40.59
CA ASP A 1042 5.79 2.97 -41.83
C ASP A 1042 7.11 2.20 -41.63
N HIS A 1043 7.74 2.38 -40.47
CA HIS A 1043 8.97 1.67 -40.12
C HIS A 1043 8.73 0.16 -39.94
N LEU A 1044 7.67 -0.22 -39.23
CA LEU A 1044 7.33 -1.63 -38.99
C LEU A 1044 6.84 -2.33 -40.27
N GLU A 1045 6.18 -1.62 -41.17
CA GLU A 1045 5.74 -2.14 -42.46
C GLU A 1045 6.94 -2.38 -43.42
N ARG A 1046 7.94 -1.49 -43.41
CA ARG A 1046 9.20 -1.69 -44.16
C ARG A 1046 10.01 -2.89 -43.65
N ILE A 1047 9.96 -3.16 -42.34
CA ILE A 1047 10.58 -4.37 -41.76
C ILE A 1047 9.82 -5.62 -42.21
N ARG A 1048 8.48 -5.59 -42.17
CA ARG A 1048 7.62 -6.71 -42.57
C ARG A 1048 7.73 -7.06 -44.06
N SER A 1049 7.82 -6.06 -44.93
CA SER A 1049 7.96 -6.22 -46.38
C SER A 1049 9.35 -6.69 -46.83
N GLY A 1050 10.28 -6.97 -45.90
CA GLY A 1050 11.62 -7.50 -46.21
C GLY A 1050 12.61 -6.49 -46.81
N LYS A 1051 12.13 -5.31 -47.25
CA LYS A 1051 12.94 -4.24 -47.86
C LYS A 1051 13.78 -3.43 -46.86
N GLY A 1052 13.78 -3.79 -45.57
CA GLY A 1052 14.44 -3.00 -44.52
C GLY A 1052 14.90 -3.78 -43.30
N ARG A 1053 15.29 -5.05 -43.43
CA ARG A 1053 15.74 -5.90 -42.30
C ARG A 1053 16.91 -5.33 -41.46
N HIS A 1054 17.60 -4.30 -41.94
CA HIS A 1054 18.70 -3.63 -41.24
C HIS A 1054 18.44 -2.15 -40.90
N LEU A 1055 17.26 -1.60 -41.18
CA LEU A 1055 16.94 -0.21 -40.85
C LEU A 1055 16.66 -0.09 -39.35
N ARG A 1056 17.45 0.73 -38.65
CA ARG A 1056 17.16 1.11 -37.27
C ARG A 1056 16.10 2.22 -37.24
N PRO A 1057 15.14 2.19 -36.30
CA PRO A 1057 14.21 3.30 -36.13
C PRO A 1057 15.00 4.59 -35.82
N SER A 1058 14.47 5.75 -36.22
CA SER A 1058 15.07 7.02 -35.86
C SER A 1058 15.19 7.15 -34.34
N VAL A 1059 16.19 7.91 -33.86
CA VAL A 1059 16.41 8.10 -32.43
C VAL A 1059 15.16 8.68 -31.74
N GLU A 1060 14.44 9.55 -32.45
CA GLU A 1060 13.17 10.13 -32.01
C GLU A 1060 12.09 9.05 -31.87
N LEU A 1061 11.93 8.19 -32.87
CA LEU A 1061 10.95 7.09 -32.86
C LEU A 1061 11.22 6.07 -31.75
N MET A 1062 12.51 5.77 -31.52
CA MET A 1062 12.95 4.87 -30.46
C MET A 1062 12.64 5.44 -29.05
N ARG A 1063 12.88 6.75 -28.82
CA ARG A 1063 12.58 7.42 -27.55
C ARG A 1063 11.08 7.56 -27.32
N TRP A 1064 10.32 7.89 -28.35
CA TRP A 1064 8.86 7.95 -28.27
C TRP A 1064 8.26 6.58 -27.94
N SER A 1065 8.75 5.52 -28.60
CA SER A 1065 8.35 4.13 -28.32
C SER A 1065 8.64 3.73 -26.86
N LEU A 1066 9.80 4.09 -26.30
CA LEU A 1066 10.12 3.85 -24.89
C LEU A 1066 9.15 4.57 -23.93
N THR A 1067 8.71 5.76 -24.31
CA THR A 1067 7.74 6.54 -23.53
C THR A 1067 6.39 5.84 -23.48
N GLN A 1068 5.87 5.37 -24.61
CA GLN A 1068 4.58 4.66 -24.65
C GLN A 1068 4.60 3.43 -23.71
N ARG A 1069 5.70 2.70 -23.68
CA ARG A 1069 5.91 1.54 -22.77
C ARG A 1069 5.88 1.94 -21.31
N GLN A 1070 6.51 3.06 -20.94
CA GLN A 1070 6.50 3.56 -19.57
C GLN A 1070 5.11 4.03 -19.13
N LEU A 1071 4.36 4.68 -20.02
CA LEU A 1071 2.98 5.10 -19.75
C LEU A 1071 2.06 3.88 -19.54
N LYS A 1072 2.17 2.84 -20.38
CA LYS A 1072 1.42 1.58 -20.18
C LYS A 1072 1.76 0.92 -18.84
N LYS A 1073 3.05 0.87 -18.48
CA LYS A 1073 3.50 0.30 -17.20
C LYS A 1073 2.96 1.06 -15.97
N ARG A 1074 2.68 2.36 -16.10
CA ARG A 1074 2.12 3.19 -15.02
C ARG A 1074 0.60 3.24 -15.01
N GLY A 1075 -0.07 2.69 -16.03
CA GLY A 1075 -1.53 2.80 -16.21
C GLY A 1075 -1.98 4.20 -16.67
N GLU A 1076 -1.06 4.99 -17.25
CA GLU A 1076 -1.28 6.38 -17.66
C GLU A 1076 -1.42 6.53 -19.19
N LEU A 1077 -1.34 5.41 -19.94
CA LEU A 1077 -1.57 5.42 -21.39
C LEU A 1077 -3.07 5.37 -21.69
N ILE A 1078 -3.55 6.31 -22.51
CA ILE A 1078 -4.96 6.37 -22.90
C ILE A 1078 -5.34 5.08 -23.68
N PRO A 1079 -6.46 4.41 -23.36
CA PRO A 1079 -6.82 3.11 -23.95
C PRO A 1079 -6.84 3.07 -25.48
N GLU A 1080 -7.27 4.16 -26.13
CA GLU A 1080 -7.31 4.29 -27.58
C GLU A 1080 -5.90 4.25 -28.22
N ARG A 1081 -4.91 4.87 -27.57
CA ARG A 1081 -3.51 4.85 -28.02
C ARG A 1081 -2.87 3.48 -27.83
N GLU A 1082 -3.24 2.78 -26.76
CA GLU A 1082 -2.82 1.40 -26.54
C GLU A 1082 -3.38 0.46 -27.62
N GLN A 1083 -4.67 0.57 -27.94
CA GLN A 1083 -5.29 -0.20 -29.03
C GLN A 1083 -4.59 0.06 -30.38
N ARG A 1084 -4.31 1.33 -30.71
CA ARG A 1084 -3.60 1.68 -31.96
C ARG A 1084 -2.16 1.18 -31.99
N LEU A 1085 -1.43 1.20 -30.88
CA LEU A 1085 -0.08 0.61 -30.82
C LEU A 1085 -0.12 -0.92 -30.94
N ASN A 1086 -1.11 -1.56 -30.31
CA ASN A 1086 -1.31 -3.00 -30.46
C ASN A 1086 -1.67 -3.38 -31.91
N SER A 1087 -2.43 -2.55 -32.63
CA SER A 1087 -2.83 -2.84 -34.02
C SER A 1087 -1.65 -2.87 -35.01
N VAL A 1088 -0.54 -2.18 -34.69
CA VAL A 1088 0.70 -2.26 -35.47
C VAL A 1088 1.70 -3.28 -34.91
N ASN A 1089 1.26 -4.15 -34.00
CA ASN A 1089 2.05 -5.19 -33.34
C ASN A 1089 3.29 -4.63 -32.59
N PHE A 1090 3.08 -3.52 -31.87
CA PHE A 1090 4.13 -2.81 -31.15
C PHE A 1090 4.69 -3.62 -29.95
N GLU A 1091 6.01 -3.85 -29.93
CA GLU A 1091 6.66 -4.63 -28.87
C GLU A 1091 6.78 -3.82 -27.56
N TRP A 1092 6.15 -4.29 -26.48
CA TRP A 1092 6.07 -3.57 -25.20
C TRP A 1092 7.30 -3.74 -24.28
N GLU A 1093 8.11 -4.80 -24.45
CA GLU A 1093 9.25 -5.11 -23.56
C GLU A 1093 10.55 -5.38 -24.36
N PRO A 1094 11.16 -4.35 -24.96
CA PRO A 1094 12.35 -4.53 -25.78
C PRO A 1094 13.59 -4.58 -24.90
N PHE A 1095 14.31 -5.70 -24.98
CA PHE A 1095 15.71 -5.85 -24.57
C PHE A 1095 15.99 -5.62 -23.06
N SER A 1096 15.85 -6.67 -22.24
CA SER A 1096 16.67 -6.70 -21.04
C SER A 1096 18.11 -7.05 -21.47
N ALA A 1097 19.08 -6.19 -21.18
CA ALA A 1097 20.48 -6.37 -21.60
C ALA A 1097 21.04 -7.76 -21.23
N ARG A 1098 20.56 -8.31 -20.11
CA ARG A 1098 20.86 -9.66 -19.64
C ARG A 1098 20.29 -10.77 -20.52
N TRP A 1099 19.13 -10.58 -21.14
CA TRP A 1099 18.54 -11.58 -22.04
C TRP A 1099 19.27 -11.61 -23.38
N GLU A 1100 19.62 -10.44 -23.95
CA GLU A 1100 20.42 -10.37 -25.18
C GLU A 1100 21.83 -10.91 -24.99
N GLU A 1101 22.48 -10.63 -23.85
CA GLU A 1101 23.78 -11.23 -23.52
C GLU A 1101 23.72 -12.77 -23.55
N MET A 1102 22.69 -13.35 -22.94
CA MET A 1102 22.53 -14.81 -22.91
C MET A 1102 22.09 -15.39 -24.25
N TYR A 1103 21.30 -14.66 -25.03
CA TYR A 1103 20.90 -15.03 -26.39
C TYR A 1103 22.10 -15.01 -27.36
N SER A 1104 22.99 -14.01 -27.25
CA SER A 1104 24.27 -13.99 -27.99
C SER A 1104 25.16 -15.17 -27.60
N ARG A 1105 25.27 -15.50 -26.30
CA ARG A 1105 26.00 -16.69 -25.83
C ARG A 1105 25.41 -17.99 -26.41
N LEU A 1106 24.08 -18.09 -26.52
CA LEU A 1106 23.40 -19.21 -27.15
C LEU A 1106 23.71 -19.30 -28.66
N ARG A 1107 23.79 -18.18 -29.37
CA ARG A 1107 24.22 -18.17 -30.79
C ARG A 1107 25.65 -18.65 -30.96
N SER A 1108 26.59 -18.18 -30.13
CA SER A 1108 27.97 -18.67 -30.16
C SER A 1108 28.06 -20.17 -29.83
N TYR A 1109 27.19 -20.66 -28.94
CA TYR A 1109 27.06 -22.09 -28.67
C TYR A 1109 26.54 -22.87 -29.90
N LEU A 1110 25.53 -22.33 -30.59
CA LEU A 1110 24.97 -22.91 -31.81
C LEU A 1110 26.01 -22.96 -32.94
N GLU A 1111 26.79 -21.90 -33.14
CA GLU A 1111 27.88 -21.86 -34.13
C GLU A 1111 28.97 -22.90 -33.83
N LYS A 1112 29.31 -23.11 -32.56
CA LYS A 1112 30.36 -24.06 -32.14
C LYS A 1112 29.90 -25.52 -32.12
N ASN A 1113 28.63 -25.78 -31.77
CA ASN A 1113 28.13 -27.15 -31.51
C ASN A 1113 27.04 -27.61 -32.50
N GLY A 1114 26.63 -26.76 -33.44
CA GLY A 1114 25.63 -27.06 -34.48
C GLY A 1114 24.19 -27.21 -33.99
N ASN A 1115 23.91 -27.05 -32.69
CA ASN A 1115 22.55 -27.11 -32.13
C ASN A 1115 22.40 -26.24 -30.88
N CYS A 1116 21.16 -26.00 -30.46
CA CYS A 1116 20.83 -25.24 -29.23
C CYS A 1116 20.67 -26.14 -27.97
N ARG A 1117 21.15 -27.40 -28.00
CA ARG A 1117 21.07 -28.32 -26.85
C ARG A 1117 22.24 -28.09 -25.90
N VAL A 1118 22.10 -27.10 -25.04
CA VAL A 1118 23.06 -26.85 -23.96
C VAL A 1118 22.83 -27.88 -22.82
N PRO A 1119 23.81 -28.75 -22.49
CA PRO A 1119 23.69 -29.71 -21.40
C PRO A 1119 23.46 -29.04 -20.05
N SER A 1120 22.61 -29.62 -19.20
CA SER A 1120 22.24 -29.08 -17.88
C SER A 1120 23.44 -28.91 -16.93
N LYS A 1121 24.55 -29.62 -17.17
CA LYS A 1121 25.81 -29.50 -16.44
C LYS A 1121 26.97 -28.98 -17.31
N TRP A 1122 26.70 -28.16 -18.33
CA TRP A 1122 27.73 -27.62 -19.23
C TRP A 1122 28.85 -26.93 -18.44
N PRO A 1123 30.09 -27.46 -18.43
CA PRO A 1123 31.15 -26.96 -17.55
C PRO A 1123 31.66 -25.56 -17.94
N GLU A 1124 31.67 -25.25 -19.23
CA GLU A 1124 32.26 -24.00 -19.76
C GLU A 1124 31.38 -22.76 -19.48
N ASP A 1125 30.05 -22.92 -19.44
CA ASP A 1125 29.11 -21.83 -19.13
C ASP A 1125 27.83 -22.37 -18.46
N LYS A 1126 27.91 -22.57 -17.14
CA LYS A 1126 26.77 -22.96 -16.31
C LYS A 1126 25.63 -21.92 -16.31
N ARG A 1127 25.92 -20.65 -16.61
CA ARG A 1127 24.89 -19.60 -16.66
C ARG A 1127 24.04 -19.76 -17.92
N LEU A 1128 24.64 -20.16 -19.04
CA LEU A 1128 23.93 -20.47 -20.28
C LEU A 1128 23.02 -21.68 -20.12
N ALA A 1129 23.51 -22.77 -19.53
CA ALA A 1129 22.71 -23.97 -19.26
C ALA A 1129 21.46 -23.68 -18.42
N ASN A 1130 21.62 -22.94 -17.31
CA ASN A 1130 20.51 -22.54 -16.45
C ASN A 1130 19.54 -21.56 -17.14
N TRP A 1131 20.07 -20.63 -17.95
CA TRP A 1131 19.25 -19.67 -18.66
C TRP A 1131 18.39 -20.32 -19.75
N VAL A 1132 18.97 -21.25 -20.52
CA VAL A 1132 18.28 -22.06 -21.54
C VAL A 1132 17.16 -22.88 -20.90
N GLN A 1133 17.43 -23.55 -19.77
CA GLN A 1133 16.40 -24.29 -19.03
C GLN A 1133 15.25 -23.38 -18.56
N LYS A 1134 15.61 -22.20 -18.04
CA LYS A 1134 14.63 -21.21 -17.60
C LYS A 1134 13.77 -20.64 -18.74
N GLN A 1135 14.31 -20.52 -19.96
CA GLN A 1135 13.51 -20.09 -21.11
C GLN A 1135 12.43 -21.13 -21.45
N ARG A 1136 12.77 -22.42 -21.35
CA ARG A 1136 11.84 -23.54 -21.58
C ARG A 1136 10.74 -23.57 -20.54
N GLU A 1137 11.09 -23.43 -19.26
CA GLU A 1137 10.13 -23.32 -18.14
C GLU A 1137 9.20 -22.11 -18.31
N GLN A 1138 9.73 -20.95 -18.70
CA GLN A 1138 8.93 -19.74 -18.88
C GLN A 1138 7.97 -19.84 -20.07
N LYS A 1139 8.34 -20.57 -21.14
CA LYS A 1139 7.43 -20.85 -22.27
C LYS A 1139 6.32 -21.83 -21.87
N ALA A 1140 6.65 -22.87 -21.10
CA ALA A 1140 5.66 -23.82 -20.57
C ALA A 1140 4.66 -23.16 -19.60
N GLN A 1141 5.05 -22.07 -18.92
CA GLN A 1141 4.20 -21.31 -18.01
C GLN A 1141 3.51 -20.11 -18.67
N GLU A 1142 3.57 -19.95 -20.00
CA GLU A 1142 3.02 -18.81 -20.75
C GLU A 1142 3.52 -17.42 -20.29
N LYS A 1143 4.70 -17.36 -19.66
CA LYS A 1143 5.30 -16.13 -19.12
C LYS A 1143 6.30 -15.47 -20.08
N LEU A 1144 6.55 -16.09 -21.24
CA LEU A 1144 7.51 -15.61 -22.22
C LEU A 1144 6.79 -14.89 -23.36
N SER A 1145 7.12 -13.61 -23.59
CA SER A 1145 6.52 -12.78 -24.65
C SER A 1145 6.76 -13.35 -26.04
N ASP A 1146 5.79 -13.19 -26.95
CA ASP A 1146 5.84 -13.73 -28.32
C ASP A 1146 7.10 -13.31 -29.09
N GLY A 1147 7.58 -12.07 -28.95
CA GLY A 1147 8.82 -11.61 -29.60
C GLY A 1147 10.09 -12.36 -29.17
N ARG A 1148 10.16 -12.87 -27.93
CA ARG A 1148 11.27 -13.70 -27.44
C ARG A 1148 11.16 -15.14 -27.92
N VAL A 1149 9.93 -15.63 -28.06
CA VAL A 1149 9.63 -16.95 -28.62
C VAL A 1149 10.10 -16.98 -30.07
N SER A 1150 9.69 -16.01 -30.88
CA SER A 1150 10.09 -15.93 -32.29
C SER A 1150 11.61 -15.80 -32.49
N LYS A 1151 12.33 -15.07 -31.62
CA LYS A 1151 13.80 -14.97 -31.68
C LYS A 1151 14.52 -16.28 -31.38
N LEU A 1152 14.00 -17.08 -30.45
CA LEU A 1152 14.56 -18.39 -30.11
C LEU A 1152 14.19 -19.41 -31.20
N GLU A 1153 12.97 -19.40 -31.70
CA GLU A 1153 12.54 -20.24 -32.83
C GLU A 1153 13.36 -19.96 -34.09
N ALA A 1154 13.73 -18.70 -34.35
CA ALA A 1154 14.63 -18.34 -35.46
C ALA A 1154 16.05 -18.95 -35.34
N LEU A 1155 16.44 -19.48 -34.18
CA LEU A 1155 17.69 -20.22 -33.98
C LEU A 1155 17.49 -21.75 -33.98
N ASN A 1156 16.31 -22.23 -34.41
CA ASN A 1156 15.87 -23.62 -34.21
C ASN A 1156 16.00 -24.05 -32.73
N PHE A 1157 15.67 -23.15 -31.81
CA PHE A 1157 15.75 -23.44 -30.38
C PHE A 1157 14.73 -24.49 -29.96
N GLU A 1158 15.22 -25.64 -29.52
CA GLU A 1158 14.36 -26.72 -29.02
C GLU A 1158 13.81 -26.37 -27.62
N TRP A 1159 12.50 -26.15 -27.54
CA TRP A 1159 11.80 -25.87 -26.28
C TRP A 1159 11.76 -27.07 -25.32
N SER A 1160 11.92 -28.29 -25.84
CA SER A 1160 11.87 -29.54 -25.07
C SER A 1160 13.05 -30.45 -25.41
N PRO A 1161 14.24 -30.25 -24.81
CA PRO A 1161 15.50 -30.94 -25.12
C PRO A 1161 15.56 -32.38 -24.57
N GLY A 1162 14.42 -32.93 -24.14
CA GLY A 1162 14.29 -34.25 -23.56
C GLY A 1162 12.92 -34.86 -23.84
N SER A 1163 12.31 -34.50 -24.97
CA SER A 1163 11.02 -35.06 -25.38
C SER A 1163 10.87 -35.05 -26.91
N SER A 1164 11.74 -35.75 -27.64
CA SER A 1164 11.26 -36.37 -28.88
C SER A 1164 10.55 -37.66 -28.49
N GLY A 1165 9.26 -37.51 -28.18
CA GLY A 1165 8.29 -38.60 -28.12
C GLY A 1165 8.11 -39.27 -26.77
N SER A 1166 7.03 -38.90 -26.08
CA SER A 1166 5.98 -39.91 -25.91
C SER A 1166 5.49 -40.26 -27.33
N ARG A 1167 6.31 -41.02 -28.06
CA ARG A 1167 5.76 -42.06 -28.89
C ARG A 1167 5.30 -43.11 -27.90
N SER A 1168 4.17 -43.77 -28.17
CA SER A 1168 3.64 -44.76 -27.23
C SER A 1168 4.74 -45.79 -26.88
N PRO A 1169 4.68 -46.45 -25.71
CA PRO A 1169 5.63 -47.52 -25.37
C PRO A 1169 5.83 -48.56 -26.49
N GLN A 1170 4.83 -48.75 -27.38
CA GLN A 1170 4.93 -49.55 -28.60
C GLN A 1170 5.98 -49.01 -29.59
N ASP A 1171 6.05 -47.71 -29.82
CA ASP A 1171 6.88 -47.12 -30.88
C ASP A 1171 8.37 -47.11 -30.54
N ALA A 1172 8.72 -46.93 -29.25
CA ALA A 1172 10.09 -47.04 -28.79
C ALA A 1172 10.62 -48.49 -28.81
N TRP A 1173 9.71 -49.45 -28.61
CA TRP A 1173 10.03 -50.88 -28.75
C TRP A 1173 10.24 -51.24 -30.22
N GLN A 1174 9.42 -50.71 -31.13
CA GLN A 1174 9.55 -50.99 -32.57
C GLN A 1174 10.85 -50.49 -33.19
N VAL A 1175 11.29 -49.28 -32.83
CA VAL A 1175 12.57 -48.76 -33.32
C VAL A 1175 13.75 -49.66 -32.93
N MET A 1176 13.71 -50.27 -31.74
CA MET A 1176 14.76 -51.20 -31.30
C MET A 1176 14.62 -52.59 -31.96
N TYR A 1177 13.39 -53.01 -32.29
CA TYR A 1177 13.13 -54.23 -33.06
C TYR A 1177 13.61 -54.11 -34.51
N GLU A 1178 13.38 -52.97 -35.18
CA GLU A 1178 13.93 -52.72 -36.52
C GLU A 1178 15.47 -52.72 -36.52
N GLN A 1179 16.11 -52.12 -35.51
CA GLN A 1179 17.58 -52.17 -35.37
C GLN A 1179 18.10 -53.59 -35.16
N LEU A 1180 17.34 -54.44 -34.44
CA LEU A 1180 17.68 -55.85 -34.30
C LEU A 1180 17.49 -56.63 -35.61
N ARG A 1181 16.47 -56.28 -36.40
CA ARG A 1181 16.24 -56.87 -37.74
C ARG A 1181 17.33 -56.50 -38.73
N GLU A 1182 17.81 -55.26 -38.68
CA GLU A 1182 18.95 -54.80 -39.48
C GLU A 1182 20.24 -55.51 -39.06
N PHE A 1183 20.49 -55.62 -37.75
CA PHE A 1183 21.60 -56.43 -37.22
C PHE A 1183 21.51 -57.89 -37.67
N TYR A 1184 20.32 -58.49 -37.67
CA TYR A 1184 20.10 -59.84 -38.17
C TYR A 1184 20.36 -59.95 -39.69
N GLY A 1185 19.96 -58.95 -40.47
CA GLY A 1185 20.22 -58.92 -41.91
C GLY A 1185 21.71 -58.86 -42.26
N VAL A 1186 22.53 -58.19 -41.43
CA VAL A 1186 23.98 -58.06 -41.65
C VAL A 1186 24.77 -59.24 -41.06
N HIS A 1187 24.41 -59.68 -39.85
CA HIS A 1187 25.19 -60.67 -39.11
C HIS A 1187 24.59 -62.08 -39.12
N GLY A 1188 23.39 -62.26 -39.68
CA GLY A 1188 22.70 -63.55 -39.80
C GLY A 1188 22.22 -64.16 -38.48
N HIS A 1189 22.38 -63.47 -37.35
CA HIS A 1189 21.94 -63.94 -36.04
C HIS A 1189 21.49 -62.79 -35.13
N THR A 1190 20.69 -63.09 -34.11
CA THR A 1190 20.16 -62.10 -33.15
C THR A 1190 20.98 -61.99 -31.85
N SER A 1191 22.13 -62.66 -31.78
CA SER A 1191 23.02 -62.72 -30.61
C SER A 1191 23.88 -61.45 -30.46
N VAL A 1192 23.24 -60.33 -30.14
CA VAL A 1192 23.93 -59.06 -29.88
C VAL A 1192 24.61 -59.11 -28.49
N PRO A 1193 25.93 -58.90 -28.38
CA PRO A 1193 26.62 -58.82 -27.09
C PRO A 1193 26.06 -57.68 -26.23
N GLN A 1194 25.97 -57.87 -24.91
CA GLN A 1194 25.47 -56.82 -24.00
C GLN A 1194 26.24 -55.50 -24.15
N PHE A 1195 27.52 -55.59 -24.47
CA PHE A 1195 28.42 -54.47 -24.74
C PHE A 1195 28.81 -54.38 -26.21
N TYR A 1196 27.81 -54.50 -27.09
CA TYR A 1196 28.03 -54.33 -28.52
C TYR A 1196 28.60 -52.92 -28.81
N PRO A 1197 29.85 -52.80 -29.33
CA PRO A 1197 30.56 -51.53 -29.41
C PRO A 1197 29.89 -50.52 -30.33
N GLU A 1198 29.33 -51.00 -31.43
CA GLU A 1198 28.69 -50.18 -32.47
C GLU A 1198 27.31 -49.67 -32.01
N ASN A 1199 26.56 -50.47 -31.25
CA ASN A 1199 25.29 -50.05 -30.67
C ASN A 1199 25.03 -50.68 -29.28
N ARG A 1200 25.59 -50.05 -28.26
CA ARG A 1200 25.48 -50.50 -26.86
C ARG A 1200 24.04 -50.50 -26.34
N LYS A 1201 23.17 -49.66 -26.90
CA LYS A 1201 21.74 -49.61 -26.55
C LYS A 1201 21.01 -50.85 -27.05
N LEU A 1202 21.30 -51.31 -28.28
CA LEU A 1202 20.76 -52.54 -28.83
C LEU A 1202 21.17 -53.76 -28.01
N GLY A 1203 22.46 -53.89 -27.66
CA GLY A 1203 22.96 -54.99 -26.83
C GLY A 1203 22.31 -55.07 -25.44
N TRP A 1204 22.11 -53.93 -24.80
CA TRP A 1204 21.41 -53.87 -23.51
C TRP A 1204 19.91 -54.15 -23.65
N TRP A 1205 19.28 -53.68 -24.74
CA TRP A 1205 17.86 -53.92 -25.02
C TRP A 1205 17.57 -55.39 -25.31
N VAL A 1206 18.38 -56.08 -26.13
CA VAL A 1206 18.29 -57.53 -26.39
C VAL A 1206 18.42 -58.33 -25.09
N THR A 1207 19.36 -57.95 -24.24
CA THR A 1207 19.54 -58.57 -22.90
C THR A 1207 18.32 -58.35 -22.00
N THR A 1208 17.70 -57.17 -22.10
CA THR A 1208 16.49 -56.82 -21.35
C THR A 1208 15.27 -57.59 -21.83
N GLN A 1209 15.10 -57.82 -23.14
CA GLN A 1209 14.00 -58.65 -23.66
C GLN A 1209 14.08 -60.09 -23.13
N ARG A 1210 15.28 -60.69 -23.13
CA ARG A 1210 15.53 -62.03 -22.55
C ARG A 1210 15.10 -62.13 -21.09
N ARG A 1211 15.41 -61.09 -20.29
CA ARG A 1211 15.01 -61.01 -18.89
C ARG A 1211 13.49 -60.87 -18.73
N ASN A 1212 12.86 -60.07 -19.58
CA ASN A 1212 11.42 -59.80 -19.50
C ASN A 1212 10.57 -61.03 -19.87
N ARG A 1213 11.03 -61.95 -20.73
CA ARG A 1213 10.32 -63.21 -21.03
C ARG A 1213 10.21 -64.17 -19.82
N LYS A 1214 11.13 -64.09 -18.85
CA LYS A 1214 11.10 -64.95 -17.63
C LYS A 1214 10.22 -64.41 -16.50
N ARG A 1215 9.95 -63.10 -16.44
CA ARG A 1215 9.27 -62.45 -15.30
C ARG A 1215 7.95 -61.75 -15.66
N LYS A 1216 7.71 -61.52 -16.96
CA LYS A 1216 6.66 -60.68 -17.63
C LYS A 1216 6.58 -59.23 -17.09
N PRO A 1217 6.59 -58.22 -17.99
CA PRO A 1217 5.65 -58.12 -19.11
C PRO A 1217 6.31 -57.92 -20.50
N LEU A 1218 6.07 -58.87 -21.42
CA LEU A 1218 6.09 -58.67 -22.87
C LEU A 1218 4.75 -59.17 -23.42
N THR A 1219 4.19 -58.49 -24.41
CA THR A 1219 2.92 -58.90 -25.04
C THR A 1219 3.13 -60.10 -25.96
N THR A 1220 2.06 -60.83 -26.28
CA THR A 1220 2.11 -61.99 -27.18
C THR A 1220 2.63 -61.61 -28.57
N ASP A 1221 2.27 -60.42 -29.06
CA ASP A 1221 2.72 -59.91 -30.36
C ASP A 1221 4.22 -59.57 -30.39
N GLN A 1222 4.76 -59.02 -29.30
CA GLN A 1222 6.20 -58.72 -29.18
C GLN A 1222 7.04 -59.99 -29.17
N ILE A 1223 6.52 -61.04 -28.55
CA ILE A 1223 7.15 -62.37 -28.56
C ILE A 1223 7.13 -62.95 -29.97
N ALA A 1224 5.98 -62.92 -30.66
CA ALA A 1224 5.86 -63.42 -32.03
C ALA A 1224 6.80 -62.69 -33.02
N GLN A 1225 6.95 -61.37 -32.88
CA GLN A 1225 7.86 -60.59 -33.74
C GLN A 1225 9.33 -60.95 -33.53
N LEU A 1226 9.75 -61.16 -32.28
CA LEU A 1226 11.12 -61.61 -31.99
C LEU A 1226 11.34 -63.06 -32.45
N ASP A 1227 10.39 -63.95 -32.21
CA ASP A 1227 10.48 -65.35 -32.65
C ASP A 1227 10.58 -65.45 -34.20
N ALA A 1228 9.95 -64.53 -34.95
CA ALA A 1228 10.06 -64.46 -36.41
C ALA A 1228 11.45 -64.06 -36.94
N LEU A 1229 12.33 -63.48 -36.11
CA LEU A 1229 13.74 -63.19 -36.44
C LEU A 1229 14.69 -64.26 -35.91
N ASP A 1230 14.16 -65.44 -35.55
CA ASP A 1230 14.90 -66.51 -34.88
C ASP A 1230 15.65 -65.98 -33.64
N PHE A 1231 14.93 -65.21 -32.81
CA PHE A 1231 15.53 -64.52 -31.68
C PHE A 1231 16.04 -65.50 -30.62
N ASN A 1232 17.36 -65.49 -30.39
CA ASN A 1232 17.97 -66.42 -29.43
C ASN A 1232 17.67 -65.99 -27.99
N TRP A 1233 16.66 -66.62 -27.39
CA TRP A 1233 16.24 -66.42 -26.00
C TRP A 1233 17.20 -67.05 -24.97
N ARG A 1234 18.02 -68.02 -25.37
CA ARG A 1234 18.94 -68.76 -24.51
C ARG A 1234 20.29 -68.98 -25.22
N PRO A 1235 21.13 -67.94 -25.32
CA PRO A 1235 22.46 -68.11 -25.88
C PRO A 1235 23.27 -69.07 -24.99
N THR A 1236 23.69 -70.19 -25.56
CA THR A 1236 24.65 -71.11 -24.92
C THR A 1236 25.99 -70.39 -24.79
N MET A 1237 26.51 -70.29 -23.57
CA MET A 1237 27.78 -69.62 -23.27
C MET A 1237 28.94 -70.47 -23.77
N GLY A 1238 29.45 -70.18 -24.97
CA GLY A 1238 30.78 -70.59 -25.41
C GLY A 1238 31.83 -69.63 -24.86
N ARG A 1239 32.72 -70.13 -23.98
CA ARG A 1239 33.95 -69.44 -23.56
C ARG A 1239 34.84 -69.15 -24.77
N PRO A 1240 35.49 -67.98 -24.81
CA PRO A 1240 36.88 -67.90 -25.27
C PRO A 1240 37.80 -67.97 -24.05
N GLU A 1241 38.75 -68.88 -24.15
CA GLU A 1241 39.78 -69.23 -23.19
C GLU A 1241 40.72 -68.07 -22.87
N GLY A 1242 41.24 -68.04 -21.63
CA GLY A 1242 42.38 -67.19 -21.29
C GLY A 1242 42.39 -66.62 -19.87
N MET A 1243 42.81 -67.48 -18.93
CA MET A 1243 43.43 -67.16 -17.63
C MET A 1243 42.54 -66.50 -16.56
N GLU A 1244 41.96 -67.25 -15.61
CA GLU A 1244 42.61 -67.88 -14.43
C GLU A 1244 43.40 -66.86 -13.60
N GLY A 1245 43.21 -66.70 -12.30
CA GLY A 1245 42.45 -67.44 -11.31
C GLY A 1245 43.06 -67.07 -9.95
N ASP A 1246 42.26 -66.57 -9.01
CA ASP A 1246 42.01 -67.25 -7.73
C ASP A 1246 41.31 -66.33 -6.73
N ALA A 1247 40.13 -66.81 -6.36
CA ALA A 1247 39.30 -66.27 -5.30
C ALA A 1247 39.66 -66.95 -3.97
N LYS A 1248 39.44 -66.25 -2.85
CA LYS A 1248 38.72 -66.85 -1.70
C LYS A 1248 38.21 -65.80 -0.70
N ARG A 1249 36.88 -65.80 -0.58
CA ARG A 1249 36.04 -65.70 0.65
C ARG A 1249 36.64 -65.03 1.89
N ALA A 1250 35.92 -64.03 2.42
CA ALA A 1250 35.11 -64.19 3.64
C ALA A 1250 34.23 -62.96 3.89
N SER A 1251 33.21 -63.18 4.72
CA SER A 1251 32.09 -62.30 5.05
C SER A 1251 32.43 -61.12 5.97
N ARG A 1252 31.48 -60.17 5.98
CA ARG A 1252 31.08 -59.23 7.06
C ARG A 1252 31.30 -57.72 6.78
N THR A 1253 30.14 -57.05 6.79
CA THR A 1253 29.83 -55.71 7.35
C THR A 1253 30.39 -54.43 6.70
N GLU A 1254 29.52 -53.41 6.75
CA GLU A 1254 29.77 -51.96 6.65
C GLU A 1254 29.77 -51.28 5.26
N GLU A 1255 28.64 -50.63 4.94
CA GLU A 1255 28.65 -49.33 4.24
C GLU A 1255 27.60 -48.40 4.88
N HIS A 1256 28.09 -47.44 5.68
CA HIS A 1256 27.30 -46.38 6.31
C HIS A 1256 28.10 -45.07 6.28
N VAL A 1257 28.48 -44.54 5.11
CA VAL A 1257 29.13 -43.22 5.03
C VAL A 1257 28.71 -42.47 3.76
N PHE A 1258 27.56 -41.80 3.81
CA PHE A 1258 27.39 -40.50 3.14
C PHE A 1258 26.26 -39.61 3.72
N ALA A 1259 25.50 -40.10 4.69
CA ALA A 1259 24.47 -39.33 5.41
C ALA A 1259 24.96 -38.68 6.73
N LYS A 1260 26.23 -38.85 7.12
CA LYS A 1260 26.77 -38.34 8.40
C LYS A 1260 27.36 -36.92 8.34
N ARG A 1261 27.69 -36.42 7.14
CA ARG A 1261 28.40 -35.12 6.98
C ARG A 1261 27.53 -33.87 6.94
N TRP A 1262 26.21 -33.98 7.09
CA TRP A 1262 25.30 -32.83 7.10
C TRP A 1262 24.60 -32.61 8.46
N LEU A 1263 24.62 -33.60 9.35
CA LEU A 1263 24.11 -33.49 10.74
C LEU A 1263 25.20 -33.14 11.77
N GLU A 1264 26.47 -33.43 11.49
CA GLU A 1264 27.60 -33.11 12.39
C GLU A 1264 28.01 -31.62 12.39
N ARG A 1265 27.31 -30.74 11.66
CA ARG A 1265 27.62 -29.30 11.61
C ARG A 1265 26.62 -28.40 12.34
N PHE A 1266 25.61 -28.99 12.98
CA PHE A 1266 24.58 -28.27 13.75
C PHE A 1266 24.63 -28.60 15.27
N GLN A 1267 25.60 -29.39 15.71
CA GLN A 1267 25.84 -29.78 17.11
C GLN A 1267 27.10 -29.14 17.73
N GLU A 1268 27.69 -28.12 17.10
CA GLU A 1268 28.85 -27.37 17.62
C GLU A 1268 28.50 -25.95 18.10
N LEU A 1269 27.28 -25.73 18.63
CA LEU A 1269 26.90 -24.46 19.28
C LEU A 1269 26.24 -24.63 20.66
N SER A 1270 26.49 -25.75 21.34
CA SER A 1270 25.99 -26.00 22.71
C SER A 1270 27.06 -26.25 23.78
N ASP A 1271 28.35 -26.07 23.50
CA ASP A 1271 29.40 -26.14 24.54
C ASP A 1271 30.36 -24.95 24.47
N TYR A 1272 29.98 -23.84 25.10
CA TYR A 1272 30.90 -22.77 25.52
C TYR A 1272 30.47 -22.20 26.88
N ARG A 1273 30.40 -23.07 27.89
CA ARG A 1273 30.38 -22.72 29.33
C ARG A 1273 31.03 -23.83 30.16
N ALA A 1274 32.36 -23.92 30.12
CA ALA A 1274 33.17 -24.34 31.26
C ALA A 1274 34.66 -24.14 30.95
N VAL A 1275 35.41 -23.65 31.95
CA VAL A 1275 36.88 -23.50 32.03
C VAL A 1275 37.46 -22.25 31.36
N TYR A 1276 37.36 -21.11 32.04
CA TYR A 1276 38.49 -20.33 32.59
C TYR A 1276 37.94 -19.13 33.39
N GLY A 1277 38.28 -19.08 34.69
CA GLY A 1277 38.45 -17.87 35.51
C GLY A 1277 37.27 -16.91 35.66
#